data_AF-A0A9X5MZ86-F1
#
_entry.id   AF-A0A9X5MZ86-F1
#
_cell.length_a   1.000
_cell.length_b   1.000
_cell.length_c   1.000
_cell.angle_alpha   90.00
_cell.angle_beta   90.00
_cell.angle_gamma   90.00
#
_symmetry.space_group_name_H-M   'P 1'
#
loop_
_entity.id
_entity.type
_entity.pdbx_description
1 polymer ?
#
loop_
_entity_poly.entity_id
_entity_poly.type
_entity_poly.pdbx_seq_one_letter_code
_entity_poly.pdbx_strand_id
1 'polypeptide(L)'
;MSKKKTSRVLVAGICISTLLSPVAFEASNGYAAPLEENRGGQLEENKASNFEQRVFQLPGKGDVEEERVRLKQNFNLSANEPTGIYAKPNEEITIEIQGKESIKAFIGTRSYDVEGFKEFDLKPGKNVIKSPNGGILYFYNLNDSGEVTAKVEKGGSHFPLFILGKHTKTDWDEMLEKYKNPYAVELKGERSLVTASYDAVKKHMGDTDPVELMKLHDKIIRMENSVAGLSEDGMGVAKSPSHYVQFVEKRIPEKRDHMFATDYHTGYVPDVMNKILNTEELTKDGWGPWHEVGHLHQQEPWQWTGMGETTVNIYSLAVQTALGNKSRMEVDGRYEKAFAYLNQPDEKKDFDKSDPLIMFWQLQLIYGDQFYPRLHQMYRVMSDADYPLLDSDQVITDREKKQLFIYMASKVSGQNLIPYFAKWGLHAESYTVEKVDKLQLPEPKNEIWLSRDNAPIREKQVKPYKVPYGEAVNTVPDVVIGTGSGEELDEKKASELVQNLGENVKVSGEIRWSKQETGKQIVYVEIIDENENVNSIPISVNGVYGDSMLFKTYWNTNSVLTLQHKDKKFNATLVRNILEHSYRNQKYIGVTIYDANGNEKKSVSAEGHEGLKNFVKELDGMSFEYGDMIKVYHIQPQYLEWYDDNKLVDQGEAKKKKEKLFKITPQGYELIDGLQEVTAVPQKVVVGTAVEKLHAKDFVQVKDGEVIGFVEKPNTTKIGEQKVKVETKDRFGNKKVTEVPVEVIYGDSIMFFGTWHGGTNIKSIVTLNHEEKKFSTTDSEGPMHTSFTDEKYMEMTVYDKGGKEKEVVSVKTSENTKAFAEQFNGMTFEYGDVVKVYQREFDRFKVYKKNEFVDTQYGVHEVFFKVTEQGFERMAAQQEVKAMSQKVVIGTDSEKLDARNFVEVKDGEVIGFVEKPNTTKIGEQKVKVETKDRLGNKKVTEVPLEIIYGDSIMFFGTWHGGSNIKSVVTLNHEEKTFSTTDSEGPMHTSFADEKYMGMTVYDKDGKEKKALSVRASENTKVFAEQFNGMKFEYGDVVKVYQREFDRFKVYKKNELVDTQYGVHEVSFKVTEQGFERMEARQEVTAIPQKVVIGTNADKLDAKNFVQVKDGEVIGFVEKPNTTKIGKQTVKVETKDRFGNKKVTEVPVEVTYGDSIVYQGLSNVVRSIVTFNHEDKKLHVTHTNEQIHSYFKNELYMGITLYDQNGTEKKHVTAEGQETSKNFAEQVNGMMFEYGDVVKVYHAESDRLSWYKNSEFVGKGDKKKFKEISFKVTPNGLEQV
;
A
#
# COMPACT_ATOMS: atom_id res chain seq x y z
N MET A 1 -32.21 -8.23 -63.13
CA MET A 1 -33.63 -8.01 -63.48
C MET A 1 -34.35 -7.41 -62.29
N SER A 2 -35.17 -6.37 -62.51
CA SER A 2 -36.53 -6.13 -61.96
C SER A 2 -36.86 -6.46 -60.50
N LYS A 3 -37.56 -5.67 -59.67
CA LYS A 3 -38.21 -4.31 -59.70
C LYS A 3 -38.74 -4.11 -58.26
N LYS A 4 -38.64 -2.98 -57.55
CA LYS A 4 -39.41 -1.70 -57.61
C LYS A 4 -38.79 -0.83 -56.48
N LYS A 5 -38.22 0.35 -56.73
CA LYS A 5 -38.83 1.66 -57.06
C LYS A 5 -39.71 2.28 -55.96
N THR A 6 -39.16 3.30 -55.31
CA THR A 6 -39.83 4.60 -55.09
C THR A 6 -38.88 5.74 -55.50
N SER A 7 -39.38 6.58 -56.39
CA SER A 7 -38.81 7.80 -56.99
C SER A 7 -39.85 8.91 -56.73
N ARG A 8 -39.59 10.22 -56.78
CA ARG A 8 -38.37 11.06 -56.85
C ARG A 8 -38.87 12.53 -56.86
N VAL A 9 -38.09 13.46 -56.28
CA VAL A 9 -37.68 14.77 -56.86
C VAL A 9 -38.70 15.91 -57.10
N LEU A 10 -38.42 17.10 -56.52
CA LEU A 10 -37.98 18.39 -57.15
C LEU A 10 -37.93 19.44 -56.02
N VAL A 11 -36.82 20.13 -55.67
CA VAL A 11 -35.84 20.97 -56.41
C VAL A 11 -36.38 22.33 -56.86
N ALA A 12 -36.16 23.36 -56.02
CA ALA A 12 -35.94 24.80 -56.30
C ALA A 12 -35.84 25.53 -54.94
N GLY A 13 -35.11 26.63 -54.73
CA GLY A 13 -34.20 27.36 -55.62
C GLY A 13 -34.11 28.85 -55.22
N ILE A 14 -32.93 29.28 -54.75
CA ILE A 14 -32.38 30.66 -54.80
C ILE A 14 -33.03 31.77 -53.91
N CYS A 15 -32.17 32.32 -53.04
CA CYS A 15 -32.03 33.68 -52.48
C CYS A 15 -33.10 34.76 -52.71
N ILE A 16 -33.37 35.59 -51.67
CA ILE A 16 -32.96 37.02 -51.58
C ILE A 16 -33.26 37.61 -50.18
N SER A 17 -32.53 38.67 -49.86
CA SER A 17 -32.15 39.29 -48.58
C SER A 17 -33.19 40.07 -47.75
N THR A 18 -32.67 40.57 -46.60
CA THR A 18 -32.91 41.88 -45.92
C THR A 18 -34.03 42.07 -44.88
N LEU A 19 -33.56 42.25 -43.61
CA LEU A 19 -33.91 43.31 -42.64
C LEU A 19 -35.34 43.43 -42.09
N LEU A 20 -35.55 43.02 -40.83
CA LEU A 20 -35.88 43.87 -39.66
C LEU A 20 -36.24 43.00 -38.43
N SER A 21 -36.11 43.57 -37.22
CA SER A 21 -36.21 42.93 -35.88
C SER A 21 -37.60 42.35 -35.52
N PRO A 22 -37.78 41.59 -34.41
CA PRO A 22 -36.81 41.22 -33.35
C PRO A 22 -36.59 39.70 -33.15
N VAL A 23 -35.47 39.33 -32.54
CA VAL A 23 -35.25 37.94 -32.08
C VAL A 23 -36.06 37.70 -30.80
N ALA A 24 -37.07 36.84 -30.89
CA ALA A 24 -37.67 36.25 -29.71
C ALA A 24 -36.68 35.26 -29.08
N PHE A 25 -36.44 35.39 -27.78
CA PHE A 25 -35.78 34.33 -27.01
C PHE A 25 -36.76 33.16 -26.88
N GLU A 26 -36.55 32.08 -27.63
CA GLU A 26 -37.10 30.78 -27.24
C GLU A 26 -36.21 30.21 -26.12
N ALA A 27 -36.80 30.01 -24.95
CA ALA A 27 -36.11 29.41 -23.81
C ALA A 27 -35.71 27.96 -24.13
N SER A 28 -34.52 27.56 -23.73
CA SER A 28 -34.10 26.16 -23.84
C SER A 28 -34.93 25.29 -22.88
N ASN A 29 -35.32 24.10 -23.34
CA ASN A 29 -36.09 23.16 -22.54
C ASN A 29 -35.19 22.49 -21.48
N GLY A 30 -34.97 23.19 -20.37
CA GLY A 30 -34.21 22.72 -19.20
C GLY A 30 -34.98 22.78 -17.88
N TYR A 31 -36.31 23.01 -17.92
CA TYR A 31 -37.14 23.16 -16.72
C TYR A 31 -37.82 21.84 -16.33
N ALA A 32 -37.41 21.28 -15.19
CA ALA A 32 -38.23 20.34 -14.44
C ALA A 32 -39.40 21.08 -13.77
N ALA A 33 -40.51 21.24 -14.50
CA ALA A 33 -41.75 21.79 -13.97
C ALA A 33 -42.50 20.72 -13.14
N PRO A 34 -42.94 21.02 -11.90
CA PRO A 34 -43.89 20.17 -11.22
C PRO A 34 -45.28 20.34 -11.87
N LEU A 35 -45.82 19.28 -12.46
CA LEU A 35 -47.24 19.21 -12.80
C LEU A 35 -48.06 19.02 -11.52
N GLU A 36 -49.05 19.87 -11.30
CA GLU A 36 -50.10 19.61 -10.30
C GLU A 36 -50.81 18.29 -10.62
N GLU A 37 -51.06 17.49 -9.59
CA GLU A 37 -51.64 16.15 -9.74
C GLU A 37 -53.15 16.22 -10.01
N ASN A 38 -53.50 16.47 -11.27
CA ASN A 38 -54.90 16.57 -11.69
C ASN A 38 -55.53 15.17 -11.87
N ARG A 39 -55.86 14.51 -10.75
CA ARG A 39 -56.71 13.31 -10.69
C ARG A 39 -57.79 13.49 -9.64
N GLY A 40 -59.05 13.41 -10.10
CA GLY A 40 -60.23 13.69 -9.27
C GLY A 40 -60.32 12.81 -8.01
N GLY A 41 -60.24 13.47 -6.86
CA GLY A 41 -60.44 12.97 -5.51
C GLY A 41 -60.65 14.17 -4.58
N GLN A 42 -61.34 14.00 -3.45
CA GLN A 42 -61.74 15.13 -2.60
C GLN A 42 -60.54 15.94 -2.08
N LEU A 43 -60.66 17.27 -2.15
CA LEU A 43 -59.72 18.23 -1.58
C LEU A 43 -59.64 18.08 -0.05
N GLU A 44 -58.53 17.54 0.46
CA GLU A 44 -58.01 17.93 1.76
C GLU A 44 -56.96 19.04 1.58
N GLU A 45 -57.15 20.17 2.27
CA GLU A 45 -56.21 21.31 2.24
C GLU A 45 -54.88 20.95 2.92
N ASN A 46 -53.90 20.43 2.17
CA ASN A 46 -52.50 20.45 2.60
C ASN A 46 -51.83 21.75 2.17
N LYS A 47 -51.87 22.76 3.04
CA LYS A 47 -51.21 24.07 2.88
C LYS A 47 -49.69 23.96 3.04
N ALA A 48 -49.01 23.31 2.10
CA ALA A 48 -47.58 23.52 1.89
C ALA A 48 -47.37 24.87 1.21
N SER A 49 -46.50 25.73 1.73
CA SER A 49 -46.23 27.02 1.07
C SER A 49 -45.41 26.80 -0.21
N ASN A 50 -45.61 27.62 -1.25
CA ASN A 50 -44.89 27.53 -2.54
C ASN A 50 -43.35 27.49 -2.41
N PHE A 51 -42.81 27.92 -1.27
CA PHE A 51 -41.38 27.99 -0.97
C PHE A 51 -40.82 26.77 -0.19
N GLU A 52 -41.64 25.78 0.18
CA GLU A 52 -41.25 24.68 1.08
C GLU A 52 -41.09 23.32 0.36
N GLN A 53 -40.35 23.33 -0.75
CA GLN A 53 -40.11 22.13 -1.55
C GLN A 53 -39.38 21.03 -0.75
N ARG A 54 -39.88 19.79 -0.83
CA ARG A 54 -39.27 18.58 -0.20
C ARG A 54 -39.07 17.42 -1.16
N VAL A 55 -39.48 17.55 -2.42
CA VAL A 55 -39.25 16.59 -3.50
C VAL A 55 -38.42 17.28 -4.56
N PHE A 56 -37.32 16.67 -4.95
CA PHE A 56 -36.30 17.24 -5.84
C PHE A 56 -36.06 16.30 -7.00
N GLN A 57 -36.19 16.82 -8.21
CA GLN A 57 -35.72 16.14 -9.42
C GLN A 57 -34.28 16.57 -9.68
N LEU A 58 -33.38 15.60 -9.69
CA LEU A 58 -31.94 15.82 -9.73
C LEU A 58 -31.40 15.26 -11.06
N PRO A 59 -31.18 16.10 -12.09
CA PRO A 59 -30.55 15.63 -13.32
C PRO A 59 -29.13 15.16 -13.04
N GLY A 60 -28.69 14.12 -13.75
CA GLY A 60 -27.28 13.72 -13.77
C GLY A 60 -26.41 14.84 -14.33
N LYS A 61 -25.42 15.28 -13.57
CA LYS A 61 -24.53 16.39 -13.93
C LYS A 61 -23.13 15.98 -14.37
N GLY A 62 -22.78 14.70 -14.19
CA GLY A 62 -21.41 14.20 -14.26
C GLY A 62 -20.64 14.45 -12.96
N ASP A 63 -19.38 13.99 -12.92
CA ASP A 63 -18.51 14.18 -11.77
C ASP A 63 -17.61 15.43 -11.89
N VAL A 64 -17.54 16.22 -10.82
CA VAL A 64 -16.78 17.49 -10.79
C VAL A 64 -15.27 17.31 -10.94
N GLU A 65 -14.69 16.18 -10.51
CA GLU A 65 -13.26 15.90 -10.67
C GLU A 65 -12.95 15.48 -12.10
N GLU A 66 -13.81 14.66 -12.72
CA GLU A 66 -13.67 14.28 -14.12
C GLU A 66 -13.86 15.48 -15.06
N GLU A 67 -14.78 16.39 -14.73
CA GLU A 67 -14.93 17.68 -15.42
C GLU A 67 -13.70 18.59 -15.27
N ARG A 68 -13.13 18.71 -14.07
CA ARG A 68 -11.89 19.48 -13.83
C ARG A 68 -10.74 18.94 -14.68
N VAL A 69 -10.60 17.61 -14.76
CA VAL A 69 -9.58 16.94 -15.60
C VAL A 69 -9.85 17.18 -17.08
N ARG A 70 -11.09 17.01 -17.57
CA ARG A 70 -11.48 17.29 -18.97
C ARG A 70 -11.14 18.72 -19.39
N LEU A 71 -11.31 19.68 -18.49
CA LEU A 71 -11.05 21.09 -18.76
C LEU A 71 -9.58 21.52 -18.59
N LYS A 72 -8.77 20.67 -17.94
CA LYS A 72 -7.38 20.90 -17.52
C LYS A 72 -7.22 22.03 -16.48
N GLN A 73 -8.11 22.05 -15.49
CA GLN A 73 -8.25 23.11 -14.47
C GLN A 73 -7.74 22.70 -13.07
N ASN A 74 -7.51 23.69 -12.21
CA ASN A 74 -6.99 23.46 -10.84
C ASN A 74 -8.06 23.16 -9.79
N PHE A 75 -9.28 23.69 -9.94
CA PHE A 75 -10.34 23.64 -8.92
C PHE A 75 -11.59 22.91 -9.43
N ASN A 76 -12.23 22.15 -8.55
CA ASN A 76 -13.54 21.56 -8.84
C ASN A 76 -14.62 22.66 -8.84
N LEU A 77 -15.61 22.56 -9.74
CA LEU A 77 -16.83 23.38 -9.66
C LEU A 77 -17.78 22.90 -8.55
N SER A 78 -18.86 23.64 -8.30
CA SER A 78 -19.79 23.27 -7.23
C SER A 78 -20.57 22.00 -7.56
N ALA A 79 -20.44 21.02 -6.67
CA ALA A 79 -21.24 19.79 -6.65
C ALA A 79 -22.65 20.00 -6.07
N ASN A 80 -22.96 21.20 -5.55
CA ASN A 80 -24.17 21.46 -4.75
C ASN A 80 -25.42 21.72 -5.60
N GLU A 81 -26.42 20.85 -5.50
CA GLU A 81 -27.80 21.15 -5.89
C GLU A 81 -28.59 21.64 -4.66
N PRO A 82 -29.03 22.92 -4.61
CA PRO A 82 -29.62 23.52 -3.41
C PRO A 82 -31.03 23.03 -3.11
N THR A 83 -31.31 22.73 -1.84
CA THR A 83 -32.63 22.26 -1.39
C THR A 83 -33.46 23.32 -0.69
N GLY A 84 -32.84 24.41 -0.20
CA GLY A 84 -33.50 25.39 0.68
C GLY A 84 -33.82 24.84 2.07
N ILE A 85 -33.22 23.72 2.48
CA ILE A 85 -33.41 23.07 3.77
C ILE A 85 -32.15 23.20 4.63
N TYR A 86 -32.29 23.69 5.85
CA TYR A 86 -31.26 23.76 6.87
C TYR A 86 -31.43 22.64 7.90
N ALA A 87 -30.35 21.92 8.21
CA ALA A 87 -30.25 20.92 9.26
C ALA A 87 -29.60 21.53 10.51
N LYS A 88 -30.18 21.34 11.70
CA LYS A 88 -29.54 21.73 12.96
C LYS A 88 -28.40 20.76 13.33
N PRO A 89 -27.46 21.18 14.20
CA PRO A 89 -26.49 20.28 14.84
C PRO A 89 -27.13 18.97 15.35
N ASN A 90 -26.65 17.84 14.83
CA ASN A 90 -27.12 16.48 15.13
C ASN A 90 -28.59 16.16 14.76
N GLU A 91 -29.27 17.00 13.98
CA GLU A 91 -30.62 16.70 13.49
C GLU A 91 -30.61 15.52 12.49
N GLU A 92 -31.55 14.59 12.66
CA GLU A 92 -31.74 13.47 11.73
C GLU A 92 -32.69 13.85 10.60
N ILE A 93 -32.19 13.76 9.37
CA ILE A 93 -32.98 13.95 8.14
C ILE A 93 -33.23 12.58 7.51
N THR A 94 -34.50 12.29 7.23
CA THR A 94 -34.92 11.08 6.51
C THR A 94 -35.14 11.41 5.04
N ILE A 95 -34.43 10.73 4.14
CA ILE A 95 -34.46 10.97 2.70
C ILE A 95 -34.77 9.66 1.97
N GLU A 96 -35.80 9.67 1.14
CA GLU A 96 -36.14 8.59 0.21
C GLU A 96 -35.57 8.92 -1.19
N ILE A 97 -34.70 8.05 -1.70
CA ILE A 97 -34.20 8.11 -3.08
C ILE A 97 -35.04 7.15 -3.93
N GLN A 98 -35.75 7.71 -4.92
CA GLN A 98 -36.60 6.96 -5.84
C GLN A 98 -35.86 6.81 -7.17
N GLY A 99 -35.67 5.56 -7.61
CA GLY A 99 -34.86 5.21 -8.78
C GLY A 99 -34.04 3.96 -8.54
N LYS A 100 -33.03 3.73 -9.39
CA LYS A 100 -32.04 2.65 -9.24
C LYS A 100 -30.63 3.12 -8.94
N GLU A 101 -30.36 4.41 -9.18
CA GLU A 101 -29.04 5.00 -9.05
C GLU A 101 -28.86 5.60 -7.65
N SER A 102 -27.64 5.50 -7.12
CA SER A 102 -27.23 6.21 -5.91
C SER A 102 -26.80 7.63 -6.26
N ILE A 103 -26.96 8.54 -5.30
CA ILE A 103 -26.48 9.92 -5.36
C ILE A 103 -25.75 10.26 -4.06
N LYS A 104 -25.10 11.42 -4.01
CA LYS A 104 -24.52 11.97 -2.77
C LYS A 104 -25.40 13.08 -2.21
N ALA A 105 -25.20 13.38 -0.93
CA ALA A 105 -25.72 14.58 -0.28
C ALA A 105 -24.67 15.20 0.63
N PHE A 106 -24.76 16.51 0.81
CA PHE A 106 -23.89 17.28 1.69
C PHE A 106 -24.74 17.98 2.77
N ILE A 107 -24.24 18.05 4.00
CA ILE A 107 -24.78 18.95 5.02
C ILE A 107 -23.67 19.89 5.47
N GLY A 108 -23.85 21.18 5.16
CA GLY A 108 -22.88 22.27 5.38
C GLY A 108 -22.41 22.89 4.06
N THR A 109 -21.85 24.10 4.13
CA THR A 109 -21.34 24.86 2.98
C THR A 109 -19.93 25.37 3.29
N ARG A 110 -18.94 24.99 2.46
CA ARG A 110 -17.54 25.42 2.62
C ARG A 110 -17.44 26.95 2.67
N SER A 111 -16.58 27.46 3.55
CA SER A 111 -16.34 28.88 3.83
C SER A 111 -17.51 29.69 4.40
N TYR A 112 -18.76 29.27 4.21
CA TYR A 112 -19.91 29.83 4.92
C TYR A 112 -19.92 29.41 6.40
N ASP A 113 -19.67 28.11 6.61
CA ASP A 113 -19.61 27.44 7.91
C ASP A 113 -18.16 27.39 8.45
N VAL A 114 -17.99 27.23 9.76
CA VAL A 114 -16.67 27.13 10.42
C VAL A 114 -15.91 25.87 10.00
N GLU A 115 -16.63 24.75 9.91
CA GLU A 115 -16.15 23.49 9.38
C GLU A 115 -16.83 23.24 8.02
N GLY A 116 -16.15 22.54 7.12
CA GLY A 116 -16.72 22.22 5.81
C GLY A 116 -17.92 21.27 5.87
N PHE A 117 -18.49 20.98 4.71
CA PHE A 117 -19.61 20.03 4.61
C PHE A 117 -19.24 18.63 5.10
N LYS A 118 -20.25 17.91 5.59
CA LYS A 118 -20.20 16.46 5.75
C LYS A 118 -20.92 15.79 4.58
N GLU A 119 -20.26 14.81 3.96
CA GLU A 119 -20.77 14.04 2.82
C GLU A 119 -21.49 12.75 3.27
N PHE A 120 -22.48 12.33 2.47
CA PHE A 120 -23.25 11.10 2.66
C PHE A 120 -23.55 10.44 1.31
N ASP A 121 -23.25 9.15 1.17
CA ASP A 121 -23.76 8.33 0.05
C ASP A 121 -25.20 7.92 0.32
N LEU A 122 -26.11 8.27 -0.60
CA LEU A 122 -27.53 7.94 -0.52
C LEU A 122 -27.87 6.82 -1.51
N LYS A 123 -28.35 5.69 -0.97
CA LYS A 123 -28.73 4.52 -1.75
C LYS A 123 -30.22 4.59 -2.12
N PRO A 124 -30.66 3.92 -3.21
CA PRO A 124 -32.08 3.74 -3.51
C PRO A 124 -32.88 3.24 -2.29
N GLY A 125 -34.05 3.84 -2.05
CA GLY A 125 -34.84 3.62 -0.84
C GLY A 125 -34.57 4.66 0.25
N LYS A 126 -34.83 4.30 1.52
CA LYS A 126 -34.78 5.24 2.65
C LYS A 126 -33.40 5.30 3.31
N ASN A 127 -32.94 6.52 3.52
CA ASN A 127 -31.67 6.87 4.16
C ASN A 127 -31.97 7.79 5.37
N VAL A 128 -31.16 7.68 6.42
CA VAL A 128 -31.21 8.60 7.57
C VAL A 128 -29.82 9.17 7.78
N ILE A 129 -29.69 10.50 7.69
CA ILE A 129 -28.40 11.20 7.75
C ILE A 129 -28.41 12.28 8.85
N LYS A 130 -27.23 12.55 9.43
CA LYS A 130 -27.02 13.65 10.38
C LYS A 130 -25.58 14.18 10.39
N SER A 131 -25.44 15.50 10.52
CA SER A 131 -24.17 16.20 10.68
C SER A 131 -24.03 16.75 12.11
N PRO A 132 -22.90 16.55 12.81
CA PRO A 132 -22.68 17.12 14.13
C PRO A 132 -22.83 18.65 14.18
N ASN A 133 -22.44 19.33 13.09
CA ASN A 133 -22.42 20.79 13.00
C ASN A 133 -23.72 21.38 12.42
N GLY A 134 -24.58 20.55 11.84
CA GLY A 134 -25.69 21.03 11.01
C GLY A 134 -25.18 21.65 9.70
N GLY A 135 -26.00 22.49 9.07
CA GLY A 135 -25.68 23.20 7.83
C GLY A 135 -26.79 23.10 6.77
N ILE A 136 -26.56 23.69 5.60
CA ILE A 136 -27.49 23.57 4.45
C ILE A 136 -27.41 22.16 3.87
N LEU A 137 -28.56 21.56 3.53
CA LEU A 137 -28.64 20.31 2.80
C LEU A 137 -28.50 20.56 1.29
N TYR A 138 -27.58 19.86 0.64
CA TYR A 138 -27.44 19.79 -0.82
C TYR A 138 -27.53 18.35 -1.29
N PHE A 139 -27.97 18.17 -2.54
CA PHE A 139 -27.82 16.90 -3.26
C PHE A 139 -26.72 17.01 -4.31
N TYR A 140 -26.16 15.87 -4.71
CA TYR A 140 -25.18 15.77 -5.78
C TYR A 140 -25.44 14.49 -6.59
N ASN A 141 -26.02 14.65 -7.78
CA ASN A 141 -26.20 13.56 -8.75
C ASN A 141 -25.01 13.52 -9.72
N LEU A 142 -23.99 12.76 -9.33
CA LEU A 142 -22.75 12.55 -10.08
C LEU A 142 -22.86 11.63 -11.31
N ASN A 143 -24.06 11.13 -11.65
CA ASN A 143 -24.25 10.34 -12.87
C ASN A 143 -24.18 11.25 -14.11
N ASP A 144 -23.62 10.79 -15.22
CA ASP A 144 -23.44 11.59 -16.46
C ASP A 144 -24.75 11.96 -17.17
N SER A 145 -25.84 11.25 -16.84
CA SER A 145 -27.14 11.38 -17.48
C SER A 145 -28.23 10.82 -16.56
N GLY A 146 -29.49 10.91 -16.98
CA GLY A 146 -30.64 10.45 -16.20
C GLY A 146 -31.14 11.50 -15.20
N GLU A 147 -32.14 11.11 -14.41
CA GLU A 147 -32.74 11.93 -13.36
C GLU A 147 -33.07 11.04 -12.16
N VAL A 148 -32.77 11.52 -10.96
CA VAL A 148 -33.08 10.84 -9.69
C VAL A 148 -34.02 11.72 -8.86
N THR A 149 -35.11 11.14 -8.36
CA THR A 149 -36.03 11.84 -7.47
C THR A 149 -35.61 11.63 -6.01
N ALA A 150 -35.26 12.70 -5.30
CA ALA A 150 -34.98 12.68 -3.87
C ALA A 150 -36.11 13.34 -3.08
N LYS A 151 -36.60 12.67 -2.02
CA LYS A 151 -37.70 13.15 -1.18
C LYS A 151 -37.28 13.22 0.29
N VAL A 152 -37.27 14.42 0.85
CA VAL A 152 -36.98 14.67 2.27
C VAL A 152 -38.24 14.46 3.10
N GLU A 153 -38.44 13.25 3.62
CA GLU A 153 -39.63 12.87 4.39
C GLU A 153 -39.72 13.56 5.75
N LYS A 154 -38.58 13.70 6.46
CA LYS A 154 -38.53 14.22 7.84
C LYS A 154 -37.22 14.95 8.09
N GLY A 155 -37.25 15.88 9.05
CA GLY A 155 -36.10 16.68 9.46
C GLY A 155 -35.87 17.89 8.54
N GLY A 156 -35.11 18.85 9.07
CA GLY A 156 -34.71 20.08 8.40
C GLY A 156 -35.82 21.14 8.32
N SER A 157 -35.43 22.40 8.45
CA SER A 157 -36.30 23.58 8.35
C SER A 157 -35.97 24.42 7.10
N HIS A 158 -36.99 24.95 6.42
CA HIS A 158 -36.80 25.77 5.23
C HIS A 158 -36.24 27.17 5.51
N PHE A 159 -35.52 27.72 4.54
CA PHE A 159 -35.02 29.09 4.50
C PHE A 159 -35.21 29.70 3.09
N PRO A 160 -34.96 31.00 2.85
CA PRO A 160 -35.13 31.62 1.53
C PRO A 160 -34.21 30.99 0.46
N LEU A 161 -34.81 30.39 -0.56
CA LEU A 161 -34.14 29.92 -1.78
C LEU A 161 -34.85 30.51 -3.01
N PHE A 162 -34.25 31.56 -3.59
CA PHE A 162 -34.67 32.08 -4.88
C PHE A 162 -34.20 31.16 -6.02
N ILE A 163 -35.02 30.98 -7.05
CA ILE A 163 -34.71 30.13 -8.21
C ILE A 163 -35.16 30.89 -9.46
N LEU A 164 -34.21 31.26 -10.31
CA LEU A 164 -34.47 31.93 -11.57
C LEU A 164 -35.42 31.10 -12.45
N GLY A 165 -36.40 31.76 -13.06
CA GLY A 165 -37.44 31.12 -13.88
C GLY A 165 -38.56 30.41 -13.11
N LYS A 166 -38.40 30.18 -11.79
CA LYS A 166 -39.45 29.63 -10.91
C LYS A 166 -40.07 30.69 -10.00
N HIS A 167 -39.26 31.59 -9.44
CA HIS A 167 -39.68 32.59 -8.46
C HIS A 167 -39.56 34.01 -9.04
N THR A 168 -40.47 34.91 -8.63
CA THR A 168 -40.52 36.33 -9.01
C THR A 168 -39.94 37.24 -7.93
N LYS A 169 -39.82 38.56 -8.21
CA LYS A 169 -39.48 39.57 -7.19
C LYS A 169 -40.47 39.56 -6.02
N THR A 170 -41.76 39.34 -6.29
CA THR A 170 -42.80 39.27 -5.23
C THR A 170 -42.61 38.04 -4.35
N ASP A 171 -42.38 36.86 -4.95
CA ASP A 171 -42.07 35.64 -4.19
C ASP A 171 -40.83 35.82 -3.30
N TRP A 172 -39.81 36.52 -3.80
CA TRP A 172 -38.59 36.84 -3.05
C TRP A 172 -38.86 37.73 -1.83
N ASP A 173 -39.65 38.80 -2.01
CA ASP A 173 -40.00 39.70 -0.90
C ASP A 173 -40.84 38.97 0.16
N GLU A 174 -41.78 38.10 -0.28
CA GLU A 174 -42.55 37.22 0.61
C GLU A 174 -41.65 36.21 1.36
N MET A 175 -40.63 35.62 0.72
CA MET A 175 -39.66 34.76 1.40
C MET A 175 -38.89 35.52 2.49
N LEU A 176 -38.41 36.73 2.20
CA LEU A 176 -37.63 37.53 3.15
C LEU A 176 -38.47 38.07 4.32
N GLU A 177 -39.78 38.25 4.14
CA GLU A 177 -40.73 38.56 5.23
C GLU A 177 -41.06 37.31 6.08
N LYS A 178 -41.33 36.18 5.41
CA LYS A 178 -41.72 34.91 6.04
C LYS A 178 -40.60 34.34 6.93
N TYR A 179 -39.39 34.20 6.38
CA TYR A 179 -38.27 33.57 7.08
C TYR A 179 -37.44 34.64 7.81
N LYS A 180 -37.71 34.81 9.10
CA LYS A 180 -37.02 35.81 9.96
C LYS A 180 -35.73 35.22 10.53
N ASN A 181 -34.62 35.93 10.36
CA ASN A 181 -33.27 35.52 10.77
C ASN A 181 -32.90 34.08 10.34
N PRO A 182 -33.04 33.73 9.04
CA PRO A 182 -32.75 32.41 8.54
C PRO A 182 -31.25 32.09 8.64
N TYR A 183 -30.90 30.80 8.63
CA TYR A 183 -29.50 30.36 8.70
C TYR A 183 -28.64 30.95 7.57
N ALA A 184 -29.23 30.98 6.37
CA ALA A 184 -28.67 31.51 5.14
C ALA A 184 -29.79 32.01 4.22
N VAL A 185 -29.38 32.58 3.10
CA VAL A 185 -30.23 32.92 1.96
C VAL A 185 -29.50 32.42 0.71
N GLU A 186 -30.21 31.72 -0.17
CA GLU A 186 -29.65 31.25 -1.43
C GLU A 186 -30.39 31.83 -2.64
N LEU A 187 -29.63 32.11 -3.70
CA LEU A 187 -30.16 32.48 -5.01
C LEU A 187 -29.55 31.57 -6.08
N LYS A 188 -30.39 30.86 -6.81
CA LYS A 188 -30.01 29.91 -7.86
C LYS A 188 -30.33 30.48 -9.25
N GLY A 189 -29.31 30.55 -10.11
CA GLY A 189 -29.41 30.80 -11.54
C GLY A 189 -29.36 29.50 -12.35
N GLU A 190 -29.06 29.64 -13.64
CA GLU A 190 -28.85 28.52 -14.58
C GLU A 190 -27.42 27.95 -14.48
N ARG A 191 -26.44 28.79 -14.15
CA ARG A 191 -25.00 28.46 -14.00
C ARG A 191 -24.38 29.01 -12.72
N SER A 192 -25.11 29.84 -11.98
CA SER A 192 -24.67 30.48 -10.71
C SER A 192 -25.47 29.99 -9.50
N LEU A 193 -24.81 29.94 -8.35
CA LEU A 193 -25.44 29.75 -7.03
C LEU A 193 -24.83 30.75 -6.04
N VAL A 194 -25.62 31.62 -5.44
CA VAL A 194 -25.16 32.55 -4.40
C VAL A 194 -25.64 32.05 -3.04
N THR A 195 -24.71 31.89 -2.08
CA THR A 195 -25.02 31.53 -0.68
C THR A 195 -24.55 32.67 0.24
N ALA A 196 -25.49 33.40 0.82
CA ALA A 196 -25.25 34.61 1.61
C ALA A 196 -25.94 34.58 2.98
N SER A 197 -25.56 35.48 3.87
CA SER A 197 -26.33 35.79 5.08
C SER A 197 -27.52 36.71 4.76
N TYR A 198 -28.55 36.60 5.58
CA TYR A 198 -29.72 37.48 5.51
C TYR A 198 -29.35 38.96 5.72
N ASP A 199 -28.34 39.23 6.54
CA ASP A 199 -27.83 40.58 6.81
C ASP A 199 -27.09 41.15 5.59
N ALA A 200 -26.25 40.36 4.90
CA ALA A 200 -25.62 40.78 3.65
C ALA A 200 -26.68 41.06 2.57
N VAL A 201 -27.69 40.20 2.41
CA VAL A 201 -28.83 40.41 1.50
C VAL A 201 -29.54 41.73 1.81
N LYS A 202 -29.92 41.98 3.07
CA LYS A 202 -30.58 43.23 3.48
C LYS A 202 -29.72 44.47 3.29
N LYS A 203 -28.41 44.38 3.55
CA LYS A 203 -27.46 45.50 3.46
C LYS A 203 -27.12 45.86 2.01
N HIS A 204 -27.11 44.89 1.10
CA HIS A 204 -26.49 45.04 -0.22
C HIS A 204 -27.42 44.89 -1.42
N MET A 205 -28.52 44.14 -1.32
CA MET A 205 -29.48 44.05 -2.44
C MET A 205 -30.34 45.32 -2.51
N GLY A 206 -30.94 45.78 -1.40
CA GLY A 206 -31.88 46.90 -1.44
C GLY A 206 -33.03 46.61 -2.41
N ASP A 207 -33.24 47.51 -3.39
CA ASP A 207 -34.23 47.33 -4.45
C ASP A 207 -33.76 46.42 -5.62
N THR A 208 -32.57 45.82 -5.55
CA THR A 208 -32.04 44.91 -6.60
C THR A 208 -33.00 43.75 -6.85
N ASP A 209 -33.39 43.56 -8.12
CA ASP A 209 -34.21 42.43 -8.55
C ASP A 209 -33.34 41.14 -8.62
N PRO A 210 -33.66 40.07 -7.86
CA PRO A 210 -32.92 38.82 -7.94
C PRO A 210 -33.01 38.15 -9.33
N VAL A 211 -34.05 38.42 -10.13
CA VAL A 211 -34.16 37.95 -11.51
C VAL A 211 -33.04 38.52 -12.36
N GLU A 212 -32.84 39.84 -12.31
CA GLU A 212 -31.80 40.52 -13.10
C GLU A 212 -30.40 40.28 -12.53
N LEU A 213 -30.27 40.13 -11.21
CA LEU A 213 -29.01 39.76 -10.57
C LEU A 213 -28.52 38.36 -11.01
N MET A 214 -29.39 37.35 -10.96
CA MET A 214 -28.98 35.98 -11.33
C MET A 214 -28.72 35.85 -12.84
N LYS A 215 -29.50 36.55 -13.69
CA LYS A 215 -29.18 36.68 -15.13
C LYS A 215 -27.80 37.31 -15.36
N LEU A 216 -27.41 38.32 -14.58
CA LEU A 216 -26.11 38.97 -14.70
C LEU A 216 -24.96 38.02 -14.32
N HIS A 217 -25.10 37.27 -13.21
CA HIS A 217 -24.14 36.24 -12.82
C HIS A 217 -23.99 35.16 -13.90
N ASP A 218 -25.10 34.60 -14.39
CA ASP A 218 -25.07 33.59 -15.45
C ASP A 218 -24.46 34.15 -16.76
N LYS A 219 -24.69 35.43 -17.07
CA LYS A 219 -24.10 36.11 -18.23
C LYS A 219 -22.58 36.26 -18.09
N ILE A 220 -22.07 36.61 -16.90
CA ILE A 220 -20.63 36.73 -16.62
C ILE A 220 -19.96 35.36 -16.74
N ILE A 221 -20.52 34.32 -16.14
CA ILE A 221 -20.01 32.94 -16.26
C ILE A 221 -19.97 32.49 -17.73
N ARG A 222 -20.98 32.85 -18.54
CA ARG A 222 -21.00 32.57 -19.99
C ARG A 222 -19.94 33.36 -20.77
N MET A 223 -19.57 34.57 -20.36
CA MET A 223 -18.45 35.30 -20.96
C MET A 223 -17.11 34.60 -20.69
N GLU A 224 -16.88 34.14 -19.46
CA GLU A 224 -15.63 33.45 -19.10
C GLU A 224 -15.54 32.05 -19.72
N ASN A 225 -16.64 31.28 -19.70
CA ASN A 225 -16.79 30.05 -20.49
C ASN A 225 -16.46 30.30 -21.97
N SER A 226 -16.96 31.40 -22.56
CA SER A 226 -16.66 31.74 -23.95
C SER A 226 -15.16 31.96 -24.17
N VAL A 227 -14.43 32.64 -23.27
CA VAL A 227 -12.96 32.82 -23.35
C VAL A 227 -12.23 31.47 -23.23
N ALA A 228 -12.73 30.58 -22.38
CA ALA A 228 -12.27 29.21 -22.25
C ALA A 228 -12.68 28.30 -23.43
N GLY A 229 -13.38 28.81 -24.46
CA GLY A 229 -13.85 28.01 -25.60
C GLY A 229 -14.89 26.95 -25.20
N LEU A 230 -15.78 27.31 -24.29
CA LEU A 230 -16.88 26.50 -23.78
C LEU A 230 -18.23 27.12 -24.16
N SER A 231 -19.16 26.28 -24.63
CA SER A 231 -20.55 26.67 -24.87
C SER A 231 -21.51 25.57 -24.41
N GLU A 232 -22.79 25.90 -24.20
CA GLU A 232 -23.77 24.95 -23.63
C GLU A 232 -24.27 23.93 -24.68
N ASP A 233 -24.27 24.32 -25.95
CA ASP A 233 -24.46 23.49 -27.14
C ASP A 233 -23.18 22.76 -27.59
N GLY A 234 -22.03 23.09 -26.98
CA GLY A 234 -20.74 22.49 -27.27
C GLY A 234 -20.67 21.01 -26.88
N MET A 235 -19.73 20.30 -27.52
CA MET A 235 -19.49 18.86 -27.30
C MET A 235 -18.03 18.58 -26.92
N GLY A 236 -17.78 17.48 -26.20
CA GLY A 236 -16.44 17.03 -25.81
C GLY A 236 -15.63 18.14 -25.15
N VAL A 237 -14.52 18.55 -25.78
CA VAL A 237 -13.61 19.59 -25.26
C VAL A 237 -14.18 21.02 -25.25
N ALA A 238 -15.32 21.25 -25.91
CA ALA A 238 -16.00 22.54 -25.96
C ALA A 238 -17.31 22.59 -25.15
N LYS A 239 -17.71 21.49 -24.50
CA LYS A 239 -18.93 21.49 -23.68
C LYS A 239 -18.73 22.23 -22.36
N SER A 240 -19.56 23.23 -22.08
CA SER A 240 -19.62 23.88 -20.77
C SER A 240 -20.09 22.89 -19.69
N PRO A 241 -19.50 22.92 -18.49
CA PRO A 241 -20.00 22.16 -17.34
C PRO A 241 -21.46 22.46 -17.02
N SER A 242 -22.17 21.46 -16.49
CA SER A 242 -23.54 21.61 -15.97
C SER A 242 -23.59 22.05 -14.50
N HIS A 243 -22.43 22.03 -13.83
CA HIS A 243 -22.21 22.45 -12.45
C HIS A 243 -22.30 23.97 -12.26
N TYR A 244 -22.51 24.41 -11.02
CA TYR A 244 -22.59 25.83 -10.70
C TYR A 244 -21.22 26.42 -10.37
N VAL A 245 -21.01 27.67 -10.76
CA VAL A 245 -20.09 28.56 -10.04
C VAL A 245 -20.83 29.04 -8.80
N GLN A 246 -20.35 28.65 -7.62
CA GLN A 246 -20.96 29.03 -6.35
C GLN A 246 -20.22 30.20 -5.71
N PHE A 247 -20.93 31.28 -5.43
CA PHE A 247 -20.45 32.50 -4.77
C PHE A 247 -20.87 32.46 -3.29
N VAL A 248 -19.92 32.38 -2.37
CA VAL A 248 -20.20 32.17 -0.93
C VAL A 248 -19.72 33.35 -0.10
N GLU A 249 -20.58 33.86 0.78
CA GLU A 249 -20.14 34.78 1.83
C GLU A 249 -19.30 34.04 2.88
N LYS A 250 -18.02 34.38 3.01
CA LYS A 250 -17.17 33.95 4.12
C LYS A 250 -17.52 34.75 5.37
N ARG A 251 -18.62 34.37 6.02
CA ARG A 251 -19.20 35.01 7.22
C ARG A 251 -18.22 35.18 8.38
N ILE A 252 -17.22 34.30 8.48
CA ILE A 252 -16.19 34.32 9.51
C ILE A 252 -14.84 34.48 8.80
N PRO A 253 -14.51 35.71 8.34
CA PRO A 253 -13.28 35.95 7.60
C PRO A 253 -12.08 36.04 8.56
N GLU A 254 -10.97 35.45 8.16
CA GLU A 254 -9.68 35.76 8.73
C GLU A 254 -9.22 37.14 8.27
N LYS A 255 -8.35 37.79 9.04
CA LYS A 255 -7.97 39.20 8.85
C LYS A 255 -7.26 39.54 7.52
N ARG A 256 -6.93 38.55 6.69
CA ARG A 256 -6.38 38.76 5.34
C ARG A 256 -7.20 38.14 4.23
N ASP A 257 -8.35 37.56 4.56
CA ASP A 257 -9.33 37.21 3.53
C ASP A 257 -9.90 38.49 2.92
N HIS A 258 -10.23 38.42 1.65
CA HIS A 258 -10.89 39.50 0.93
C HIS A 258 -11.84 38.88 -0.10
N MET A 259 -11.25 38.26 -1.11
CA MET A 259 -11.89 37.41 -2.11
C MET A 259 -10.92 36.27 -2.43
N PHE A 260 -11.43 35.11 -2.80
CA PHE A 260 -10.61 33.96 -3.22
C PHE A 260 -11.44 32.96 -4.03
N ALA A 261 -10.76 32.12 -4.82
CA ALA A 261 -11.29 30.91 -5.42
C ALA A 261 -10.62 29.66 -4.81
N THR A 262 -11.39 28.57 -4.69
CA THR A 262 -10.88 27.26 -4.27
C THR A 262 -11.86 26.19 -4.73
N ASP A 263 -11.65 24.92 -4.34
CA ASP A 263 -12.57 23.85 -4.70
C ASP A 263 -14.02 24.17 -4.28
N TYR A 264 -14.92 23.85 -5.21
CA TYR A 264 -16.37 23.98 -5.15
C TYR A 264 -16.94 25.41 -5.18
N HIS A 265 -16.14 26.47 -4.95
CA HIS A 265 -16.70 27.83 -4.81
C HIS A 265 -15.68 28.99 -4.90
N THR A 266 -16.20 30.19 -5.13
CA THR A 266 -15.55 31.46 -4.84
C THR A 266 -16.07 32.03 -3.53
N GLY A 267 -15.19 32.63 -2.72
CA GLY A 267 -15.48 33.13 -1.38
C GLY A 267 -15.25 34.63 -1.23
N TYR A 268 -16.15 35.33 -0.54
CA TYR A 268 -16.17 36.78 -0.41
C TYR A 268 -16.39 37.21 1.04
N VAL A 269 -15.59 38.12 1.58
CA VAL A 269 -15.81 38.63 2.95
C VAL A 269 -17.05 39.54 3.01
N PRO A 270 -17.71 39.71 4.18
CA PRO A 270 -18.99 40.42 4.27
C PRO A 270 -18.95 41.88 3.81
N ASP A 271 -17.80 42.54 3.89
CA ASP A 271 -17.61 43.93 3.47
C ASP A 271 -17.63 44.14 1.95
N VAL A 272 -17.43 43.08 1.16
CA VAL A 272 -17.40 43.16 -0.33
C VAL A 272 -18.58 42.46 -1.00
N MET A 273 -19.56 41.99 -0.21
CA MET A 273 -20.77 41.33 -0.73
C MET A 273 -21.65 42.25 -1.59
N ASN A 274 -21.47 43.59 -1.55
CA ASN A 274 -22.07 44.50 -2.53
C ASN A 274 -21.72 44.11 -3.97
N LYS A 275 -20.49 43.66 -4.22
CA LYS A 275 -20.02 43.27 -5.55
C LYS A 275 -20.62 41.96 -6.05
N ILE A 276 -21.32 41.20 -5.19
CA ILE A 276 -22.03 39.95 -5.54
C ILE A 276 -23.55 40.16 -5.56
N LEU A 277 -24.07 41.04 -4.71
CA LEU A 277 -25.50 41.19 -4.46
C LEU A 277 -26.14 42.43 -5.10
N ASN A 278 -25.35 43.32 -5.72
CA ASN A 278 -25.85 44.51 -6.40
C ASN A 278 -25.46 44.50 -7.89
N THR A 279 -26.44 44.67 -8.77
CA THR A 279 -26.24 44.61 -10.23
C THR A 279 -25.40 45.75 -10.78
N GLU A 280 -25.46 46.95 -10.20
CA GLU A 280 -24.66 48.09 -10.66
C GLU A 280 -23.20 47.92 -10.28
N GLU A 281 -22.93 47.54 -9.02
CA GLU A 281 -21.59 47.25 -8.51
C GLU A 281 -20.93 46.10 -9.30
N LEU A 282 -21.64 44.97 -9.47
CA LEU A 282 -21.16 43.82 -10.23
C LEU A 282 -20.94 44.14 -11.72
N THR A 283 -21.62 45.16 -12.27
CA THR A 283 -21.42 45.59 -13.67
C THR A 283 -20.26 46.56 -13.84
N LYS A 284 -20.08 47.51 -12.91
CA LYS A 284 -19.15 48.64 -13.06
C LYS A 284 -17.82 48.48 -12.30
N ASP A 285 -17.81 47.80 -11.17
CA ASP A 285 -16.64 47.56 -10.31
C ASP A 285 -16.52 46.08 -9.88
N GLY A 286 -17.03 45.18 -10.71
CA GLY A 286 -17.06 43.72 -10.49
C GLY A 286 -15.72 43.00 -10.66
N TRP A 287 -14.59 43.71 -10.79
CA TRP A 287 -13.27 43.11 -11.09
C TRP A 287 -12.91 41.95 -10.16
N GLY A 288 -13.16 42.09 -8.86
CA GLY A 288 -12.89 41.05 -7.88
C GLY A 288 -13.70 39.76 -8.14
N PRO A 289 -15.04 39.81 -8.17
CA PRO A 289 -15.87 38.70 -8.63
C PRO A 289 -15.42 38.06 -9.96
N TRP A 290 -15.15 38.85 -11.02
CA TRP A 290 -14.68 38.34 -12.32
C TRP A 290 -13.24 37.78 -12.30
N HIS A 291 -12.49 38.04 -11.24
CA HIS A 291 -11.15 37.49 -11.01
C HIS A 291 -11.26 36.13 -10.31
N GLU A 292 -12.08 36.01 -9.27
CA GLU A 292 -12.30 34.72 -8.60
C GLU A 292 -12.94 33.68 -9.53
N VAL A 293 -13.89 34.08 -10.38
CA VAL A 293 -14.47 33.16 -11.38
C VAL A 293 -13.42 32.79 -12.45
N GLY A 294 -12.51 33.71 -12.78
CA GLY A 294 -11.42 33.46 -13.72
C GLY A 294 -10.43 32.41 -13.22
N HIS A 295 -10.21 32.32 -11.91
CA HIS A 295 -9.37 31.28 -11.30
C HIS A 295 -9.96 29.87 -11.50
N LEU A 296 -11.28 29.72 -11.50
CA LEU A 296 -11.94 28.45 -11.83
C LEU A 296 -11.73 28.05 -13.30
N HIS A 297 -11.51 29.04 -14.18
CA HIS A 297 -11.28 28.81 -15.61
C HIS A 297 -9.81 28.59 -15.98
N GLN A 298 -8.84 28.93 -15.11
CA GLN A 298 -7.41 28.82 -15.42
C GLN A 298 -6.98 27.39 -15.77
N GLN A 299 -6.20 27.30 -16.85
CA GLN A 299 -5.66 26.04 -17.34
C GLN A 299 -4.23 25.81 -16.85
N GLU A 300 -4.07 24.70 -16.14
CA GLU A 300 -2.83 24.22 -15.54
C GLU A 300 -1.66 24.10 -16.58
N PRO A 301 -1.88 23.61 -17.83
CA PRO A 301 -0.83 23.44 -18.84
C PRO A 301 -0.04 24.67 -19.29
N TRP A 302 -0.51 25.89 -19.00
CA TRP A 302 0.22 27.13 -19.27
C TRP A 302 0.23 28.06 -18.05
N GLN A 303 0.09 27.47 -16.86
CA GLN A 303 0.25 28.12 -15.57
C GLN A 303 1.59 27.72 -14.96
N TRP A 304 2.65 28.45 -15.33
CA TRP A 304 3.96 28.40 -14.67
C TRP A 304 4.03 29.36 -13.47
N THR A 305 5.07 29.27 -12.65
CA THR A 305 5.27 30.13 -11.48
C THR A 305 5.08 31.62 -11.81
N GLY A 306 4.26 32.30 -11.01
CA GLY A 306 3.89 33.71 -11.20
C GLY A 306 2.67 33.95 -12.11
N MET A 307 2.19 32.95 -12.85
CA MET A 307 1.04 33.12 -13.76
C MET A 307 -0.32 33.06 -13.08
N GLY A 308 -0.42 32.51 -11.86
CA GLY A 308 -1.68 32.37 -11.11
C GLY A 308 -2.45 33.69 -10.99
N GLU A 309 -1.80 34.74 -10.50
CA GLU A 309 -2.37 36.10 -10.37
C GLU A 309 -2.38 36.89 -11.70
N THR A 310 -1.93 36.28 -12.81
CA THR A 310 -1.72 36.95 -14.08
C THR A 310 -2.76 36.51 -15.12
N THR A 311 -2.79 35.22 -15.48
CA THR A 311 -3.62 34.71 -16.59
C THR A 311 -5.11 34.72 -16.24
N VAL A 312 -5.46 34.65 -14.96
CA VAL A 312 -6.81 34.91 -14.42
C VAL A 312 -7.42 36.22 -14.96
N ASN A 313 -6.61 37.28 -15.08
CA ASN A 313 -7.10 38.59 -15.51
C ASN A 313 -7.43 38.68 -17.01
N ILE A 314 -7.12 37.65 -17.81
CA ILE A 314 -7.59 37.55 -19.21
C ILE A 314 -9.13 37.45 -19.20
N TYR A 315 -9.69 36.65 -18.29
CA TYR A 315 -11.13 36.53 -18.07
C TYR A 315 -11.72 37.83 -17.55
N SER A 316 -11.11 38.42 -16.52
CA SER A 316 -11.59 39.66 -15.90
C SER A 316 -11.58 40.84 -16.88
N LEU A 317 -10.59 40.94 -17.78
CA LEU A 317 -10.55 41.94 -18.86
C LEU A 317 -11.60 41.68 -19.94
N ALA A 318 -11.83 40.42 -20.32
CA ALA A 318 -12.89 40.04 -21.25
C ALA A 318 -14.28 40.41 -20.70
N VAL A 319 -14.58 40.10 -19.43
CA VAL A 319 -15.83 40.50 -18.78
C VAL A 319 -15.92 42.03 -18.68
N GLN A 320 -14.86 42.70 -18.23
CA GLN A 320 -14.82 44.16 -18.09
C GLN A 320 -15.18 44.86 -19.41
N THR A 321 -14.53 44.45 -20.50
CA THR A 321 -14.72 45.07 -21.83
C THR A 321 -16.04 44.66 -22.47
N ALA A 322 -16.50 43.41 -22.31
CA ALA A 322 -17.81 42.95 -22.80
C ALA A 322 -19.01 43.59 -22.09
N LEU A 323 -18.82 44.07 -20.85
CA LEU A 323 -19.79 44.91 -20.13
C LEU A 323 -19.68 46.41 -20.49
N GLY A 324 -18.79 46.78 -21.41
CA GLY A 324 -18.64 48.15 -21.92
C GLY A 324 -17.77 49.08 -21.07
N ASN A 325 -17.08 48.55 -20.06
CA ASN A 325 -16.16 49.33 -19.23
C ASN A 325 -14.81 49.52 -19.96
N LYS A 326 -14.09 50.60 -19.61
CA LYS A 326 -12.73 50.80 -20.10
C LYS A 326 -11.78 49.76 -19.49
N SER A 327 -10.89 49.21 -20.31
CA SER A 327 -9.84 48.29 -19.87
C SER A 327 -9.00 48.90 -18.75
N ARG A 328 -8.78 48.11 -17.70
CA ARG A 328 -7.90 48.47 -16.58
C ARG A 328 -6.45 48.68 -17.03
N MET A 329 -6.01 48.07 -18.13
CA MET A 329 -4.65 48.23 -18.67
C MET A 329 -4.39 49.66 -19.17
N GLU A 330 -5.43 50.28 -19.74
CA GLU A 330 -5.44 51.69 -20.15
C GLU A 330 -5.56 52.65 -18.95
N VAL A 331 -6.47 52.36 -18.01
CA VAL A 331 -6.75 53.23 -16.86
C VAL A 331 -5.57 53.30 -15.88
N ASP A 332 -4.92 52.17 -15.60
CA ASP A 332 -3.80 52.07 -14.64
C ASP A 332 -2.42 52.40 -15.28
N GLY A 333 -2.40 52.83 -16.55
CA GLY A 333 -1.18 53.20 -17.29
C GLY A 333 -0.17 52.05 -17.42
N ARG A 334 -0.66 50.83 -17.64
CA ARG A 334 0.20 49.62 -17.70
C ARG A 334 0.88 49.46 -19.05
N TYR A 335 0.24 49.87 -20.14
CA TYR A 335 0.83 49.88 -21.48
C TYR A 335 2.10 50.73 -21.56
N GLU A 336 2.12 51.91 -20.95
CA GLU A 336 3.28 52.80 -20.94
C GLU A 336 4.48 52.17 -20.23
N LYS A 337 4.24 51.44 -19.12
CA LYS A 337 5.27 50.68 -18.40
C LYS A 337 5.77 49.49 -19.22
N ALA A 338 4.87 48.75 -19.86
CA ALA A 338 5.19 47.65 -20.77
C ALA A 338 6.04 48.13 -21.96
N PHE A 339 5.67 49.22 -22.62
CA PHE A 339 6.44 49.75 -23.76
C PHE A 339 7.82 50.28 -23.32
N ALA A 340 7.93 50.87 -22.11
CA ALA A 340 9.23 51.24 -21.54
C ALA A 340 10.11 50.01 -21.24
N TYR A 341 9.53 48.86 -20.88
CA TYR A 341 10.24 47.58 -20.73
C TYR A 341 10.67 47.00 -22.10
N LEU A 342 9.77 46.97 -23.10
CA LEU A 342 10.05 46.43 -24.44
C LEU A 342 11.18 47.20 -25.17
N ASN A 343 11.34 48.48 -24.88
CA ASN A 343 12.38 49.36 -25.43
C ASN A 343 13.77 49.18 -24.77
N GLN A 344 13.92 48.30 -23.78
CA GLN A 344 15.23 47.99 -23.20
C GLN A 344 16.09 47.15 -24.17
N PRO A 345 17.43 47.18 -24.04
CA PRO A 345 18.31 46.20 -24.69
C PRO A 345 17.93 44.77 -24.30
N ASP A 346 18.05 43.83 -25.22
CA ASP A 346 17.55 42.47 -25.01
C ASP A 346 18.29 41.74 -23.87
N GLU A 347 19.56 42.07 -23.59
CA GLU A 347 20.32 41.49 -22.47
C GLU A 347 19.85 42.00 -21.08
N LYS A 348 18.98 43.01 -21.04
CA LYS A 348 18.36 43.54 -19.82
C LYS A 348 16.92 43.08 -19.62
N LYS A 349 16.34 42.42 -20.63
CA LYS A 349 14.98 41.88 -20.53
C LYS A 349 14.99 40.62 -19.70
N ASP A 350 14.01 40.56 -18.81
CA ASP A 350 13.75 39.43 -17.94
C ASP A 350 12.24 39.31 -17.87
N PHE A 351 11.70 38.32 -18.59
CA PHE A 351 10.27 38.12 -18.72
C PHE A 351 9.57 37.98 -17.36
N ASP A 352 10.23 37.38 -16.37
CA ASP A 352 9.67 37.18 -15.04
C ASP A 352 9.67 38.47 -14.19
N LYS A 353 10.25 39.56 -14.71
CA LYS A 353 10.15 40.95 -14.20
C LYS A 353 9.32 41.88 -15.11
N SER A 354 8.73 41.36 -16.19
CA SER A 354 7.91 42.13 -17.12
C SER A 354 6.48 42.37 -16.57
N ASP A 355 5.56 42.83 -17.42
CA ASP A 355 4.13 42.80 -17.15
C ASP A 355 3.47 41.77 -18.10
N PRO A 356 3.41 40.48 -17.74
CA PRO A 356 3.01 39.44 -18.68
C PRO A 356 1.53 39.50 -19.05
N LEU A 357 0.67 40.14 -18.22
CA LEU A 357 -0.73 40.34 -18.56
C LEU A 357 -0.89 41.18 -19.83
N ILE A 358 -0.03 42.16 -20.06
CA ILE A 358 -0.05 42.95 -21.30
C ILE A 358 0.32 42.07 -22.50
N MET A 359 1.32 41.19 -22.38
CA MET A 359 1.65 40.21 -23.43
C MET A 359 0.46 39.30 -23.74
N PHE A 360 -0.17 38.72 -22.72
CA PHE A 360 -1.34 37.86 -22.90
C PHE A 360 -2.51 38.62 -23.56
N TRP A 361 -2.89 39.77 -23.00
CA TRP A 361 -4.03 40.55 -23.51
C TRP A 361 -3.80 41.08 -24.93
N GLN A 362 -2.54 41.40 -25.30
CA GLN A 362 -2.20 41.72 -26.68
C GLN A 362 -2.60 40.61 -27.66
N LEU A 363 -2.40 39.33 -27.34
CA LEU A 363 -2.75 38.23 -28.25
C LEU A 363 -4.25 38.20 -28.58
N GLN A 364 -5.14 38.50 -27.60
CA GLN A 364 -6.57 38.71 -27.84
C GLN A 364 -6.81 39.89 -28.79
N LEU A 365 -6.16 41.04 -28.56
CA LEU A 365 -6.32 42.23 -29.41
C LEU A 365 -5.84 42.01 -30.85
N ILE A 366 -4.73 41.27 -31.01
CA ILE A 366 -4.10 40.97 -32.31
C ILE A 366 -4.93 39.98 -33.11
N TYR A 367 -5.33 38.86 -32.50
CA TYR A 367 -5.91 37.71 -33.18
C TYR A 367 -7.44 37.59 -33.05
N GLY A 368 -8.06 38.45 -32.23
CA GLY A 368 -9.50 38.52 -32.02
C GLY A 368 -10.00 37.50 -31.00
N ASP A 369 -11.30 37.59 -30.70
CA ASP A 369 -11.92 36.90 -29.55
C ASP A 369 -11.95 35.37 -29.63
N GLN A 370 -11.40 34.79 -30.68
CA GLN A 370 -11.27 33.35 -30.90
C GLN A 370 -9.85 32.81 -30.65
N PHE A 371 -8.88 33.67 -30.32
CA PHE A 371 -7.53 33.26 -29.95
C PHE A 371 -7.53 32.39 -28.70
N TYR A 372 -8.00 32.92 -27.56
CA TYR A 372 -8.06 32.18 -26.31
C TYR A 372 -9.00 30.96 -26.36
N PRO A 373 -10.21 31.03 -26.95
CA PRO A 373 -11.08 29.85 -27.08
C PRO A 373 -10.37 28.67 -27.77
N ARG A 374 -9.72 28.95 -28.91
CA ARG A 374 -8.99 27.95 -29.68
C ARG A 374 -7.76 27.44 -28.94
N LEU A 375 -7.04 28.32 -28.23
CA LEU A 375 -5.90 27.93 -27.38
C LEU A 375 -6.33 26.94 -26.29
N HIS A 376 -7.42 27.23 -25.57
CA HIS A 376 -7.95 26.36 -24.52
C HIS A 376 -8.36 24.98 -25.05
N GLN A 377 -9.08 24.96 -26.18
CA GLN A 377 -9.52 23.72 -26.83
C GLN A 377 -8.32 22.91 -27.32
N MET A 378 -7.30 23.55 -27.90
CA MET A 378 -6.07 22.90 -28.31
C MET A 378 -5.25 22.33 -27.14
N TYR A 379 -5.26 22.98 -25.97
CA TYR A 379 -4.67 22.40 -24.76
C TYR A 379 -5.45 21.19 -24.23
N ARG A 380 -6.79 21.19 -24.31
CA ARG A 380 -7.64 20.05 -23.88
C ARG A 380 -7.47 18.80 -24.72
N VAL A 381 -7.32 18.94 -26.04
CA VAL A 381 -7.16 17.78 -26.95
C VAL A 381 -5.76 17.15 -26.91
N MET A 382 -4.74 17.89 -26.45
CA MET A 382 -3.37 17.40 -26.32
C MET A 382 -3.31 16.16 -25.41
N SER A 383 -2.60 15.13 -25.88
CA SER A 383 -2.55 13.81 -25.25
C SER A 383 -1.95 13.84 -23.83
N ASP A 384 -2.27 12.85 -23.00
CA ASP A 384 -1.64 12.70 -21.68
C ASP A 384 -0.15 12.30 -21.78
N ALA A 385 0.30 11.84 -22.97
CA ALA A 385 1.71 11.59 -23.25
C ALA A 385 2.49 12.88 -23.54
N ASP A 386 1.82 13.90 -24.12
CA ASP A 386 2.36 15.25 -24.30
C ASP A 386 2.20 16.13 -23.04
N TYR A 387 1.16 15.86 -22.22
CA TYR A 387 0.88 16.60 -20.99
C TYR A 387 0.13 15.76 -19.93
N PRO A 388 0.83 15.09 -18.98
CA PRO A 388 0.19 14.29 -17.94
C PRO A 388 -0.26 15.13 -16.73
N LEU A 389 -1.56 15.35 -16.61
CA LEU A 389 -2.18 16.16 -15.52
C LEU A 389 -2.06 15.56 -14.11
N LEU A 390 -1.80 14.26 -13.98
CA LEU A 390 -1.85 13.57 -12.69
C LEU A 390 -0.61 13.77 -11.80
N ASP A 391 0.45 14.42 -12.32
CA ASP A 391 1.66 14.80 -11.57
C ASP A 391 2.26 16.11 -12.14
N SER A 392 1.41 17.13 -12.35
CA SER A 392 1.81 18.43 -12.94
C SER A 392 3.04 19.06 -12.29
N ASP A 393 3.12 18.99 -10.96
CA ASP A 393 4.17 19.60 -10.15
C ASP A 393 5.48 18.79 -10.14
N GLN A 394 5.48 17.59 -10.72
CA GLN A 394 6.64 16.68 -10.76
C GLN A 394 7.12 16.35 -12.19
N VAL A 395 6.27 16.51 -13.23
CA VAL A 395 6.59 16.01 -14.58
C VAL A 395 6.86 17.11 -15.61
N ILE A 396 6.26 18.31 -15.50
CA ILE A 396 6.47 19.39 -16.49
C ILE A 396 6.91 20.69 -15.80
N THR A 397 8.14 21.10 -16.09
CA THR A 397 8.75 22.28 -15.48
C THR A 397 8.18 23.60 -16.03
N ASP A 398 8.30 24.69 -15.26
CA ASP A 398 7.99 26.06 -15.71
C ASP A 398 8.64 26.42 -17.06
N ARG A 399 9.85 25.90 -17.30
CA ARG A 399 10.61 26.05 -18.55
C ARG A 399 9.85 25.41 -19.71
N GLU A 400 9.37 24.18 -19.55
CA GLU A 400 8.62 23.47 -20.59
C GLU A 400 7.23 24.09 -20.81
N LYS A 401 6.53 24.52 -19.75
CA LYS A 401 5.26 25.27 -19.88
C LYS A 401 5.43 26.56 -20.72
N LYS A 402 6.49 27.34 -20.46
CA LYS A 402 6.86 28.54 -21.25
C LYS A 402 7.11 28.20 -22.72
N GLN A 403 7.90 27.16 -23.01
CA GLN A 403 8.22 26.75 -24.38
C GLN A 403 7.00 26.18 -25.13
N LEU A 404 6.17 25.41 -24.45
CA LEU A 404 4.91 24.87 -24.98
C LEU A 404 3.93 26.00 -25.32
N PHE A 405 3.85 27.04 -24.49
CA PHE A 405 3.02 28.22 -24.78
C PHE A 405 3.47 28.96 -26.06
N ILE A 406 4.78 29.13 -26.28
CA ILE A 406 5.31 29.74 -27.52
C ILE A 406 4.85 28.94 -28.76
N TYR A 407 4.97 27.62 -28.71
CA TYR A 407 4.56 26.72 -29.79
C TYR A 407 3.04 26.76 -30.02
N MET A 408 2.25 26.62 -28.95
CA MET A 408 0.78 26.57 -29.03
C MET A 408 0.19 27.91 -29.49
N ALA A 409 0.68 29.03 -28.98
CA ALA A 409 0.26 30.36 -29.44
C ALA A 409 0.58 30.59 -30.93
N SER A 410 1.74 30.11 -31.41
CA SER A 410 2.10 30.17 -32.83
C SER A 410 1.16 29.30 -33.69
N LYS A 411 0.87 28.06 -33.26
CA LYS A 411 -0.04 27.15 -33.96
C LYS A 411 -1.49 27.66 -33.98
N VAL A 412 -1.94 28.31 -32.91
CA VAL A 412 -3.28 28.93 -32.79
C VAL A 412 -3.43 30.14 -33.70
N SER A 413 -2.45 31.05 -33.69
CA SER A 413 -2.46 32.26 -34.53
C SER A 413 -2.30 31.96 -36.01
N GLY A 414 -1.62 30.86 -36.34
CA GLY A 414 -1.16 30.57 -37.70
C GLY A 414 -0.02 31.50 -38.14
N GLN A 415 0.73 32.06 -37.19
CA GLN A 415 1.92 32.89 -37.42
C GLN A 415 3.06 32.46 -36.49
N ASN A 416 4.31 32.61 -36.95
CA ASN A 416 5.49 32.36 -36.10
C ASN A 416 5.61 33.49 -35.06
N LEU A 417 5.28 33.20 -33.79
CA LEU A 417 5.32 34.18 -32.70
C LEU A 417 6.66 34.23 -31.96
N ILE A 418 7.69 33.48 -32.38
CA ILE A 418 9.03 33.53 -31.75
C ILE A 418 9.57 34.98 -31.68
N PRO A 419 9.49 35.82 -32.75
CA PRO A 419 9.93 37.22 -32.66
C PRO A 419 9.12 38.06 -31.67
N TYR A 420 7.83 37.77 -31.51
CA TYR A 420 6.96 38.45 -30.55
C TYR A 420 7.35 38.13 -29.11
N PHE A 421 7.53 36.86 -28.78
CA PHE A 421 7.94 36.44 -27.42
C PHE A 421 9.35 36.89 -27.08
N ALA A 422 10.28 36.88 -28.05
CA ALA A 422 11.63 37.42 -27.88
C ALA A 422 11.62 38.92 -27.50
N LYS A 423 10.68 39.73 -28.04
CA LYS A 423 10.56 41.15 -27.64
C LYS A 423 10.24 41.34 -26.16
N TRP A 424 9.49 40.40 -25.56
CA TRP A 424 9.14 40.35 -24.15
C TRP A 424 10.25 39.75 -23.25
N GLY A 425 11.35 39.23 -23.82
CA GLY A 425 12.39 38.48 -23.11
C GLY A 425 12.04 37.01 -22.87
N LEU A 426 10.98 36.50 -23.51
CA LEU A 426 10.56 35.10 -23.43
C LEU A 426 11.12 34.35 -24.65
N HIS A 427 12.36 33.87 -24.53
CA HIS A 427 13.09 33.29 -25.65
C HIS A 427 12.73 31.83 -25.94
N ALA A 428 12.50 31.51 -27.21
CA ALA A 428 12.30 30.14 -27.67
C ALA A 428 13.63 29.37 -27.65
N GLU A 429 13.59 28.14 -27.16
CA GLU A 429 14.73 27.21 -27.19
C GLU A 429 14.85 26.49 -28.54
N SER A 430 16.01 25.91 -28.84
CA SER A 430 16.30 25.28 -30.14
C SER A 430 15.27 24.24 -30.58
N TYR A 431 14.76 23.41 -29.66
CA TYR A 431 13.73 22.41 -29.96
C TYR A 431 12.36 23.06 -30.25
N THR A 432 12.05 24.19 -29.62
CA THR A 432 10.82 24.97 -29.84
C THR A 432 10.88 25.68 -31.19
N VAL A 433 12.03 26.28 -31.52
CA VAL A 433 12.33 26.85 -32.84
C VAL A 433 12.14 25.77 -33.91
N GLU A 434 12.76 24.59 -33.76
CA GLU A 434 12.60 23.48 -34.69
C GLU A 434 11.14 22.99 -34.83
N LYS A 435 10.38 22.93 -33.71
CA LYS A 435 8.94 22.58 -33.73
C LYS A 435 8.09 23.63 -34.46
N VAL A 436 8.37 24.93 -34.30
CA VAL A 436 7.61 26.01 -34.95
C VAL A 436 8.00 26.15 -36.44
N ASP A 437 9.29 26.04 -36.78
CA ASP A 437 9.77 26.11 -38.16
C ASP A 437 9.18 25.00 -39.04
N LYS A 438 8.99 23.79 -38.47
CA LYS A 438 8.30 22.67 -39.14
C LYS A 438 6.84 22.99 -39.52
N LEU A 439 6.18 23.92 -38.84
CA LEU A 439 4.82 24.38 -39.19
C LEU A 439 4.80 25.35 -40.38
N GLN A 440 5.96 25.85 -40.83
CA GLN A 440 6.11 26.77 -41.97
C GLN A 440 5.21 28.02 -41.90
N LEU A 441 4.99 28.54 -40.69
CA LEU A 441 4.10 29.66 -40.45
C LEU A 441 4.73 31.00 -40.87
N PRO A 442 3.97 31.92 -41.48
CA PRO A 442 4.46 33.27 -41.78
C PRO A 442 4.69 34.07 -40.50
N GLU A 443 5.65 34.99 -40.52
CA GLU A 443 5.82 35.96 -39.43
C GLU A 443 4.66 36.99 -39.38
N PRO A 444 4.41 37.63 -38.22
CA PRO A 444 3.59 38.83 -38.11
C PRO A 444 4.05 39.94 -39.07
N LYS A 445 3.11 40.68 -39.65
CA LYS A 445 3.42 41.77 -40.59
C LYS A 445 3.63 43.12 -39.91
N ASN A 446 3.18 43.24 -38.67
CA ASN A 446 3.18 44.47 -37.89
C ASN A 446 4.00 44.31 -36.60
N GLU A 447 4.36 45.42 -35.97
CA GLU A 447 4.98 45.45 -34.62
C GLU A 447 3.95 45.14 -33.53
N ILE A 448 3.40 43.93 -33.55
CA ILE A 448 2.23 43.52 -32.76
C ILE A 448 2.43 43.64 -31.24
N TRP A 449 3.67 43.70 -30.74
CA TRP A 449 4.02 44.00 -29.35
C TRP A 449 3.72 45.44 -28.91
N LEU A 450 3.27 46.32 -29.81
CA LEU A 450 2.80 47.67 -29.50
C LEU A 450 1.25 47.77 -29.42
N SER A 451 0.52 46.66 -29.58
CA SER A 451 -0.94 46.66 -29.54
C SER A 451 -1.49 47.06 -28.16
N ARG A 452 -2.57 47.85 -28.13
CA ARG A 452 -3.29 48.27 -26.92
C ARG A 452 -4.79 48.44 -27.16
N ASP A 453 -5.60 48.43 -26.11
CA ASP A 453 -7.07 48.48 -26.22
C ASP A 453 -7.59 49.68 -27.04
N ASN A 454 -7.01 50.86 -26.85
CA ASN A 454 -7.45 52.08 -27.55
C ASN A 454 -6.95 52.19 -29.00
N ALA A 455 -5.96 51.37 -29.39
CA ALA A 455 -5.34 51.36 -30.71
C ALA A 455 -4.86 49.93 -31.06
N PRO A 456 -5.77 48.97 -31.27
CA PRO A 456 -5.40 47.57 -31.43
C PRO A 456 -4.78 47.32 -32.81
N ILE A 457 -3.54 46.82 -32.82
CA ILE A 457 -2.89 46.27 -34.01
C ILE A 457 -3.48 44.88 -34.23
N ARG A 458 -4.06 44.62 -35.42
CA ARG A 458 -4.72 43.35 -35.76
C ARG A 458 -4.01 42.61 -36.88
N GLU A 459 -3.83 41.31 -36.69
CA GLU A 459 -3.39 40.37 -37.73
C GLU A 459 -4.60 39.59 -38.28
N LYS A 460 -4.36 38.55 -39.07
CA LYS A 460 -5.42 37.64 -39.54
C LYS A 460 -6.16 37.04 -38.34
N GLN A 461 -7.43 37.40 -38.18
CA GLN A 461 -8.23 36.95 -37.03
C GLN A 461 -8.36 35.42 -37.03
N VAL A 462 -8.21 34.83 -35.85
CA VAL A 462 -8.37 33.40 -35.62
C VAL A 462 -9.83 33.01 -35.88
N LYS A 463 -10.04 31.91 -36.61
CA LYS A 463 -11.37 31.36 -36.80
C LYS A 463 -11.78 30.51 -35.59
N PRO A 464 -13.07 30.49 -35.22
CA PRO A 464 -13.60 29.55 -34.24
C PRO A 464 -13.14 28.13 -34.54
N TYR A 465 -12.86 27.37 -33.49
CA TYR A 465 -12.52 25.96 -33.62
C TYR A 465 -13.76 25.18 -34.04
N LYS A 466 -13.71 24.55 -35.22
CA LYS A 466 -14.78 23.66 -35.67
C LYS A 466 -14.55 22.31 -34.98
N VAL A 467 -15.16 22.14 -33.81
CA VAL A 467 -15.12 20.89 -33.03
C VAL A 467 -15.66 19.75 -33.89
N PRO A 468 -14.88 18.69 -34.18
CA PRO A 468 -15.39 17.50 -34.86
C PRO A 468 -16.59 16.88 -34.12
N TYR A 469 -17.62 16.52 -34.89
CA TYR A 469 -18.82 15.88 -34.36
C TYR A 469 -18.68 14.36 -34.33
N GLY A 470 -19.14 13.75 -33.23
CA GLY A 470 -19.27 12.31 -33.03
C GLY A 470 -20.01 12.03 -31.74
N GLU A 471 -20.68 10.88 -31.67
CA GLU A 471 -21.43 10.41 -30.50
C GLU A 471 -20.78 9.15 -29.92
N ALA A 472 -20.97 8.92 -28.62
CA ALA A 472 -20.64 7.65 -28.01
C ALA A 472 -21.59 6.54 -28.49
N VAL A 473 -21.12 5.29 -28.54
CA VAL A 473 -22.01 4.14 -28.76
C VAL A 473 -22.99 3.96 -27.60
N ASN A 474 -24.21 3.51 -27.90
CA ASN A 474 -25.30 3.34 -26.93
C ASN A 474 -25.17 2.11 -26.00
N THR A 475 -23.95 1.59 -25.85
CA THR A 475 -23.61 0.38 -25.07
C THR A 475 -22.36 0.66 -24.25
N VAL A 476 -22.16 -0.06 -23.14
CA VAL A 476 -20.91 -0.05 -22.38
C VAL A 476 -20.10 -1.29 -22.78
N PRO A 477 -19.16 -1.20 -23.74
CA PRO A 477 -18.39 -2.35 -24.19
C PRO A 477 -17.23 -2.66 -23.23
N ASP A 478 -16.82 -3.92 -23.21
CA ASP A 478 -15.54 -4.31 -22.62
C ASP A 478 -14.39 -3.82 -23.51
N VAL A 479 -13.40 -3.16 -22.88
CA VAL A 479 -12.18 -2.67 -23.53
C VAL A 479 -10.97 -3.00 -22.68
N VAL A 480 -9.92 -3.58 -23.27
CA VAL A 480 -8.69 -3.93 -22.56
C VAL A 480 -7.97 -2.64 -22.13
N ILE A 481 -7.64 -2.53 -20.85
CA ILE A 481 -7.02 -1.33 -20.27
C ILE A 481 -5.70 -1.01 -20.99
N GLY A 482 -5.59 0.22 -21.47
CA GLY A 482 -4.48 0.68 -22.32
C GLY A 482 -4.79 0.65 -23.82
N THR A 483 -5.81 -0.08 -24.31
CA THR A 483 -6.11 -0.10 -25.76
C THR A 483 -6.21 1.32 -26.30
N GLY A 484 -5.45 1.63 -27.36
CA GLY A 484 -5.39 2.94 -28.00
C GLY A 484 -4.61 4.04 -27.24
N SER A 485 -3.89 3.72 -26.15
CA SER A 485 -3.13 4.72 -25.38
C SER A 485 -1.72 4.97 -25.93
N GLY A 486 -1.24 6.21 -25.78
CA GLY A 486 0.12 6.60 -26.20
C GLY A 486 0.25 6.68 -27.72
N GLU A 487 1.37 6.20 -28.26
CA GLU A 487 1.60 6.18 -29.71
C GLU A 487 1.01 4.95 -30.43
N GLU A 488 0.41 4.01 -29.71
CA GLU A 488 -0.15 2.76 -30.24
C GLU A 488 -1.66 2.92 -30.50
N LEU A 489 -1.95 3.76 -31.50
CA LEU A 489 -3.29 4.11 -31.95
C LEU A 489 -4.04 2.88 -32.49
N ASP A 490 -5.25 2.63 -31.99
CA ASP A 490 -6.14 1.56 -32.49
C ASP A 490 -7.35 2.19 -33.21
N GLU A 491 -7.16 2.59 -34.48
CA GLU A 491 -8.23 3.13 -35.32
C GLU A 491 -9.46 2.20 -35.37
N LYS A 492 -9.24 0.89 -35.33
CA LYS A 492 -10.33 -0.08 -35.39
C LYS A 492 -11.14 -0.04 -34.10
N LYS A 493 -10.51 -0.20 -32.93
CA LYS A 493 -11.23 -0.17 -31.66
C LYS A 493 -11.85 1.20 -31.40
N ALA A 494 -11.16 2.29 -31.70
CA ALA A 494 -11.72 3.64 -31.63
C ALA A 494 -13.00 3.74 -32.47
N SER A 495 -13.01 3.21 -33.70
CA SER A 495 -14.20 3.21 -34.57
C SER A 495 -15.36 2.33 -34.06
N GLU A 496 -15.09 1.34 -33.21
CA GLU A 496 -16.12 0.53 -32.52
C GLU A 496 -16.76 1.27 -31.33
N LEU A 497 -16.15 2.35 -30.84
CA LEU A 497 -16.57 3.10 -29.65
C LEU A 497 -17.33 4.40 -29.96
N VAL A 498 -17.26 4.91 -31.19
CA VAL A 498 -17.98 6.11 -31.63
C VAL A 498 -18.96 5.82 -32.78
N GLN A 499 -20.03 6.60 -32.85
CA GLN A 499 -21.04 6.54 -33.91
C GLN A 499 -21.38 7.96 -34.41
N ASN A 500 -22.17 8.05 -35.49
CA ASN A 500 -22.69 9.31 -36.03
C ASN A 500 -21.61 10.39 -36.27
N LEU A 501 -20.42 10.00 -36.74
CA LEU A 501 -19.34 10.95 -37.06
C LEU A 501 -19.78 11.96 -38.14
N GLY A 502 -19.34 13.21 -37.97
CA GLY A 502 -19.60 14.29 -38.92
C GLY A 502 -19.00 14.06 -40.32
N GLU A 503 -19.47 14.82 -41.30
CA GLU A 503 -18.90 14.79 -42.65
C GLU A 503 -17.40 15.14 -42.63
N ASN A 504 -16.59 14.28 -43.26
CA ASN A 504 -15.12 14.32 -43.28
C ASN A 504 -14.45 14.24 -41.88
N VAL A 505 -15.11 13.65 -40.89
CA VAL A 505 -14.55 13.30 -39.58
C VAL A 505 -14.18 11.81 -39.53
N LYS A 506 -13.03 11.48 -38.96
CA LYS A 506 -12.59 10.11 -38.67
C LYS A 506 -12.07 9.98 -37.24
N VAL A 507 -11.93 8.76 -36.72
CA VAL A 507 -11.11 8.51 -35.53
C VAL A 507 -9.62 8.65 -35.86
N SER A 508 -8.79 9.05 -34.90
CA SER A 508 -7.33 8.94 -35.00
C SER A 508 -6.80 7.58 -34.54
N GLY A 509 -7.57 6.89 -33.70
CA GLY A 509 -7.15 5.69 -32.99
C GLY A 509 -6.65 5.96 -31.57
N GLU A 510 -6.52 7.22 -31.14
CA GLU A 510 -6.19 7.53 -29.75
C GLU A 510 -7.42 7.30 -28.85
N ILE A 511 -7.20 6.59 -27.75
CA ILE A 511 -8.17 6.32 -26.69
C ILE A 511 -7.48 6.65 -25.36
N ARG A 512 -7.83 7.79 -24.76
CA ARG A 512 -7.28 8.21 -23.46
C ARG A 512 -8.07 7.61 -22.30
N TRP A 513 -7.36 7.08 -21.32
CA TRP A 513 -7.93 6.38 -20.18
C TRP A 513 -7.96 7.28 -18.94
N SER A 514 -9.15 7.61 -18.43
CA SER A 514 -9.30 8.45 -17.22
C SER A 514 -8.68 7.79 -15.99
N LYS A 515 -8.86 6.47 -15.87
CA LYS A 515 -8.35 5.59 -14.82
C LYS A 515 -7.79 4.33 -15.51
N GLN A 516 -7.03 3.52 -14.78
CA GLN A 516 -6.41 2.30 -15.30
C GLN A 516 -6.68 1.16 -14.32
N GLU A 517 -7.97 0.96 -14.08
CA GLU A 517 -8.53 0.03 -13.11
C GLU A 517 -9.64 -0.78 -13.79
N THR A 518 -10.01 -1.93 -13.23
CA THR A 518 -11.11 -2.74 -13.80
C THR A 518 -12.47 -2.16 -13.43
N GLY A 519 -13.46 -2.33 -14.30
CA GLY A 519 -14.83 -1.87 -14.09
C GLY A 519 -15.25 -0.67 -14.95
N LYS A 520 -16.47 -0.20 -14.71
CA LYS A 520 -17.09 0.90 -15.47
C LYS A 520 -16.35 2.22 -15.25
N GLN A 521 -15.88 2.84 -16.33
CA GLN A 521 -15.19 4.13 -16.34
C GLN A 521 -15.42 4.87 -17.67
N ILE A 522 -14.90 6.10 -17.78
CA ILE A 522 -14.90 6.87 -19.03
C ILE A 522 -13.53 6.75 -19.72
N VAL A 523 -13.53 6.45 -21.02
CA VAL A 523 -12.38 6.67 -21.91
C VAL A 523 -12.72 7.74 -22.93
N TYR A 524 -11.73 8.48 -23.41
CA TYR A 524 -11.92 9.56 -24.38
C TYR A 524 -11.38 9.12 -25.74
N VAL A 525 -12.27 8.92 -26.71
CA VAL A 525 -11.89 8.54 -28.07
C VAL A 525 -11.66 9.79 -28.90
N GLU A 526 -10.50 9.87 -29.54
CA GLU A 526 -10.14 11.02 -30.37
C GLU A 526 -10.67 10.89 -31.81
N ILE A 527 -11.27 11.99 -32.28
CA ILE A 527 -11.77 12.18 -33.64
C ILE A 527 -11.19 13.45 -34.25
N ILE A 528 -10.88 13.41 -35.54
CA ILE A 528 -10.18 14.46 -36.29
C ILE A 528 -10.93 14.78 -37.59
N ASP A 529 -11.05 16.07 -37.94
CA ASP A 529 -11.60 16.52 -39.22
C ASP A 529 -10.54 16.78 -40.30
N GLU A 530 -10.98 17.04 -41.53
CA GLU A 530 -10.15 17.39 -42.69
C GLU A 530 -9.20 18.61 -42.50
N ASN A 531 -9.38 19.41 -41.44
CA ASN A 531 -8.59 20.61 -41.14
C ASN A 531 -7.68 20.41 -39.91
N GLU A 532 -7.47 19.17 -39.47
CA GLU A 532 -6.75 18.80 -38.25
C GLU A 532 -7.36 19.41 -36.96
N ASN A 533 -8.65 19.78 -36.96
CA ASN A 533 -9.36 20.01 -35.71
C ASN A 533 -9.64 18.66 -35.06
N VAL A 534 -9.56 18.62 -33.74
CA VAL A 534 -9.62 17.42 -32.91
C VAL A 534 -10.78 17.55 -31.92
N ASN A 535 -11.46 16.46 -31.60
CA ASN A 535 -12.34 16.38 -30.44
C ASN A 535 -12.10 15.05 -29.73
N SER A 536 -12.47 14.98 -28.46
CA SER A 536 -12.32 13.78 -27.64
C SER A 536 -13.69 13.45 -27.04
N ILE A 537 -14.28 12.37 -27.51
CA ILE A 537 -15.64 11.95 -27.13
C ILE A 537 -15.55 11.04 -25.89
N PRO A 538 -16.18 11.40 -24.76
CA PRO A 538 -16.23 10.54 -23.58
C PRO A 538 -17.15 9.33 -23.85
N ILE A 539 -16.61 8.13 -23.67
CA ILE A 539 -17.29 6.85 -23.86
C ILE A 539 -17.29 6.11 -22.53
N SER A 540 -18.45 5.68 -22.04
CA SER A 540 -18.50 4.77 -20.90
C SER A 540 -18.16 3.36 -21.35
N VAL A 541 -17.11 2.79 -20.78
CA VAL A 541 -16.61 1.43 -21.08
C VAL A 541 -16.43 0.63 -19.80
N ASN A 542 -16.36 -0.69 -19.92
CA ASN A 542 -15.93 -1.57 -18.86
C ASN A 542 -14.46 -1.93 -19.06
N GLY A 543 -13.57 -1.38 -18.23
CA GLY A 543 -12.14 -1.68 -18.26
C GLY A 543 -11.88 -3.11 -17.84
N VAL A 544 -11.19 -3.86 -18.68
CA VAL A 544 -10.84 -5.27 -18.47
C VAL A 544 -9.33 -5.47 -18.65
N TYR A 545 -8.74 -6.45 -17.95
CA TYR A 545 -7.33 -6.82 -18.13
C TYR A 545 -7.14 -8.12 -18.92
N GLY A 546 -8.19 -8.95 -19.03
CA GLY A 546 -8.10 -10.27 -19.66
C GLY A 546 -7.01 -11.13 -19.04
N ASP A 547 -6.28 -11.83 -19.90
CA ASP A 547 -5.10 -12.63 -19.57
C ASP A 547 -3.83 -11.79 -19.86
N SER A 548 -3.34 -11.05 -18.86
CA SER A 548 -2.28 -10.04 -19.05
C SER A 548 -1.25 -9.95 -17.93
N MET A 549 -0.07 -9.43 -18.24
CA MET A 549 0.95 -8.98 -17.28
C MET A 549 1.05 -7.44 -17.30
N LEU A 550 1.09 -6.83 -16.12
CA LEU A 550 1.25 -5.39 -15.94
C LEU A 550 2.65 -5.11 -15.37
N PHE A 551 3.38 -4.22 -16.04
CA PHE A 551 4.66 -3.68 -15.59
C PHE A 551 4.39 -2.31 -14.98
N LYS A 552 4.63 -2.16 -13.66
CA LYS A 552 4.22 -0.99 -12.87
C LYS A 552 5.41 -0.35 -12.17
N THR A 553 5.30 0.95 -11.91
CA THR A 553 6.12 1.71 -10.96
C THR A 553 5.27 2.03 -9.72
N TYR A 554 5.79 2.83 -8.79
CA TYR A 554 5.03 3.23 -7.60
C TYR A 554 3.74 3.97 -8.04
N TRP A 555 2.59 3.46 -7.60
CA TRP A 555 1.21 3.88 -7.92
C TRP A 555 0.72 3.76 -9.38
N ASN A 556 1.56 3.43 -10.37
CA ASN A 556 1.20 3.60 -11.79
C ASN A 556 1.50 2.38 -12.67
N THR A 557 0.64 2.09 -13.64
CA THR A 557 0.88 1.09 -14.70
C THR A 557 1.62 1.72 -15.87
N ASN A 558 2.72 1.12 -16.32
CA ASN A 558 3.59 1.67 -17.38
C ASN A 558 3.44 0.93 -18.70
N SER A 559 3.32 -0.40 -18.67
CA SER A 559 2.91 -1.19 -19.83
C SER A 559 2.11 -2.42 -19.44
N VAL A 560 1.33 -2.91 -20.39
CA VAL A 560 0.54 -4.14 -20.29
C VAL A 560 0.97 -5.08 -21.41
N LEU A 561 1.05 -6.38 -21.13
CA LEU A 561 1.31 -7.44 -22.11
C LEU A 561 0.18 -8.47 -22.02
N THR A 562 -0.72 -8.46 -22.99
CA THR A 562 -1.97 -9.24 -23.02
C THR A 562 -1.91 -10.38 -24.04
N LEU A 563 -2.48 -11.53 -23.72
CA LEU A 563 -2.63 -12.67 -24.62
C LEU A 563 -3.90 -12.56 -25.47
N GLN A 564 -3.78 -12.31 -26.78
CA GLN A 564 -4.92 -12.38 -27.69
C GLN A 564 -5.16 -13.83 -28.14
N HIS A 565 -5.84 -14.61 -27.29
CA HIS A 565 -6.11 -16.05 -27.48
C HIS A 565 -6.72 -16.45 -28.83
N LYS A 566 -7.52 -15.57 -29.45
CA LYS A 566 -8.18 -15.81 -30.74
C LYS A 566 -7.20 -15.91 -31.91
N ASP A 567 -6.26 -14.97 -31.97
CA ASP A 567 -5.31 -14.80 -33.10
C ASP A 567 -3.88 -15.20 -32.71
N LYS A 568 -3.68 -15.68 -31.47
CA LYS A 568 -2.42 -16.11 -30.85
C LYS A 568 -1.27 -15.10 -30.97
N LYS A 569 -1.55 -13.85 -30.60
CA LYS A 569 -0.57 -12.77 -30.57
C LYS A 569 -0.52 -12.10 -29.21
N PHE A 570 0.66 -11.64 -28.84
CA PHE A 570 0.76 -10.64 -27.79
C PHE A 570 0.16 -9.34 -28.29
N ASN A 571 -0.58 -8.67 -27.41
CA ASN A 571 -0.81 -7.24 -27.52
C ASN A 571 -0.04 -6.58 -26.39
N ALA A 572 1.03 -5.88 -26.75
CA ALA A 572 1.81 -5.10 -25.80
C ALA A 572 1.36 -3.66 -25.93
N THR A 573 1.20 -2.96 -24.81
CA THR A 573 0.67 -1.59 -24.81
C THR A 573 1.50 -0.67 -23.94
N LEU A 574 1.95 0.45 -24.52
CA LEU A 574 2.58 1.53 -23.78
C LEU A 574 1.51 2.38 -23.11
N VAL A 575 1.55 2.41 -21.78
CA VAL A 575 0.59 3.14 -20.96
C VAL A 575 1.20 4.43 -20.42
N ARG A 576 2.40 4.36 -19.82
CA ARG A 576 3.21 5.52 -19.37
C ARG A 576 4.71 5.19 -19.41
N ASN A 577 5.55 6.17 -19.75
CA ASN A 577 7.01 6.00 -19.66
C ASN A 577 7.48 5.88 -18.20
N ILE A 578 8.64 5.23 -18.00
CA ILE A 578 9.34 5.20 -16.70
C ILE A 578 10.22 6.45 -16.63
N LEU A 579 9.67 7.57 -16.16
CA LEU A 579 10.42 8.80 -15.97
C LEU A 579 11.06 8.84 -14.57
N GLU A 580 12.36 9.15 -14.54
CA GLU A 580 13.22 9.44 -13.39
C GLU A 580 13.00 8.63 -12.09
N HIS A 581 13.33 7.34 -12.10
CA HIS A 581 13.54 6.58 -10.85
C HIS A 581 15.02 6.53 -10.46
N SER A 582 15.29 6.34 -9.17
CA SER A 582 16.61 6.06 -8.55
C SER A 582 17.41 4.86 -9.12
N TYR A 583 16.92 4.19 -10.16
CA TYR A 583 17.54 3.04 -10.84
C TYR A 583 18.02 3.40 -12.27
N ARG A 584 18.36 4.67 -12.49
CA ARG A 584 19.03 5.15 -13.71
C ARG A 584 20.25 4.29 -14.03
N ASN A 585 20.46 4.02 -15.32
CA ASN A 585 21.51 3.14 -15.86
C ASN A 585 21.50 1.68 -15.33
N GLN A 586 20.33 1.16 -14.93
CA GLN A 586 20.15 -0.23 -14.52
C GLN A 586 18.92 -0.82 -15.19
N LYS A 587 19.01 -2.07 -15.67
CA LYS A 587 17.86 -2.84 -16.17
C LYS A 587 16.73 -2.85 -15.13
N TYR A 588 15.60 -2.24 -15.49
CA TYR A 588 14.43 -2.09 -14.62
C TYR A 588 13.42 -3.21 -14.90
N ILE A 589 13.12 -3.47 -16.18
CA ILE A 589 12.32 -4.61 -16.64
C ILE A 589 12.98 -5.40 -17.78
N GLY A 590 12.54 -6.63 -17.98
CA GLY A 590 12.87 -7.40 -19.18
C GLY A 590 11.95 -8.61 -19.38
N VAL A 591 11.80 -9.01 -20.63
CA VAL A 591 10.98 -10.12 -21.09
C VAL A 591 11.78 -10.93 -22.11
N THR A 592 11.91 -12.23 -21.87
CA THR A 592 12.54 -13.18 -22.79
C THR A 592 11.56 -14.31 -23.09
N ILE A 593 11.18 -14.46 -24.35
CA ILE A 593 10.19 -15.43 -24.83
C ILE A 593 10.92 -16.61 -25.45
N TYR A 594 10.55 -17.82 -25.04
CA TYR A 594 11.05 -19.08 -25.57
C TYR A 594 9.92 -19.86 -26.25
N ASP A 595 10.24 -20.65 -27.28
CA ASP A 595 9.29 -21.62 -27.83
C ASP A 595 9.03 -22.77 -26.83
N ALA A 596 8.01 -23.60 -27.09
CA ALA A 596 7.74 -24.79 -26.27
C ALA A 596 8.91 -25.80 -26.21
N ASN A 597 9.90 -25.71 -27.11
CA ASN A 597 11.14 -26.49 -27.08
C ASN A 597 12.29 -25.75 -26.37
N GLY A 598 12.04 -24.61 -25.74
CA GLY A 598 13.02 -23.80 -25.02
C GLY A 598 14.03 -23.03 -25.86
N ASN A 599 13.83 -22.87 -27.17
CA ASN A 599 14.64 -21.99 -28.01
C ASN A 599 14.21 -20.53 -27.80
N GLU A 600 15.16 -19.60 -27.66
CA GLU A 600 14.83 -18.18 -27.53
C GLU A 600 14.23 -17.63 -28.83
N LYS A 601 13.00 -17.10 -28.73
CA LYS A 601 12.31 -16.42 -29.84
C LYS A 601 12.62 -14.92 -29.86
N LYS A 602 12.73 -14.30 -28.67
CA LYS A 602 12.90 -12.85 -28.50
C LYS A 602 13.36 -12.52 -27.07
N SER A 603 14.20 -11.51 -26.91
CA SER A 603 14.59 -10.95 -25.61
C SER A 603 14.62 -9.43 -25.69
N VAL A 604 13.96 -8.76 -24.74
CA VAL A 604 13.76 -7.31 -24.70
C VAL A 604 13.91 -6.82 -23.26
N SER A 605 14.49 -5.64 -23.06
CA SER A 605 14.58 -5.00 -21.74
C SER A 605 14.65 -3.49 -21.83
N ALA A 606 14.34 -2.82 -20.72
CA ALA A 606 14.48 -1.38 -20.57
C ALA A 606 15.12 -1.04 -19.21
N GLU A 607 15.95 -0.01 -19.20
CA GLU A 607 16.58 0.54 -18.00
C GLU A 607 15.71 1.60 -17.31
N GLY A 608 15.96 1.87 -16.03
CA GLY A 608 15.16 2.78 -15.18
C GLY A 608 15.21 4.27 -15.52
N HIS A 609 15.69 4.60 -16.73
CA HIS A 609 15.74 5.93 -17.32
C HIS A 609 15.38 5.96 -18.81
N GLU A 610 15.06 4.79 -19.39
CA GLU A 610 14.66 4.64 -20.78
C GLU A 610 13.13 4.65 -20.89
N GLY A 611 12.61 5.28 -21.95
CA GLY A 611 11.20 5.15 -22.28
C GLY A 611 10.86 3.73 -22.73
N LEU A 612 9.69 3.22 -22.34
CA LEU A 612 9.26 1.84 -22.66
C LEU A 612 8.85 1.63 -24.12
N LYS A 613 8.85 2.68 -24.95
CA LYS A 613 8.47 2.65 -26.36
C LYS A 613 9.13 1.53 -27.17
N ASN A 614 10.44 1.36 -27.05
CA ASN A 614 11.15 0.27 -27.76
C ASN A 614 10.83 -1.10 -27.16
N PHE A 615 10.64 -1.18 -25.83
CA PHE A 615 10.30 -2.41 -25.14
C PHE A 615 8.94 -2.97 -25.58
N VAL A 616 7.93 -2.10 -25.68
CA VAL A 616 6.58 -2.50 -26.12
C VAL A 616 6.56 -2.84 -27.61
N LYS A 617 7.12 -1.98 -28.46
CA LYS A 617 7.19 -2.17 -29.93
C LYS A 617 7.86 -3.49 -30.35
N GLU A 618 8.78 -4.01 -29.55
CA GLU A 618 9.46 -5.28 -29.83
C GLU A 618 8.68 -6.54 -29.39
N LEU A 619 7.59 -6.37 -28.63
CA LEU A 619 6.72 -7.43 -28.13
C LEU A 619 5.33 -7.42 -28.79
N ASP A 620 4.80 -6.25 -29.17
CA ASP A 620 3.46 -6.15 -29.75
C ASP A 620 3.33 -6.92 -31.08
N GLY A 621 2.16 -7.52 -31.29
CA GLY A 621 1.82 -8.31 -32.47
C GLY A 621 2.61 -9.62 -32.66
N MET A 622 3.60 -9.91 -31.81
CA MET A 622 4.42 -11.11 -31.87
C MET A 622 3.58 -12.36 -31.58
N SER A 623 3.75 -13.42 -32.39
CA SER A 623 2.95 -14.64 -32.27
C SER A 623 3.47 -15.59 -31.18
N PHE A 624 2.54 -16.21 -30.44
CA PHE A 624 2.81 -17.24 -29.44
C PHE A 624 2.12 -18.56 -29.77
N GLU A 625 2.59 -19.64 -29.16
CA GLU A 625 1.90 -20.93 -29.14
C GLU A 625 1.66 -21.39 -27.69
N TYR A 626 0.62 -22.19 -27.46
CA TYR A 626 0.38 -22.74 -26.12
C TYR A 626 1.48 -23.72 -25.77
N GLY A 627 2.16 -23.48 -24.64
CA GLY A 627 3.39 -24.15 -24.26
C GLY A 627 4.67 -23.33 -24.45
N ASP A 628 4.62 -22.22 -25.20
CA ASP A 628 5.69 -21.22 -25.17
C ASP A 628 5.88 -20.67 -23.74
N MET A 629 7.08 -20.19 -23.43
CA MET A 629 7.42 -19.69 -22.10
C MET A 629 7.91 -18.25 -22.13
N ILE A 630 7.75 -17.56 -21.02
CA ILE A 630 8.21 -16.18 -20.82
C ILE A 630 8.99 -16.08 -19.52
N LYS A 631 10.27 -15.75 -19.62
CA LYS A 631 11.08 -15.31 -18.48
C LYS A 631 10.92 -13.80 -18.32
N VAL A 632 10.46 -13.36 -17.16
CA VAL A 632 10.21 -11.95 -16.83
C VAL A 632 11.15 -11.50 -15.72
N TYR A 633 11.79 -10.36 -15.93
CA TYR A 633 12.62 -9.66 -14.95
C TYR A 633 11.95 -8.36 -14.52
N HIS A 634 11.90 -8.08 -13.22
CA HIS A 634 11.50 -6.79 -12.65
C HIS A 634 12.39 -6.46 -11.44
N ILE A 635 13.05 -5.29 -11.44
CA ILE A 635 14.00 -4.92 -10.37
C ILE A 635 13.33 -4.71 -9.01
N GLN A 636 12.07 -4.26 -9.02
CA GLN A 636 11.16 -4.17 -7.88
C GLN A 636 10.04 -5.22 -8.07
N PRO A 637 10.26 -6.50 -7.71
CA PRO A 637 9.43 -7.63 -8.15
C PRO A 637 7.98 -7.67 -7.64
N GLN A 638 7.63 -6.77 -6.72
CA GLN A 638 6.28 -6.56 -6.20
C GLN A 638 5.39 -5.69 -7.11
N TYR A 639 5.96 -5.03 -8.13
CA TYR A 639 5.24 -4.19 -9.09
C TYR A 639 5.04 -4.87 -10.47
N LEU A 640 5.27 -6.17 -10.54
CA LEU A 640 4.79 -7.01 -11.64
C LEU A 640 3.50 -7.68 -11.18
N GLU A 641 2.38 -7.34 -11.80
CA GLU A 641 1.09 -8.01 -11.60
C GLU A 641 0.74 -8.86 -12.82
N TRP A 642 -0.07 -9.90 -12.64
CA TRP A 642 -0.66 -10.63 -13.76
C TRP A 642 -2.07 -11.10 -13.42
N TYR A 643 -2.90 -11.19 -14.45
CA TYR A 643 -4.33 -11.45 -14.38
C TYR A 643 -4.65 -12.66 -15.25
N ASP A 644 -5.50 -13.54 -14.74
CA ASP A 644 -6.13 -14.64 -15.47
C ASP A 644 -7.64 -14.36 -15.53
N ASP A 645 -8.23 -14.25 -16.72
CA ASP A 645 -9.62 -13.85 -16.96
C ASP A 645 -10.08 -12.69 -16.05
N ASN A 646 -9.37 -11.55 -16.13
CA ASN A 646 -9.64 -10.32 -15.36
C ASN A 646 -9.42 -10.41 -13.84
N LYS A 647 -8.95 -11.53 -13.30
CA LYS A 647 -8.71 -11.71 -11.87
C LYS A 647 -7.22 -11.63 -11.57
N LEU A 648 -6.84 -10.70 -10.71
CA LEU A 648 -5.47 -10.59 -10.20
C LEU A 648 -5.06 -11.89 -9.50
N VAL A 649 -3.94 -12.47 -9.92
CA VAL A 649 -3.41 -13.71 -9.34
C VAL A 649 -2.65 -13.41 -8.05
N ASP A 650 -2.86 -14.22 -7.00
CA ASP A 650 -2.06 -14.10 -5.76
C ASP A 650 -0.60 -14.49 -6.03
N GLN A 651 0.28 -13.52 -5.80
CA GLN A 651 1.70 -13.64 -6.08
C GLN A 651 2.50 -14.37 -4.98
N GLY A 652 1.93 -14.61 -3.79
CA GLY A 652 2.58 -15.32 -2.69
C GLY A 652 4.03 -14.86 -2.42
N GLU A 653 4.99 -15.79 -2.53
CA GLU A 653 6.44 -15.52 -2.42
C GLU A 653 7.08 -15.02 -3.74
N ALA A 654 6.41 -15.20 -4.89
CA ALA A 654 6.94 -14.77 -6.19
C ALA A 654 7.13 -13.24 -6.27
N LYS A 655 6.37 -12.45 -5.50
CA LYS A 655 6.56 -10.99 -5.35
C LYS A 655 7.96 -10.59 -4.85
N LYS A 656 8.74 -11.52 -4.29
CA LYS A 656 10.15 -11.31 -3.88
C LYS A 656 11.16 -11.76 -4.95
N LYS A 657 10.76 -12.59 -5.92
CA LYS A 657 11.61 -13.10 -7.00
C LYS A 657 11.71 -12.06 -8.14
N LYS A 658 12.92 -11.50 -8.34
CA LYS A 658 13.25 -10.57 -9.46
C LYS A 658 13.06 -11.19 -10.83
N GLU A 659 13.39 -12.47 -10.96
CA GLU A 659 13.13 -13.27 -12.17
C GLU A 659 12.00 -14.27 -11.89
N LYS A 660 11.07 -14.38 -12.84
CA LYS A 660 9.97 -15.35 -12.85
C LYS A 660 9.92 -16.02 -14.21
N LEU A 661 9.45 -17.27 -14.27
CA LEU A 661 9.22 -17.99 -15.52
C LEU A 661 7.74 -18.35 -15.60
N PHE A 662 7.12 -18.09 -16.74
CA PHE A 662 5.72 -18.36 -17.01
C PHE A 662 5.59 -19.25 -18.25
N LYS A 663 4.51 -20.01 -18.31
CA LYS A 663 4.09 -20.81 -19.46
C LYS A 663 2.77 -20.25 -19.98
N ILE A 664 2.65 -20.15 -21.30
CA ILE A 664 1.44 -19.65 -21.95
C ILE A 664 0.46 -20.80 -22.10
N THR A 665 -0.71 -20.67 -21.50
CA THR A 665 -1.77 -21.70 -21.49
C THR A 665 -3.06 -21.15 -22.09
N PRO A 666 -4.06 -21.99 -22.40
CA PRO A 666 -5.41 -21.53 -22.74
C PRO A 666 -6.14 -20.80 -21.61
N GLN A 667 -5.56 -20.74 -20.40
CA GLN A 667 -6.08 -20.09 -19.20
C GLN A 667 -5.28 -18.83 -18.80
N GLY A 668 -4.33 -18.39 -19.63
CA GLY A 668 -3.47 -17.25 -19.34
C GLY A 668 -2.04 -17.64 -18.97
N TYR A 669 -1.46 -16.91 -18.00
CA TYR A 669 -0.03 -16.95 -17.67
C TYR A 669 0.26 -17.83 -16.44
N GLU A 670 0.54 -19.11 -16.67
CA GLU A 670 0.88 -20.07 -15.61
C GLU A 670 2.31 -19.85 -15.09
N LEU A 671 2.47 -19.45 -13.83
CA LEU A 671 3.79 -19.33 -13.18
C LEU A 671 4.41 -20.72 -12.95
N ILE A 672 5.64 -20.95 -13.41
CA ILE A 672 6.37 -22.22 -13.30
C ILE A 672 7.76 -22.04 -12.64
N ASP A 673 8.20 -23.03 -11.86
CA ASP A 673 9.54 -23.01 -11.22
C ASP A 673 10.68 -23.53 -12.14
N GLY A 674 10.38 -24.04 -13.33
CA GLY A 674 11.37 -24.54 -14.30
C GLY A 674 10.78 -25.53 -15.30
N LEU A 675 11.56 -25.89 -16.32
CA LEU A 675 11.10 -26.75 -17.43
C LEU A 675 11.12 -28.26 -17.13
N GLN A 676 11.98 -28.69 -16.20
CA GLN A 676 12.34 -30.10 -16.06
C GLN A 676 11.30 -30.93 -15.30
N GLU A 677 10.71 -31.89 -16.03
CA GLU A 677 9.99 -33.01 -15.45
C GLU A 677 11.02 -34.03 -14.95
N VAL A 678 11.01 -34.28 -13.64
CA VAL A 678 11.95 -35.19 -12.97
C VAL A 678 11.12 -36.21 -12.20
N THR A 679 11.16 -37.47 -12.66
CA THR A 679 10.52 -38.59 -11.97
C THR A 679 11.58 -39.33 -11.18
N ALA A 680 11.39 -39.46 -9.86
CA ALA A 680 12.24 -40.28 -9.02
C ALA A 680 12.05 -41.77 -9.40
N VAL A 681 13.15 -42.49 -9.57
CA VAL A 681 13.18 -43.93 -9.85
C VAL A 681 13.71 -44.63 -8.60
N PRO A 682 12.85 -45.24 -7.78
CA PRO A 682 13.29 -45.95 -6.57
C PRO A 682 14.26 -47.08 -6.91
N GLN A 683 15.34 -47.21 -6.14
CA GLN A 683 16.36 -48.24 -6.34
C GLN A 683 16.51 -49.15 -5.12
N LYS A 684 16.84 -50.43 -5.34
CA LYS A 684 17.22 -51.38 -4.29
C LYS A 684 18.66 -51.81 -4.49
N VAL A 685 19.49 -51.73 -3.45
CA VAL A 685 20.94 -52.02 -3.51
C VAL A 685 21.32 -52.96 -2.38
N VAL A 686 22.01 -54.07 -2.67
CA VAL A 686 22.44 -55.00 -1.61
C VAL A 686 23.57 -54.38 -0.78
N VAL A 687 23.52 -54.54 0.54
CA VAL A 687 24.54 -54.01 1.45
C VAL A 687 25.94 -54.53 1.11
N GLY A 688 26.92 -53.63 1.14
CA GLY A 688 28.30 -53.91 0.72
C GLY A 688 28.54 -53.76 -0.79
N THR A 689 27.52 -53.43 -1.60
CA THR A 689 27.72 -53.08 -3.02
C THR A 689 28.66 -51.87 -3.13
N ALA A 690 29.73 -51.98 -3.94
CA ALA A 690 30.69 -50.90 -4.12
C ALA A 690 30.02 -49.64 -4.73
N VAL A 691 30.13 -48.50 -4.03
CA VAL A 691 29.45 -47.24 -4.38
C VAL A 691 29.82 -46.73 -5.78
N GLU A 692 31.03 -47.04 -6.28
CA GLU A 692 31.46 -46.68 -7.64
C GLU A 692 30.69 -47.41 -8.76
N LYS A 693 29.90 -48.44 -8.45
CA LYS A 693 29.00 -49.11 -9.41
C LYS A 693 27.63 -48.43 -9.56
N LEU A 694 27.36 -47.31 -8.85
CA LEU A 694 26.07 -46.61 -8.87
C LEU A 694 26.15 -45.28 -9.63
N HIS A 695 25.24 -45.03 -10.58
CA HIS A 695 25.19 -43.79 -11.34
C HIS A 695 23.89 -43.01 -11.12
N ALA A 696 23.98 -41.69 -10.87
CA ALA A 696 22.82 -40.84 -10.55
C ALA A 696 21.70 -40.84 -11.62
N LYS A 697 22.07 -41.07 -12.89
CA LYS A 697 21.15 -41.24 -14.02
C LYS A 697 20.17 -42.41 -13.87
N ASP A 698 20.50 -43.40 -13.04
CA ASP A 698 19.66 -44.59 -12.82
C ASP A 698 18.58 -44.33 -11.75
N PHE A 699 18.69 -43.22 -11.01
CA PHE A 699 17.83 -42.84 -9.88
C PHE A 699 16.78 -41.79 -10.24
N VAL A 700 16.89 -41.15 -11.40
CA VAL A 700 15.90 -40.20 -11.91
C VAL A 700 15.71 -40.37 -13.41
N GLN A 701 14.45 -40.28 -13.86
CA GLN A 701 14.13 -40.05 -15.26
C GLN A 701 13.88 -38.55 -15.43
N VAL A 702 14.77 -37.88 -16.16
CA VAL A 702 14.67 -36.44 -16.46
C VAL A 702 14.23 -36.27 -17.91
N LYS A 703 13.24 -35.40 -18.11
CA LYS A 703 12.82 -34.91 -19.42
C LYS A 703 13.05 -33.40 -19.46
N ASP A 704 13.56 -32.91 -20.60
CA ASP A 704 13.89 -31.51 -20.85
C ASP A 704 14.95 -30.88 -19.90
N GLY A 705 15.79 -31.72 -19.29
CA GLY A 705 16.90 -31.34 -18.42
C GLY A 705 18.04 -32.37 -18.36
N GLU A 706 19.09 -32.06 -17.59
CA GLU A 706 20.30 -32.87 -17.41
C GLU A 706 20.44 -33.32 -15.94
N VAL A 707 20.81 -34.59 -15.73
CA VAL A 707 21.24 -35.09 -14.42
C VAL A 707 22.67 -34.63 -14.16
N ILE A 708 22.84 -33.71 -13.20
CA ILE A 708 24.17 -33.20 -12.82
C ILE A 708 24.93 -34.27 -12.02
N GLY A 709 24.23 -34.92 -11.09
CA GLY A 709 24.78 -35.98 -10.27
C GLY A 709 24.06 -36.13 -8.93
N PHE A 710 24.61 -36.97 -8.07
CA PHE A 710 24.23 -36.98 -6.67
C PHE A 710 24.76 -35.72 -5.99
N VAL A 711 23.93 -35.06 -5.19
CA VAL A 711 24.37 -34.07 -4.19
C VAL A 711 25.23 -34.76 -3.13
N GLU A 712 24.90 -36.01 -2.80
CA GLU A 712 25.64 -36.91 -1.91
C GLU A 712 25.44 -38.36 -2.38
N LYS A 713 26.52 -39.13 -2.56
CA LYS A 713 26.42 -40.54 -3.02
C LYS A 713 25.72 -41.41 -1.97
N PRO A 714 24.86 -42.39 -2.35
CA PRO A 714 24.25 -43.33 -1.41
C PRO A 714 25.27 -44.08 -0.54
N ASN A 715 24.91 -44.31 0.72
CA ASN A 715 25.72 -45.11 1.63
C ASN A 715 25.26 -46.58 1.59
N THR A 716 25.99 -47.41 0.86
CA THR A 716 25.68 -48.84 0.64
C THR A 716 26.13 -49.77 1.77
N THR A 717 26.80 -49.27 2.83
CA THR A 717 27.10 -50.08 4.03
C THR A 717 26.03 -49.93 5.11
N LYS A 718 25.17 -48.91 5.01
CA LYS A 718 24.05 -48.66 5.92
C LYS A 718 22.73 -49.15 5.34
N ILE A 719 22.20 -50.24 5.89
CA ILE A 719 20.88 -50.78 5.58
C ILE A 719 19.76 -49.77 5.85
N GLY A 720 18.70 -49.86 5.04
CA GLY A 720 17.40 -49.25 5.27
C GLY A 720 16.94 -48.41 4.09
N GLU A 721 15.71 -47.91 4.17
CA GLU A 721 15.28 -46.81 3.32
C GLU A 721 16.11 -45.57 3.64
N GLN A 722 16.78 -45.05 2.62
CA GLN A 722 17.51 -43.80 2.62
C GLN A 722 17.04 -42.96 1.44
N LYS A 723 17.17 -41.63 1.54
CA LYS A 723 16.85 -40.72 0.44
C LYS A 723 18.13 -40.13 -0.11
N VAL A 724 18.43 -40.42 -1.37
CA VAL A 724 19.52 -39.72 -2.08
C VAL A 724 18.96 -38.47 -2.73
N LYS A 725 19.76 -37.41 -2.75
CA LYS A 725 19.42 -36.17 -3.45
C LYS A 725 20.12 -36.17 -4.79
N VAL A 726 19.35 -36.19 -5.86
CA VAL A 726 19.87 -36.03 -7.23
C VAL A 726 19.62 -34.58 -7.65
N GLU A 727 20.68 -33.88 -8.03
CA GLU A 727 20.56 -32.54 -8.61
C GLU A 727 20.40 -32.64 -10.12
N THR A 728 19.41 -31.93 -10.63
CA THR A 728 19.10 -31.84 -12.05
C THR A 728 18.97 -30.36 -12.43
N LYS A 729 19.40 -29.99 -13.64
CA LYS A 729 19.18 -28.64 -14.21
C LYS A 729 18.32 -28.74 -15.45
N ASP A 730 17.41 -27.79 -15.64
CA ASP A 730 16.85 -27.58 -16.97
C ASP A 730 17.86 -26.87 -17.88
N ARG A 731 17.50 -26.77 -19.16
CA ARG A 731 18.24 -26.05 -20.20
C ARG A 731 18.48 -24.56 -19.92
N PHE A 732 17.74 -23.95 -18.98
CA PHE A 732 17.89 -22.55 -18.58
C PHE A 732 18.79 -22.38 -17.34
N GLY A 733 19.30 -23.49 -16.78
CA GLY A 733 20.14 -23.49 -15.58
C GLY A 733 19.36 -23.49 -14.27
N ASN A 734 18.02 -23.61 -14.29
CA ASN A 734 17.24 -23.73 -13.06
C ASN A 734 17.51 -25.10 -12.43
N LYS A 735 18.10 -25.09 -11.23
CA LYS A 735 18.41 -26.30 -10.47
C LYS A 735 17.20 -26.81 -9.70
N LYS A 736 16.96 -28.11 -9.75
CA LYS A 736 15.94 -28.84 -8.99
C LYS A 736 16.63 -30.00 -8.28
N VAL A 737 16.43 -30.09 -6.97
CA VAL A 737 16.90 -31.24 -6.19
C VAL A 737 15.73 -32.17 -5.99
N THR A 738 15.85 -33.41 -6.48
CA THR A 738 14.83 -34.43 -6.32
C THR A 738 15.32 -35.45 -5.29
N GLU A 739 14.51 -35.69 -4.25
CA GLU A 739 14.75 -36.78 -3.30
C GLU A 739 14.26 -38.10 -3.90
N VAL A 740 15.18 -39.05 -4.08
CA VAL A 740 14.89 -40.38 -4.59
C VAL A 740 15.02 -41.39 -3.44
N PRO A 741 14.01 -42.23 -3.18
CA PRO A 741 14.12 -43.30 -2.20
C PRO A 741 15.03 -44.42 -2.74
N VAL A 742 15.93 -44.88 -1.87
CA VAL A 742 16.88 -45.96 -2.13
C VAL A 742 16.82 -46.91 -0.94
N GLU A 743 16.50 -48.16 -1.17
CA GLU A 743 16.47 -49.17 -0.11
C GLU A 743 17.77 -49.97 -0.16
N VAL A 744 18.63 -49.82 0.85
CA VAL A 744 19.79 -50.71 1.00
C VAL A 744 19.34 -51.95 1.74
N ILE A 745 19.42 -53.10 1.07
CA ILE A 745 18.79 -54.37 1.44
C ILE A 745 19.80 -55.43 1.89
N TYR A 746 19.37 -56.36 2.73
CA TYR A 746 20.21 -57.38 3.37
C TYR A 746 20.69 -58.50 2.46
N GLY A 747 19.95 -58.83 1.39
CA GLY A 747 20.27 -60.00 0.54
C GLY A 747 20.25 -61.32 1.31
N ASP A 748 21.15 -62.23 0.95
CA ASP A 748 21.42 -63.48 1.70
C ASP A 748 22.61 -63.25 2.64
N SER A 749 22.34 -62.92 3.91
CA SER A 749 23.35 -62.43 4.84
C SER A 749 23.19 -62.88 6.30
N ILE A 750 24.31 -62.84 7.01
CA ILE A 750 24.44 -63.04 8.44
C ILE A 750 24.84 -61.71 9.08
N MET A 751 24.24 -61.36 10.22
CA MET A 751 24.49 -60.10 10.91
C MET A 751 24.94 -60.30 12.36
N PHE A 752 26.04 -59.65 12.69
CA PHE A 752 26.60 -59.56 14.02
C PHE A 752 26.32 -58.20 14.66
N PHE A 753 26.03 -58.20 15.96
CA PHE A 753 25.63 -57.03 16.72
C PHE A 753 26.44 -56.89 18.00
N GLY A 754 26.64 -55.66 18.45
CA GLY A 754 27.43 -55.31 19.64
C GLY A 754 26.97 -54.00 20.28
N THR A 755 27.73 -53.34 21.16
CA THR A 755 27.30 -52.03 21.67
C THR A 755 27.24 -50.98 20.57
N TRP A 756 26.26 -50.09 20.66
CA TRP A 756 26.10 -48.97 19.76
C TRP A 756 27.38 -48.12 19.68
N HIS A 757 27.89 -47.90 18.46
CA HIS A 757 29.02 -47.01 18.18
C HIS A 757 28.85 -46.43 16.77
N GLY A 758 29.20 -45.16 16.57
CA GLY A 758 29.13 -44.53 15.23
C GLY A 758 27.73 -44.50 14.60
N GLY A 759 26.65 -44.57 15.39
CA GLY A 759 25.27 -44.54 14.86
C GLY A 759 24.73 -45.89 14.40
N THR A 760 25.34 -47.01 14.80
CA THR A 760 24.82 -48.37 14.59
C THR A 760 25.23 -49.30 15.73
N ASN A 761 24.44 -50.34 16.01
CA ASN A 761 24.85 -51.48 16.83
C ASN A 761 25.10 -52.75 16.00
N ILE A 762 24.87 -52.70 14.68
CA ILE A 762 25.34 -53.70 13.73
C ILE A 762 26.85 -53.53 13.64
N LYS A 763 27.59 -54.61 13.89
CA LYS A 763 29.05 -54.58 13.92
C LYS A 763 29.69 -55.18 12.68
N SER A 764 29.05 -56.19 12.09
CA SER A 764 29.44 -56.70 10.79
C SER A 764 28.25 -57.38 10.14
N ILE A 765 28.13 -57.23 8.82
CA ILE A 765 27.21 -58.00 7.98
C ILE A 765 28.06 -58.79 7.00
N VAL A 766 27.87 -60.11 6.97
CA VAL A 766 28.51 -61.05 6.04
C VAL A 766 27.45 -61.49 5.02
N THR A 767 27.55 -61.00 3.79
CA THR A 767 26.59 -61.23 2.70
C THR A 767 27.18 -62.16 1.64
N LEU A 768 26.40 -63.09 1.11
CA LEU A 768 26.81 -63.95 0.00
C LEU A 768 26.66 -63.20 -1.33
N ASN A 769 27.77 -62.90 -2.02
CA ASN A 769 27.73 -62.56 -3.43
C ASN A 769 27.68 -63.88 -4.23
N HIS A 770 26.49 -64.25 -4.69
CA HIS A 770 26.24 -65.48 -5.44
C HIS A 770 26.81 -65.47 -6.87
N GLU A 771 27.02 -64.29 -7.48
CA GLU A 771 27.62 -64.17 -8.82
C GLU A 771 29.13 -64.40 -8.78
N GLU A 772 29.82 -63.75 -7.83
CA GLU A 772 31.29 -63.86 -7.67
C GLU A 772 31.72 -65.03 -6.76
N LYS A 773 30.78 -65.70 -6.09
CA LYS A 773 30.98 -66.76 -5.06
C LYS A 773 31.94 -66.33 -3.94
N LYS A 774 31.75 -65.11 -3.46
CA LYS A 774 32.54 -64.48 -2.39
C LYS A 774 31.65 -63.93 -1.30
N PHE A 775 32.14 -63.91 -0.07
CA PHE A 775 31.54 -63.10 0.99
C PHE A 775 31.81 -61.61 0.73
N SER A 776 30.81 -60.76 0.94
CA SER A 776 30.99 -59.33 1.12
C SER A 776 30.78 -59.02 2.60
N THR A 777 31.81 -58.50 3.27
CA THR A 777 31.77 -58.28 4.72
C THR A 777 31.96 -56.80 5.04
N THR A 778 31.05 -56.23 5.80
CA THR A 778 31.17 -54.86 6.33
C THR A 778 31.84 -54.85 7.70
N ASP A 779 32.65 -53.84 7.97
CA ASP A 779 33.14 -53.51 9.30
C ASP A 779 32.35 -52.35 9.93
N SER A 780 32.67 -52.09 11.20
CA SER A 780 32.20 -50.93 11.94
C SER A 780 33.33 -50.42 12.83
N GLU A 781 33.38 -49.11 13.04
CA GLU A 781 34.33 -48.52 13.98
C GLU A 781 33.92 -48.80 15.44
N GLY A 782 34.91 -48.76 16.32
CA GLY A 782 34.75 -48.90 17.77
C GLY A 782 34.57 -50.34 18.27
N PRO A 783 34.68 -50.54 19.60
CA PRO A 783 34.68 -51.87 20.23
C PRO A 783 33.38 -52.64 19.96
N MET A 784 33.46 -53.98 19.89
CA MET A 784 32.32 -54.89 19.80
C MET A 784 31.36 -54.70 20.96
N HIS A 785 31.86 -54.59 22.19
CA HIS A 785 31.02 -54.35 23.36
C HIS A 785 31.75 -53.51 24.42
N THR A 786 31.19 -52.37 24.82
CA THR A 786 31.82 -51.50 25.84
C THR A 786 31.58 -51.96 27.29
N SER A 787 30.56 -52.80 27.54
CA SER A 787 30.09 -53.12 28.90
C SER A 787 30.47 -54.51 29.43
N PHE A 788 31.15 -55.34 28.65
CA PHE A 788 31.62 -56.67 29.10
C PHE A 788 33.14 -56.69 29.25
N THR A 789 33.65 -57.51 30.17
CA THR A 789 35.08 -57.82 30.33
C THR A 789 35.71 -58.24 29.01
N ASP A 790 37.03 -58.00 28.82
CA ASP A 790 37.74 -58.22 27.54
C ASP A 790 37.89 -59.71 27.17
N GLU A 791 36.78 -60.28 26.74
CA GLU A 791 36.55 -61.69 26.48
C GLU A 791 35.94 -61.86 25.09
N LYS A 792 35.90 -63.11 24.60
CA LYS A 792 35.27 -63.42 23.30
C LYS A 792 33.81 -62.96 23.29
N TYR A 793 33.48 -62.11 22.32
CA TYR A 793 32.13 -61.55 22.18
C TYR A 793 31.42 -62.07 20.91
N MET A 794 32.17 -62.26 19.84
CA MET A 794 31.71 -62.73 18.55
C MET A 794 32.76 -63.67 17.96
N GLU A 795 32.34 -64.69 17.24
CA GLU A 795 33.23 -65.54 16.45
C GLU A 795 32.47 -66.15 15.28
N MET A 796 33.11 -66.16 14.12
CA MET A 796 32.64 -66.90 12.95
C MET A 796 33.72 -67.90 12.57
N THR A 797 33.30 -69.15 12.42
CA THR A 797 34.14 -70.23 11.90
C THR A 797 33.51 -70.79 10.64
N VAL A 798 34.26 -70.80 9.55
CA VAL A 798 33.84 -71.43 8.30
C VAL A 798 34.51 -72.79 8.19
N TYR A 799 33.72 -73.84 8.12
CA TYR A 799 34.16 -75.20 7.80
C TYR A 799 33.86 -75.50 6.34
N ASP A 800 34.74 -76.26 5.68
CA ASP A 800 34.42 -76.85 4.39
C ASP A 800 33.30 -77.89 4.53
N LYS A 801 32.72 -78.29 3.40
CA LYS A 801 31.69 -79.37 3.33
C LYS A 801 32.12 -80.73 3.92
N GLY A 802 33.41 -80.94 4.21
CA GLY A 802 33.95 -82.11 4.90
C GLY A 802 34.07 -81.95 6.42
N GLY A 803 33.77 -80.77 6.96
CA GLY A 803 33.89 -80.42 8.37
C GLY A 803 35.29 -79.94 8.78
N LYS A 804 36.19 -79.68 7.84
CA LYS A 804 37.52 -79.13 8.14
C LYS A 804 37.46 -77.61 8.19
N GLU A 805 38.05 -77.01 9.22
CA GLU A 805 38.11 -75.57 9.39
C GLU A 805 38.88 -74.91 8.23
N LYS A 806 38.27 -73.89 7.60
CA LYS A 806 38.85 -73.04 6.56
C LYS A 806 39.44 -71.77 7.16
N GLU A 807 38.67 -71.11 8.03
CA GLU A 807 39.04 -69.84 8.67
C GLU A 807 38.23 -69.63 9.96
N VAL A 808 38.85 -69.01 10.97
CA VAL A 808 38.19 -68.64 12.23
C VAL A 808 38.66 -67.27 12.70
N VAL A 809 37.72 -66.35 12.89
CA VAL A 809 38.01 -65.06 13.52
C VAL A 809 37.09 -64.86 14.71
N SER A 810 37.70 -64.80 15.89
CA SER A 810 37.09 -64.37 17.15
C SER A 810 37.38 -62.89 17.36
N VAL A 811 36.37 -62.13 17.75
CA VAL A 811 36.46 -60.71 18.11
C VAL A 811 36.06 -60.55 19.58
N LYS A 812 36.94 -59.93 20.36
CA LYS A 812 36.70 -59.61 21.78
C LYS A 812 35.87 -58.34 21.95
N THR A 813 35.39 -58.11 23.16
CA THR A 813 34.57 -56.93 23.49
C THR A 813 35.28 -55.61 23.19
N SER A 814 36.59 -55.46 23.47
CA SER A 814 37.33 -54.22 23.20
C SER A 814 37.75 -54.00 21.74
N GLU A 815 37.71 -55.04 20.91
CA GLU A 815 38.17 -55.02 19.52
C GLU A 815 37.07 -54.53 18.56
N ASN A 816 37.44 -53.90 17.44
CA ASN A 816 36.49 -53.58 16.36
C ASN A 816 36.43 -54.72 15.33
N THR A 817 35.49 -54.66 14.39
CA THR A 817 35.32 -55.69 13.35
C THR A 817 36.18 -55.48 12.11
N LYS A 818 37.11 -54.52 12.11
CA LYS A 818 37.91 -54.22 10.90
C LYS A 818 38.75 -55.42 10.48
N ALA A 819 39.49 -56.02 11.41
CA ALA A 819 40.27 -57.23 11.13
C ALA A 819 39.38 -58.43 10.74
N PHE A 820 38.16 -58.52 11.28
CA PHE A 820 37.18 -59.54 10.90
C PHE A 820 36.72 -59.37 9.45
N ALA A 821 36.37 -58.14 9.04
CA ALA A 821 35.97 -57.84 7.68
C ALA A 821 37.13 -57.98 6.69
N GLU A 822 38.35 -57.57 7.06
CA GLU A 822 39.54 -57.70 6.21
C GLU A 822 39.87 -59.18 5.87
N GLN A 823 39.58 -60.12 6.76
CA GLN A 823 39.77 -61.57 6.48
C GLN A 823 38.63 -62.17 5.64
N PHE A 824 37.37 -61.83 5.94
CA PHE A 824 36.23 -62.45 5.27
C PHE A 824 35.77 -61.73 3.99
N ASN A 825 36.00 -60.43 3.83
CA ASN A 825 35.55 -59.67 2.65
C ASN A 825 36.34 -60.09 1.40
N GLY A 826 35.65 -60.64 0.40
CA GLY A 826 36.24 -61.20 -0.81
C GLY A 826 36.69 -62.66 -0.69
N MET A 827 36.57 -63.30 0.48
CA MET A 827 36.88 -64.72 0.69
C MET A 827 35.87 -65.61 -0.07
N THR A 828 36.35 -66.69 -0.68
CA THR A 828 35.52 -67.59 -1.50
C THR A 828 34.85 -68.73 -0.71
N PHE A 829 33.63 -69.08 -1.10
CA PHE A 829 32.84 -70.15 -0.49
C PHE A 829 32.37 -71.19 -1.50
N GLU A 830 32.12 -72.42 -1.02
CA GLU A 830 31.39 -73.45 -1.78
C GLU A 830 30.04 -73.74 -1.12
N TYR A 831 29.04 -74.12 -1.94
CA TYR A 831 27.78 -74.62 -1.40
C TYR A 831 28.00 -75.98 -0.74
N GLY A 832 27.57 -76.10 0.51
CA GLY A 832 27.89 -77.22 1.39
C GLY A 832 28.82 -76.87 2.54
N ASP A 833 29.57 -75.77 2.46
CA ASP A 833 30.34 -75.23 3.59
C ASP A 833 29.42 -74.93 4.79
N VAL A 834 29.93 -75.06 6.00
CA VAL A 834 29.18 -74.88 7.24
C VAL A 834 29.75 -73.69 8.00
N VAL A 835 28.91 -72.71 8.32
CA VAL A 835 29.27 -71.56 9.15
C VAL A 835 28.76 -71.79 10.56
N LYS A 836 29.69 -71.96 11.50
CA LYS A 836 29.39 -71.85 12.93
C LYS A 836 29.46 -70.38 13.31
N VAL A 837 28.47 -69.94 14.07
CA VAL A 837 28.38 -68.58 14.62
C VAL A 837 28.31 -68.68 16.13
N TYR A 838 29.18 -67.94 16.80
CA TYR A 838 29.06 -67.60 18.22
C TYR A 838 28.85 -66.09 18.34
N GLN A 839 27.91 -65.69 19.20
CA GLN A 839 27.76 -64.31 19.66
C GLN A 839 27.27 -64.35 21.11
N ARG A 840 27.92 -63.56 21.99
CA ARG A 840 27.64 -63.55 23.43
C ARG A 840 26.22 -63.09 23.75
N GLU A 841 25.67 -62.20 22.92
CA GLU A 841 24.24 -61.81 22.91
C GLU A 841 23.57 -62.37 21.64
N PHE A 842 23.32 -63.68 21.60
CA PHE A 842 22.85 -64.36 20.39
C PHE A 842 21.41 -64.01 19.99
N ASP A 843 20.60 -63.52 20.93
CA ASP A 843 19.27 -62.96 20.67
C ASP A 843 19.30 -61.77 19.69
N ARG A 844 20.43 -61.07 19.64
CA ARG A 844 20.67 -59.93 18.75
C ARG A 844 21.12 -60.35 17.36
N PHE A 845 21.72 -61.53 17.22
CA PHE A 845 22.14 -62.09 15.93
C PHE A 845 20.95 -62.24 14.97
N LYS A 846 21.16 -61.98 13.68
CA LYS A 846 20.12 -62.06 12.63
C LYS A 846 20.65 -62.75 11.36
N VAL A 847 19.75 -63.42 10.64
CA VAL A 847 20.02 -64.02 9.32
C VAL A 847 18.91 -63.63 8.37
N TYR A 848 19.30 -63.25 7.16
CA TYR A 848 18.43 -62.86 6.08
C TYR A 848 18.62 -63.80 4.89
N LYS A 849 17.52 -64.11 4.22
CA LYS A 849 17.46 -64.94 3.01
C LYS A 849 16.68 -64.15 1.97
N LYS A 850 17.32 -63.78 0.87
CA LYS A 850 16.76 -62.90 -0.18
C LYS A 850 16.09 -61.63 0.39
N ASN A 851 16.75 -60.98 1.35
CA ASN A 851 16.28 -59.80 2.12
C ASN A 851 15.14 -60.07 3.13
N GLU A 852 14.58 -61.27 3.22
CA GLU A 852 13.59 -61.59 4.26
C GLU A 852 14.29 -62.11 5.53
N PHE A 853 13.89 -61.61 6.70
CA PHE A 853 14.43 -62.06 7.97
C PHE A 853 13.95 -63.48 8.28
N VAL A 854 14.89 -64.41 8.47
CA VAL A 854 14.58 -65.82 8.80
C VAL A 854 14.43 -65.96 10.31
N ASP A 855 13.29 -65.52 10.85
CA ASP A 855 13.03 -65.61 12.28
C ASP A 855 12.85 -67.06 12.74
N THR A 856 13.64 -67.41 13.74
CA THR A 856 13.64 -68.68 14.42
C THR A 856 14.41 -68.48 15.73
N GLN A 857 14.04 -69.14 16.84
CA GLN A 857 14.65 -68.91 18.16
C GLN A 857 16.02 -69.57 18.31
N TYR A 858 17.12 -68.85 18.03
CA TYR A 858 18.49 -69.39 17.98
C TYR A 858 19.01 -69.86 19.36
N GLY A 859 19.96 -70.81 19.35
CA GLY A 859 20.54 -71.39 20.57
C GLY A 859 21.28 -70.32 21.40
N VAL A 860 21.39 -70.54 22.71
CA VAL A 860 21.63 -69.47 23.70
C VAL A 860 22.86 -68.59 23.41
N HIS A 861 23.94 -69.16 22.87
CA HIS A 861 25.18 -68.44 22.51
C HIS A 861 25.82 -68.90 21.18
N GLU A 862 25.32 -69.97 20.57
CA GLU A 862 25.88 -70.59 19.37
C GLU A 862 24.77 -71.13 18.46
N VAL A 863 25.00 -71.06 17.16
CA VAL A 863 24.25 -71.86 16.19
C VAL A 863 25.09 -72.19 14.94
N PHE A 864 24.59 -73.15 14.16
CA PHE A 864 25.22 -73.66 12.96
C PHE A 864 24.34 -73.38 11.75
N PHE A 865 24.97 -72.93 10.66
CA PHE A 865 24.34 -72.73 9.37
C PHE A 865 25.03 -73.52 8.27
N LYS A 866 24.26 -74.04 7.32
CA LYS A 866 24.80 -74.56 6.05
C LYS A 866 24.68 -73.51 4.95
N VAL A 867 25.75 -73.29 4.17
CA VAL A 867 25.75 -72.39 3.01
C VAL A 867 25.18 -73.11 1.79
N THR A 868 24.18 -72.52 1.14
CA THR A 868 23.47 -73.12 0.00
C THR A 868 23.19 -72.09 -1.10
N GLU A 869 22.70 -72.53 -2.26
CA GLU A 869 22.12 -71.66 -3.30
C GLU A 869 20.93 -70.82 -2.83
N GLN A 870 20.40 -71.12 -1.64
CA GLN A 870 19.29 -70.43 -1.00
C GLN A 870 19.74 -69.77 0.33
N GLY A 871 21.01 -69.39 0.46
CA GLY A 871 21.53 -68.74 1.67
C GLY A 871 21.88 -69.71 2.82
N PHE A 872 21.73 -69.24 4.06
CA PHE A 872 22.13 -69.91 5.31
C PHE A 872 20.94 -70.63 6.01
N GLU A 873 21.08 -71.92 6.41
CA GLU A 873 19.95 -72.78 6.92
C GLU A 873 20.20 -73.52 8.28
N ARG A 874 19.16 -73.88 9.08
CA ARG A 874 19.12 -73.96 10.59
C ARG A 874 18.36 -75.19 11.28
N MET A 875 18.39 -75.40 12.65
CA MET A 875 17.43 -76.15 13.58
C MET A 875 16.79 -75.33 14.79
N ALA A 876 15.55 -75.52 15.38
CA ALA A 876 14.79 -74.54 16.30
C ALA A 876 13.91 -75.01 17.56
N ALA A 877 13.23 -74.09 18.35
CA ALA A 877 12.51 -74.27 19.68
C ALA A 877 11.19 -73.40 20.00
N GLN A 878 10.69 -73.24 21.28
CA GLN A 878 9.29 -72.77 21.70
C GLN A 878 9.04 -72.07 23.13
N GLN A 879 7.96 -71.23 23.35
CA GLN A 879 7.14 -70.87 24.60
C GLN A 879 6.13 -69.63 24.42
N GLU A 880 5.21 -69.25 25.37
CA GLU A 880 4.03 -68.30 25.17
C GLU A 880 3.84 -67.07 26.15
N VAL A 881 3.45 -65.84 25.66
CA VAL A 881 3.34 -64.53 26.45
C VAL A 881 2.35 -63.49 25.81
N LYS A 882 1.77 -62.52 26.56
CA LYS A 882 0.86 -61.42 26.08
C LYS A 882 1.30 -59.98 26.51
N ALA A 883 1.03 -58.96 25.68
CA ALA A 883 1.43 -57.55 25.88
C ALA A 883 0.29 -56.59 26.29
N MET A 884 0.61 -55.48 26.99
CA MET A 884 -0.32 -54.44 27.49
C MET A 884 0.14 -53.01 27.18
N SER A 885 -0.61 -52.25 26.38
CA SER A 885 -0.21 -50.90 25.97
C SER A 885 -0.29 -49.84 27.11
N GLN A 886 0.62 -48.86 27.08
CA GLN A 886 0.73 -47.80 28.09
C GLN A 886 0.89 -46.40 27.47
N LYS A 887 0.60 -45.34 28.24
CA LYS A 887 0.89 -43.94 27.88
C LYS A 887 1.76 -43.27 28.96
N VAL A 888 2.80 -42.53 28.57
CA VAL A 888 3.74 -41.86 29.49
C VAL A 888 4.00 -40.42 29.03
N VAL A 889 4.16 -39.49 29.96
CA VAL A 889 4.36 -38.06 29.65
C VAL A 889 5.83 -37.80 29.22
N ILE A 890 6.03 -36.92 28.23
CA ILE A 890 7.36 -36.56 27.71
C ILE A 890 8.29 -36.01 28.80
N GLY A 891 9.47 -36.61 28.88
CA GLY A 891 10.48 -36.33 29.90
C GLY A 891 10.31 -37.09 31.23
N THR A 892 9.31 -37.99 31.37
CA THR A 892 9.21 -38.85 32.56
C THR A 892 10.49 -39.65 32.75
N ASP A 893 11.07 -39.68 33.94
CA ASP A 893 12.27 -40.47 34.23
C ASP A 893 12.01 -41.96 33.95
N SER A 894 12.70 -42.52 32.95
CA SER A 894 12.50 -43.90 32.50
C SER A 894 12.98 -44.93 33.52
N GLU A 895 13.79 -44.52 34.51
CA GLU A 895 14.15 -45.38 35.63
C GLU A 895 12.96 -45.70 36.55
N LYS A 896 11.93 -44.85 36.57
CA LYS A 896 10.74 -44.99 37.44
C LYS A 896 9.61 -45.84 36.84
N LEU A 897 9.76 -46.30 35.60
CA LEU A 897 8.75 -47.13 34.92
C LEU A 897 8.92 -48.61 35.32
N ASP A 898 7.85 -49.24 35.84
CA ASP A 898 7.83 -50.68 36.14
C ASP A 898 7.35 -51.50 34.93
N ALA A 899 8.21 -52.40 34.44
CA ALA A 899 7.94 -53.30 33.32
C ALA A 899 6.78 -54.28 33.56
N ARG A 900 6.39 -54.53 34.82
CA ARG A 900 5.25 -55.40 35.17
C ARG A 900 3.91 -54.85 34.68
N ASN A 901 3.81 -53.54 34.47
CA ASN A 901 2.59 -52.90 33.96
C ASN A 901 2.41 -53.09 32.43
N PHE A 902 3.40 -53.66 31.74
CA PHE A 902 3.50 -53.70 30.28
C PHE A 902 3.25 -55.10 29.68
N VAL A 903 3.24 -56.18 30.48
CA VAL A 903 2.98 -57.55 30.00
C VAL A 903 2.18 -58.39 30.98
N GLU A 904 1.48 -59.39 30.45
CA GLU A 904 0.79 -60.44 31.20
C GLU A 904 1.40 -61.80 30.80
N VAL A 905 2.01 -62.51 31.75
CA VAL A 905 2.72 -63.78 31.50
C VAL A 905 1.98 -64.93 32.16
N LYS A 906 1.78 -66.02 31.43
CA LYS A 906 1.30 -67.29 31.96
C LYS A 906 2.46 -68.28 32.03
N ASP A 907 2.60 -68.96 33.16
CA ASP A 907 3.60 -70.00 33.41
C ASP A 907 5.10 -69.60 33.32
N GLY A 908 5.39 -68.29 33.35
CA GLY A 908 6.74 -67.71 33.39
C GLY A 908 6.85 -66.46 34.28
N GLU A 909 8.03 -65.82 34.32
CA GLU A 909 8.32 -64.64 35.17
C GLU A 909 8.73 -63.42 34.33
N VAL A 910 8.27 -62.22 34.72
CA VAL A 910 8.68 -60.93 34.13
C VAL A 910 9.98 -60.46 34.77
N ILE A 911 11.01 -60.23 33.95
CA ILE A 911 12.36 -59.86 34.42
C ILE A 911 12.51 -58.33 34.49
N GLY A 912 12.11 -57.62 33.43
CA GLY A 912 12.28 -56.18 33.32
C GLY A 912 12.19 -55.70 31.87
N PHE A 913 12.45 -54.41 31.63
CA PHE A 913 12.68 -53.91 30.28
C PHE A 913 14.06 -54.36 29.78
N VAL A 914 14.14 -54.77 28.51
CA VAL A 914 15.41 -55.06 27.81
C VAL A 914 16.22 -53.78 27.60
N GLU A 915 15.52 -52.69 27.28
CA GLU A 915 16.06 -51.34 27.15
C GLU A 915 15.06 -50.38 27.77
N LYS A 916 15.55 -49.40 28.54
CA LYS A 916 14.70 -48.42 29.23
C LYS A 916 13.91 -47.59 28.20
N PRO A 917 12.60 -47.35 28.42
CA PRO A 917 11.80 -46.58 27.48
C PRO A 917 12.37 -45.19 27.21
N ASN A 918 12.47 -44.77 25.93
CA ASN A 918 12.89 -43.41 25.62
C ASN A 918 11.70 -42.46 25.77
N THR A 919 11.65 -41.75 26.88
CA THR A 919 10.57 -40.80 27.22
C THR A 919 10.83 -39.38 26.72
N THR A 920 11.99 -39.06 26.13
CA THR A 920 12.31 -37.70 25.66
C THR A 920 11.79 -37.40 24.25
N LYS A 921 11.31 -38.42 23.53
CA LYS A 921 10.74 -38.32 22.19
C LYS A 921 9.24 -38.60 22.20
N ILE A 922 8.45 -37.69 21.63
CA ILE A 922 6.99 -37.79 21.53
C ILE A 922 6.55 -38.89 20.53
N GLY A 923 5.36 -39.46 20.73
CA GLY A 923 4.68 -40.35 19.79
C GLY A 923 4.66 -41.82 20.22
N GLU A 924 4.06 -42.67 19.38
CA GLU A 924 4.03 -44.11 19.58
C GLU A 924 5.42 -44.73 19.38
N GLN A 925 5.81 -45.57 20.34
CA GLN A 925 7.00 -46.41 20.30
C GLN A 925 6.65 -47.83 20.76
N LYS A 926 7.62 -48.74 20.69
CA LYS A 926 7.50 -50.07 21.28
C LYS A 926 8.64 -50.32 22.25
N VAL A 927 8.31 -50.76 23.45
CA VAL A 927 9.28 -51.12 24.49
C VAL A 927 9.35 -52.63 24.61
N LYS A 928 10.54 -53.16 24.91
CA LYS A 928 10.79 -54.60 24.97
C LYS A 928 10.84 -55.04 26.42
N VAL A 929 9.94 -55.94 26.81
CA VAL A 929 9.92 -56.54 28.14
C VAL A 929 10.42 -57.98 28.06
N GLU A 930 11.44 -58.30 28.86
CA GLU A 930 11.97 -59.66 28.94
C GLU A 930 11.19 -60.49 29.96
N THR A 931 10.91 -61.73 29.56
CA THR A 931 10.25 -62.76 30.36
C THR A 931 11.03 -64.07 30.20
N LYS A 932 10.86 -65.04 31.11
CA LYS A 932 11.50 -66.36 30.99
C LYS A 932 10.53 -67.50 31.28
N ASP A 933 10.73 -68.63 30.59
CA ASP A 933 10.06 -69.88 30.93
C ASP A 933 10.73 -70.62 32.11
N ARG A 934 10.16 -71.77 32.45
CA ARG A 934 10.58 -72.65 33.54
C ARG A 934 11.88 -73.42 33.28
N LEU A 935 12.38 -73.43 32.04
CA LEU A 935 13.65 -74.05 31.64
C LEU A 935 14.78 -73.01 31.52
N GLY A 936 14.47 -71.72 31.69
CA GLY A 936 15.43 -70.62 31.61
C GLY A 936 15.55 -69.99 30.22
N ASN A 937 14.73 -70.41 29.23
CA ASN A 937 14.74 -69.76 27.93
C ASN A 937 14.05 -68.40 28.07
N LYS A 938 14.76 -67.34 27.68
CA LYS A 938 14.25 -65.97 27.68
C LYS A 938 13.37 -65.74 26.44
N LYS A 939 12.30 -64.96 26.62
CA LYS A 939 11.41 -64.48 25.56
C LYS A 939 11.15 -63.00 25.78
N VAL A 940 11.52 -62.20 24.78
CA VAL A 940 11.26 -60.76 24.75
C VAL A 940 9.91 -60.53 24.06
N THR A 941 9.08 -59.68 24.67
CA THR A 941 7.79 -59.28 24.12
C THR A 941 7.81 -57.77 23.84
N GLU A 942 7.46 -57.37 22.62
CA GLU A 942 7.28 -55.95 22.27
C GLU A 942 5.91 -55.45 22.75
N VAL A 943 5.90 -54.29 23.38
CA VAL A 943 4.73 -53.67 24.00
C VAL A 943 4.58 -52.24 23.47
N PRO A 944 3.40 -51.81 22.98
CA PRO A 944 3.21 -50.43 22.54
C PRO A 944 3.22 -49.44 23.72
N LEU A 945 3.94 -48.34 23.57
CA LEU A 945 4.00 -47.24 24.52
C LEU A 945 3.84 -45.91 23.76
N GLU A 946 2.90 -45.07 24.16
CA GLU A 946 2.71 -43.73 23.59
C GLU A 946 3.30 -42.66 24.50
N ILE A 947 4.20 -41.82 23.98
CA ILE A 947 4.70 -40.64 24.69
C ILE A 947 3.85 -39.42 24.34
N ILE A 948 3.26 -38.81 25.37
CA ILE A 948 2.29 -37.72 25.28
C ILE A 948 2.84 -36.41 25.88
N TYR A 949 2.33 -35.26 25.44
CA TYR A 949 2.85 -33.93 25.80
C TYR A 949 2.57 -33.54 27.26
N GLY A 950 1.51 -34.07 27.88
CA GLY A 950 1.11 -33.71 29.25
C GLY A 950 0.83 -32.21 29.41
N ASP A 951 1.26 -31.64 30.53
CA ASP A 951 1.24 -30.20 30.80
C ASP A 951 2.64 -29.61 30.53
N SER A 952 2.89 -29.10 29.32
CA SER A 952 4.22 -28.75 28.83
C SER A 952 4.31 -27.48 27.99
N ILE A 953 5.51 -26.92 27.92
CA ILE A 953 5.93 -25.78 27.11
C ILE A 953 6.96 -26.28 26.08
N MET A 954 6.82 -25.88 24.82
CA MET A 954 7.70 -26.31 23.72
C MET A 954 8.41 -25.14 23.04
N PHE A 955 9.74 -25.22 23.00
CA PHE A 955 10.61 -24.31 22.27
C PHE A 955 11.00 -24.88 20.91
N PHE A 956 11.03 -24.03 19.90
CA PHE A 956 11.32 -24.39 18.50
C PHE A 956 12.50 -23.60 17.96
N GLY A 957 13.15 -24.14 16.92
CA GLY A 957 14.32 -23.55 16.27
C GLY A 957 14.51 -24.03 14.84
N THR A 958 15.71 -23.92 14.24
CA THR A 958 15.96 -24.53 12.92
C THR A 958 15.97 -26.06 13.00
N TRP A 959 15.55 -26.70 11.91
CA TRP A 959 15.54 -28.15 11.79
C TRP A 959 16.96 -28.73 11.93
N HIS A 960 17.15 -29.65 12.88
CA HIS A 960 18.41 -30.37 13.09
C HIS A 960 18.10 -31.77 13.66
N GLY A 961 18.86 -32.79 13.28
CA GLY A 961 18.70 -34.14 13.83
C GLY A 961 17.33 -34.81 13.58
N GLY A 962 16.53 -34.31 12.63
CA GLY A 962 15.18 -34.84 12.35
C GLY A 962 14.04 -34.19 13.15
N SER A 963 14.27 -33.04 13.79
CA SER A 963 13.23 -32.25 14.44
C SER A 963 13.55 -30.75 14.39
N ASN A 964 12.54 -29.89 14.53
CA ASN A 964 12.70 -28.46 14.84
C ASN A 964 12.31 -28.10 16.29
N ILE A 965 11.87 -29.07 17.08
CA ILE A 965 11.66 -28.94 18.54
C ILE A 965 13.04 -28.95 19.19
N LYS A 966 13.31 -27.95 20.03
CA LYS A 966 14.63 -27.76 20.65
C LYS A 966 14.64 -28.07 22.14
N SER A 967 13.54 -27.83 22.84
CA SER A 967 13.38 -28.24 24.23
C SER A 967 11.89 -28.31 24.57
N VAL A 968 11.51 -29.29 25.38
CA VAL A 968 10.17 -29.40 25.97
C VAL A 968 10.32 -29.35 27.49
N VAL A 969 9.58 -28.45 28.15
CA VAL A 969 9.56 -28.26 29.61
C VAL A 969 8.20 -28.73 30.12
N THR A 970 8.18 -29.83 30.85
CA THR A 970 6.96 -30.51 31.31
C THR A 970 6.83 -30.47 32.82
N LEU A 971 5.61 -30.37 33.34
CA LEU A 971 5.32 -30.42 34.77
C LEU A 971 5.12 -31.88 35.23
N ASN A 972 5.96 -32.36 36.15
CA ASN A 972 5.64 -33.54 36.95
C ASN A 972 4.84 -33.11 38.18
N HIS A 973 3.52 -33.34 38.14
CA HIS A 973 2.58 -32.94 39.20
C HIS A 973 2.72 -33.77 40.50
N GLU A 974 3.20 -35.01 40.42
CA GLU A 974 3.39 -35.88 41.59
C GLU A 974 4.64 -35.48 42.37
N GLU A 975 5.76 -35.29 41.68
CA GLU A 975 7.06 -34.97 42.30
C GLU A 975 7.29 -33.46 42.48
N LYS A 976 6.43 -32.64 41.87
CA LYS A 976 6.52 -31.16 41.80
C LYS A 976 7.87 -30.70 41.25
N THR A 977 8.29 -31.30 40.14
CA THR A 977 9.53 -31.03 39.43
C THR A 977 9.26 -30.70 37.96
N PHE A 978 10.07 -29.82 37.38
CA PHE A 978 10.15 -29.71 35.93
C PHE A 978 10.90 -30.93 35.39
N SER A 979 10.42 -31.50 34.28
CA SER A 979 11.24 -32.32 33.40
C SER A 979 11.54 -31.53 32.13
N THR A 980 12.77 -31.58 31.64
CA THR A 980 13.17 -30.83 30.44
C THR A 980 14.01 -31.65 29.49
N THR A 981 13.63 -31.66 28.20
CA THR A 981 14.40 -32.31 27.14
C THR A 981 15.35 -31.35 26.45
N ASP A 982 16.49 -31.85 25.96
CA ASP A 982 17.42 -31.15 25.08
C ASP A 982 17.34 -31.65 23.63
N SER A 983 18.11 -30.99 22.76
CA SER A 983 18.31 -31.35 21.36
C SER A 983 19.73 -31.02 20.92
N GLU A 984 20.26 -31.79 19.99
CA GLU A 984 21.55 -31.48 19.36
C GLU A 984 21.42 -30.40 18.29
N GLY A 985 22.53 -29.69 18.05
CA GLY A 985 22.66 -28.63 17.03
C GLY A 985 22.16 -27.25 17.48
N PRO A 986 22.43 -26.20 16.69
CA PRO A 986 22.14 -24.81 17.04
C PRO A 986 20.63 -24.55 17.16
N MET A 987 20.24 -23.59 17.98
CA MET A 987 18.86 -23.09 18.08
C MET A 987 18.36 -22.53 16.75
N HIS A 988 19.14 -21.68 16.08
CA HIS A 988 18.78 -21.08 14.81
C HIS A 988 20.01 -20.71 13.96
N THR A 989 20.00 -21.02 12.66
CA THR A 989 21.17 -20.77 11.79
C THR A 989 21.20 -19.38 11.14
N SER A 990 20.10 -18.63 11.16
CA SER A 990 19.96 -17.34 10.45
C SER A 990 20.04 -16.08 11.32
N PHE A 991 20.11 -16.18 12.65
CA PHE A 991 20.24 -15.02 13.55
C PHE A 991 21.67 -14.91 14.07
N ALA A 992 22.23 -13.69 14.13
CA ALA A 992 23.66 -13.42 14.31
C ALA A 992 24.15 -13.58 15.76
N ASP A 993 24.11 -14.82 16.26
CA ASP A 993 24.42 -15.21 17.66
C ASP A 993 23.63 -14.44 18.74
N GLU A 994 22.48 -13.89 18.37
CA GLU A 994 21.58 -13.21 19.29
C GLU A 994 20.87 -14.19 20.24
N LYS A 995 20.38 -13.68 21.39
CA LYS A 995 19.47 -14.42 22.28
C LYS A 995 18.24 -14.89 21.49
N TYR A 996 18.08 -16.21 21.38
CA TYR A 996 17.00 -16.81 20.59
C TYR A 996 15.93 -17.49 21.46
N MET A 997 16.31 -18.04 22.61
CA MET A 997 15.42 -18.70 23.57
C MET A 997 15.81 -18.32 25.01
N GLY A 998 14.87 -18.44 25.95
CA GLY A 998 15.19 -18.37 27.38
C GLY A 998 14.02 -18.69 28.29
N MET A 999 14.32 -19.01 29.54
CA MET A 999 13.35 -19.26 30.60
C MET A 999 13.86 -18.73 31.93
N THR A 1000 12.97 -18.09 32.68
CA THR A 1000 13.20 -17.66 34.06
C THR A 1000 12.08 -18.17 34.94
N VAL A 1001 12.44 -18.86 36.02
CA VAL A 1001 11.52 -19.34 37.04
C VAL A 1001 11.62 -18.41 38.25
N TYR A 1002 10.49 -17.85 38.66
CA TYR A 1002 10.30 -17.08 39.89
C TYR A 1002 9.50 -17.92 40.90
N ASP A 1003 9.73 -17.69 42.20
CA ASP A 1003 8.80 -18.18 43.21
C ASP A 1003 7.47 -17.41 43.18
N LYS A 1004 6.47 -17.93 43.91
CA LYS A 1004 5.14 -17.30 44.05
C LYS A 1004 5.16 -15.83 44.51
N ASP A 1005 6.21 -15.41 45.21
CA ASP A 1005 6.38 -14.08 45.77
C ASP A 1005 7.09 -13.12 44.80
N GLY A 1006 7.70 -13.66 43.72
CA GLY A 1006 8.31 -12.92 42.62
C GLY A 1006 9.84 -12.90 42.64
N LYS A 1007 10.48 -13.66 43.53
CA LYS A 1007 11.95 -13.75 43.58
C LYS A 1007 12.43 -14.77 42.55
N GLU A 1008 13.46 -14.42 41.79
CA GLU A 1008 14.07 -15.31 40.81
C GLU A 1008 14.68 -16.56 41.49
N LYS A 1009 14.26 -17.74 41.06
CA LYS A 1009 14.84 -19.04 41.42
C LYS A 1009 15.96 -19.44 40.45
N LYS A 1010 15.76 -19.19 39.15
CA LYS A 1010 16.71 -19.51 38.08
C LYS A 1010 16.36 -18.79 36.78
N ALA A 1011 17.32 -18.14 36.13
CA ALA A 1011 17.23 -17.68 34.74
C ALA A 1011 18.28 -18.37 33.86
N LEU A 1012 17.91 -18.68 32.62
CA LEU A 1012 18.85 -19.09 31.57
C LEU A 1012 18.38 -18.62 30.19
N SER A 1013 19.32 -18.38 29.28
CA SER A 1013 19.06 -18.02 27.88
C SER A 1013 19.98 -18.77 26.95
N VAL A 1014 19.49 -19.10 25.75
CA VAL A 1014 20.22 -19.80 24.70
C VAL A 1014 20.28 -18.90 23.46
N ARG A 1015 21.47 -18.73 22.90
CA ARG A 1015 21.72 -17.97 21.67
C ARG A 1015 21.37 -18.79 20.43
N ALA A 1016 21.26 -18.12 19.29
CA ALA A 1016 21.00 -18.76 18.00
C ALA A 1016 22.02 -19.86 17.67
N SER A 1017 23.32 -19.68 17.96
CA SER A 1017 24.36 -20.67 17.65
C SER A 1017 24.45 -21.84 18.65
N GLU A 1018 23.86 -21.72 19.84
CA GLU A 1018 23.98 -22.68 20.94
C GLU A 1018 22.94 -23.80 20.84
N ASN A 1019 23.19 -24.94 21.49
CA ASN A 1019 22.22 -26.02 21.67
C ASN A 1019 21.52 -25.92 23.03
N THR A 1020 20.49 -26.75 23.27
CA THR A 1020 19.67 -26.70 24.50
C THR A 1020 20.17 -27.59 25.63
N LYS A 1021 21.32 -28.27 25.49
CA LYS A 1021 21.79 -29.23 26.49
C LYS A 1021 22.02 -28.59 27.87
N VAL A 1022 22.76 -27.49 27.91
CA VAL A 1022 22.99 -26.71 29.14
C VAL A 1022 21.69 -26.13 29.70
N PHE A 1023 20.71 -25.84 28.85
CA PHE A 1023 19.38 -25.41 29.30
C PHE A 1023 18.63 -26.52 30.01
N ALA A 1024 18.55 -27.72 29.41
CA ALA A 1024 17.87 -28.86 30.00
C ALA A 1024 18.57 -29.33 31.29
N GLU A 1025 19.90 -29.46 31.30
CA GLU A 1025 20.68 -29.85 32.49
C GLU A 1025 20.43 -28.94 33.71
N GLN A 1026 20.06 -27.68 33.50
CA GLN A 1026 19.83 -26.69 34.57
C GLN A 1026 18.38 -26.62 35.07
N PHE A 1027 17.41 -27.12 34.30
CA PHE A 1027 15.99 -27.09 34.65
C PHE A 1027 15.39 -28.48 34.90
N ASN A 1028 16.00 -29.56 34.39
CA ASN A 1028 15.53 -30.93 34.62
C ASN A 1028 15.63 -31.30 36.11
N GLY A 1029 14.55 -31.82 36.68
CA GLY A 1029 14.46 -32.13 38.11
C GLY A 1029 14.34 -30.91 39.04
N MET A 1030 14.32 -29.68 38.51
CA MET A 1030 14.17 -28.48 39.34
C MET A 1030 12.78 -28.44 40.00
N LYS A 1031 12.72 -28.28 41.32
CA LYS A 1031 11.46 -28.25 42.08
C LYS A 1031 10.67 -26.95 41.90
N PHE A 1032 9.36 -27.07 41.73
CA PHE A 1032 8.40 -25.96 41.71
C PHE A 1032 7.41 -26.04 42.88
N GLU A 1033 6.82 -24.90 43.24
CA GLU A 1033 5.59 -24.84 44.05
C GLU A 1033 4.41 -24.38 43.19
N TYR A 1034 3.19 -24.83 43.50
CA TYR A 1034 1.99 -24.27 42.84
C TYR A 1034 1.81 -22.83 43.29
N GLY A 1035 2.00 -21.89 42.36
CA GLY A 1035 2.22 -20.48 42.67
C GLY A 1035 3.41 -19.88 41.95
N ASP A 1036 4.47 -20.66 41.71
CA ASP A 1036 5.66 -20.25 40.97
C ASP A 1036 5.31 -19.75 39.56
N VAL A 1037 6.13 -18.85 39.02
CA VAL A 1037 5.91 -18.21 37.72
C VAL A 1037 7.07 -18.53 36.78
N VAL A 1038 6.75 -19.13 35.65
CA VAL A 1038 7.71 -19.44 34.58
C VAL A 1038 7.53 -18.42 33.46
N LYS A 1039 8.48 -17.49 33.34
CA LYS A 1039 8.59 -16.56 32.23
C LYS A 1039 9.44 -17.18 31.12
N VAL A 1040 8.98 -17.10 29.88
CA VAL A 1040 9.67 -17.67 28.71
C VAL A 1040 9.89 -16.60 27.64
N TYR A 1041 10.97 -16.77 26.87
CA TYR A 1041 11.36 -15.95 25.73
C TYR A 1041 11.60 -16.84 24.51
N GLN A 1042 11.10 -16.43 23.35
CA GLN A 1042 11.49 -16.99 22.05
C GLN A 1042 11.52 -15.88 20.99
N ARG A 1043 12.55 -15.86 20.13
CA ARG A 1043 12.70 -14.83 19.09
C ARG A 1043 11.57 -14.92 18.05
N GLU A 1044 11.25 -16.13 17.61
CA GLU A 1044 10.13 -16.45 16.71
C GLU A 1044 8.96 -17.02 17.55
N PHE A 1045 8.22 -16.14 18.23
CA PHE A 1045 7.22 -16.54 19.22
C PHE A 1045 5.97 -17.18 18.62
N ASP A 1046 5.68 -16.93 17.34
CA ASP A 1046 4.65 -17.60 16.53
C ASP A 1046 4.80 -19.13 16.49
N ARG A 1047 6.03 -19.62 16.65
CA ARG A 1047 6.37 -21.05 16.62
C ARG A 1047 6.21 -21.73 17.97
N PHE A 1048 6.16 -20.98 19.07
CA PHE A 1048 6.04 -21.49 20.44
C PHE A 1048 4.70 -22.21 20.68
N LYS A 1049 4.71 -23.30 21.46
CA LYS A 1049 3.49 -24.09 21.77
C LYS A 1049 3.41 -24.45 23.25
N VAL A 1050 2.18 -24.54 23.76
CA VAL A 1050 1.87 -24.94 25.14
C VAL A 1050 0.80 -26.02 25.10
N TYR A 1051 1.00 -27.10 25.84
CA TYR A 1051 0.05 -28.19 26.00
C TYR A 1051 -0.48 -28.22 27.43
N LYS A 1052 -1.78 -28.50 27.55
CA LYS A 1052 -2.46 -28.74 28.83
C LYS A 1052 -3.15 -30.09 28.73
N LYS A 1053 -2.82 -31.03 29.61
CA LYS A 1053 -3.31 -32.42 29.59
C LYS A 1053 -3.21 -33.11 28.21
N ASN A 1054 -2.10 -32.91 27.50
CA ASN A 1054 -1.84 -33.39 26.13
C ASN A 1054 -2.65 -32.71 25.00
N GLU A 1055 -3.49 -31.71 25.29
CA GLU A 1055 -4.18 -30.91 24.27
C GLU A 1055 -3.43 -29.59 24.04
N LEU A 1056 -3.35 -29.15 22.78
CA LEU A 1056 -2.69 -27.89 22.41
C LEU A 1056 -3.54 -26.69 22.86
N VAL A 1057 -2.95 -25.78 23.63
CA VAL A 1057 -3.59 -24.52 24.04
C VAL A 1057 -3.37 -23.47 22.96
N ASP A 1058 -4.26 -23.48 21.96
CA ASP A 1058 -4.22 -22.56 20.82
C ASP A 1058 -4.70 -21.15 21.22
N THR A 1059 -3.75 -20.28 21.57
CA THR A 1059 -4.00 -18.84 21.80
C THR A 1059 -2.85 -18.01 21.23
N GLN A 1060 -3.13 -16.78 20.80
CA GLN A 1060 -2.08 -15.85 20.36
C GLN A 1060 -1.29 -15.33 21.57
N TYR A 1061 -0.05 -15.76 21.69
CA TYR A 1061 0.92 -15.24 22.65
C TYR A 1061 1.64 -14.00 22.07
N GLY A 1062 2.16 -13.14 22.96
CA GLY A 1062 2.75 -11.85 22.57
C GLY A 1062 4.06 -11.94 21.78
N VAL A 1063 4.62 -10.78 21.43
CA VAL A 1063 5.64 -10.66 20.36
C VAL A 1063 6.92 -11.47 20.62
N HIS A 1064 7.42 -11.55 21.87
CA HIS A 1064 8.66 -12.30 22.21
C HIS A 1064 8.71 -12.93 23.61
N GLU A 1065 7.82 -12.58 24.54
CA GLU A 1065 7.82 -13.08 25.93
C GLU A 1065 6.40 -13.31 26.46
N VAL A 1066 6.26 -14.28 27.37
CA VAL A 1066 5.02 -14.55 28.14
C VAL A 1066 5.38 -15.21 29.48
N SER A 1067 4.49 -15.11 30.48
CA SER A 1067 4.62 -15.83 31.75
C SER A 1067 3.47 -16.79 31.99
N PHE A 1068 3.77 -17.89 32.66
CA PHE A 1068 2.82 -18.90 33.11
C PHE A 1068 2.92 -19.09 34.63
N LYS A 1069 1.78 -19.10 35.32
CA LYS A 1069 1.69 -19.61 36.68
C LYS A 1069 1.69 -21.14 36.63
N VAL A 1070 2.49 -21.79 37.48
CA VAL A 1070 2.42 -23.24 37.69
C VAL A 1070 1.26 -23.55 38.62
N THR A 1071 0.34 -24.41 38.18
CA THR A 1071 -0.89 -24.77 38.92
C THR A 1071 -1.14 -26.28 38.87
N GLU A 1072 -2.10 -26.78 39.64
CA GLU A 1072 -2.57 -28.18 39.55
C GLU A 1072 -3.21 -28.53 38.20
N GLN A 1073 -3.52 -27.53 37.37
CA GLN A 1073 -4.06 -27.68 36.01
C GLN A 1073 -3.01 -27.30 34.95
N GLY A 1074 -1.72 -27.46 35.26
CA GLY A 1074 -0.62 -27.18 34.34
C GLY A 1074 -0.18 -25.71 34.32
N PHE A 1075 0.41 -25.30 33.20
CA PHE A 1075 0.85 -23.93 32.93
C PHE A 1075 -0.35 -23.02 32.59
N GLU A 1076 -0.66 -22.06 33.46
CA GLU A 1076 -1.75 -21.10 33.23
C GLU A 1076 -1.18 -19.73 32.89
N ARG A 1077 -1.50 -19.22 31.69
CA ARG A 1077 -1.00 -17.92 31.20
C ARG A 1077 -1.33 -16.80 32.19
N MET A 1078 -0.31 -16.03 32.54
CA MET A 1078 -0.44 -14.81 33.32
C MET A 1078 -0.41 -13.60 32.39
N GLU A 1079 -1.53 -12.87 32.35
CA GLU A 1079 -1.51 -11.46 31.98
C GLU A 1079 -0.76 -10.66 33.06
N ALA A 1080 -0.14 -9.53 32.65
CA ALA A 1080 0.70 -8.73 33.53
C ALA A 1080 -0.07 -8.28 34.78
N ARG A 1081 0.37 -8.72 35.96
CA ARG A 1081 -0.29 -8.49 37.26
C ARG A 1081 0.11 -7.15 37.85
N GLN A 1082 -0.23 -6.10 37.12
CA GLN A 1082 -0.04 -4.72 37.51
C GLN A 1082 -1.31 -3.91 37.20
N GLU A 1083 -1.85 -3.26 38.23
CA GLU A 1083 -2.85 -2.22 38.05
C GLU A 1083 -2.11 -0.97 37.59
N VAL A 1084 -2.27 -0.64 36.30
CA VAL A 1084 -1.66 0.54 35.68
C VAL A 1084 -2.78 1.52 35.36
N THR A 1085 -2.79 2.64 36.07
CA THR A 1085 -3.69 3.76 35.81
C THR A 1085 -2.93 4.80 35.01
N ALA A 1086 -3.40 5.13 33.80
CA ALA A 1086 -2.87 6.25 33.05
C ALA A 1086 -3.12 7.55 33.84
N ILE A 1087 -2.08 8.34 34.07
CA ILE A 1087 -2.19 9.68 34.66
C ILE A 1087 -2.10 10.68 33.49
N PRO A 1088 -3.22 11.33 33.09
CA PRO A 1088 -3.17 12.36 32.07
C PRO A 1088 -2.19 13.46 32.47
N GLN A 1089 -1.24 13.77 31.59
CA GLN A 1089 -0.22 14.79 31.86
C GLN A 1089 -0.44 16.06 31.06
N LYS A 1090 -0.14 17.20 31.66
CA LYS A 1090 -0.02 18.48 30.96
C LYS A 1090 1.45 18.85 30.91
N VAL A 1091 1.97 19.02 29.71
CA VAL A 1091 3.38 19.38 29.47
C VAL A 1091 3.40 20.74 28.78
N VAL A 1092 4.35 21.60 29.13
CA VAL A 1092 4.51 22.89 28.45
C VAL A 1092 5.31 22.68 27.16
N ILE A 1093 4.92 23.35 26.08
CA ILE A 1093 5.61 23.28 24.79
C ILE A 1093 7.11 23.61 24.92
N GLY A 1094 7.95 22.88 24.19
CA GLY A 1094 9.40 23.03 24.27
C GLY A 1094 10.05 22.39 25.50
N THR A 1095 9.29 21.82 26.44
CA THR A 1095 9.86 21.02 27.54
C THR A 1095 10.76 19.92 26.97
N ASN A 1096 12.01 19.82 27.43
CA ASN A 1096 12.91 18.78 26.94
C ASN A 1096 12.34 17.39 27.30
N ALA A 1097 12.00 16.60 26.28
CA ALA A 1097 11.45 15.25 26.44
C ALA A 1097 12.40 14.29 27.18
N ASP A 1098 13.70 14.57 27.20
CA ASP A 1098 14.70 13.81 27.99
C ASP A 1098 14.59 14.03 29.50
N LYS A 1099 13.95 15.13 29.93
CA LYS A 1099 13.68 15.42 31.35
C LYS A 1099 12.34 14.84 31.84
N LEU A 1100 11.49 14.34 30.95
CA LEU A 1100 10.20 13.75 31.33
C LEU A 1100 10.44 12.36 31.92
N ASP A 1101 10.11 12.16 33.20
CA ASP A 1101 10.08 10.83 33.81
C ASP A 1101 8.74 10.14 33.51
N ALA A 1102 8.79 9.00 32.82
CA ALA A 1102 7.64 8.17 32.53
C ALA A 1102 6.88 7.72 33.80
N LYS A 1103 7.54 7.69 34.97
CA LYS A 1103 6.91 7.42 36.28
C LYS A 1103 5.80 8.39 36.65
N ASN A 1104 5.81 9.61 36.09
CA ASN A 1104 4.75 10.59 36.33
C ASN A 1104 3.51 10.35 35.46
N PHE A 1105 3.62 9.58 34.38
CA PHE A 1105 2.58 9.38 33.37
C PHE A 1105 1.67 8.18 33.68
N VAL A 1106 2.07 7.31 34.62
CA VAL A 1106 1.29 6.15 35.04
C VAL A 1106 1.45 5.91 36.54
N GLN A 1107 0.35 5.58 37.22
CA GLN A 1107 0.41 4.98 38.54
C GLN A 1107 0.44 3.46 38.36
N VAL A 1108 1.51 2.82 38.80
CA VAL A 1108 1.65 1.36 38.78
C VAL A 1108 1.57 0.83 40.20
N LYS A 1109 0.71 -0.16 40.42
CA LYS A 1109 0.65 -0.97 41.63
C LYS A 1109 1.05 -2.41 41.28
N ASP A 1110 1.88 -3.00 42.15
CA ASP A 1110 2.51 -4.33 41.97
C ASP A 1110 3.45 -4.45 40.75
N GLY A 1111 4.00 -3.32 40.28
CA GLY A 1111 4.96 -3.24 39.18
C GLY A 1111 5.83 -1.97 39.20
N GLU A 1112 6.71 -1.85 38.20
CA GLU A 1112 7.68 -0.77 37.98
C GLU A 1112 7.51 -0.17 36.58
N VAL A 1113 7.67 1.16 36.45
CA VAL A 1113 7.68 1.84 35.15
C VAL A 1113 9.06 1.68 34.50
N ILE A 1114 9.09 1.20 33.26
CA ILE A 1114 10.33 1.03 32.48
C ILE A 1114 10.72 2.35 31.81
N GLY A 1115 9.77 3.01 31.15
CA GLY A 1115 10.03 4.20 30.36
C GLY A 1115 8.97 4.45 29.30
N PHE A 1116 9.20 5.44 28.45
CA PHE A 1116 8.41 5.62 27.24
C PHE A 1116 8.83 4.62 26.16
N VAL A 1117 7.86 4.08 25.43
CA VAL A 1117 8.09 3.31 24.19
C VAL A 1117 8.61 4.23 23.10
N GLU A 1118 8.08 5.46 23.04
CA GLU A 1118 8.52 6.56 22.19
C GLU A 1118 8.38 7.86 22.99
N LYS A 1119 9.38 8.75 22.92
CA LYS A 1119 9.39 9.99 23.73
C LYS A 1119 8.24 10.93 23.33
N PRO A 1120 7.59 11.62 24.30
CA PRO A 1120 6.54 12.59 24.01
C PRO A 1120 7.01 13.68 23.04
N ASN A 1121 6.19 14.02 22.04
CA ASN A 1121 6.49 15.13 21.15
C ASN A 1121 6.05 16.46 21.78
N THR A 1122 6.94 17.08 22.55
CA THR A 1122 6.71 18.35 23.24
C THR A 1122 6.80 19.58 22.33
N THR A 1123 7.08 19.43 21.03
CA THR A 1123 7.22 20.56 20.09
C THR A 1123 5.91 21.02 19.45
N LYS A 1124 4.83 20.24 19.59
CA LYS A 1124 3.52 20.49 18.98
C LYS A 1124 2.43 20.60 20.05
N ILE A 1125 1.70 21.72 20.05
CA ILE A 1125 0.54 21.95 20.93
C ILE A 1125 -0.57 20.92 20.64
N GLY A 1126 -1.29 20.55 21.69
CA GLY A 1126 -2.54 19.80 21.59
C GLY A 1126 -2.51 18.49 22.37
N LYS A 1127 -3.64 17.77 22.32
CA LYS A 1127 -3.78 16.43 22.90
C LYS A 1127 -3.11 15.40 21.98
N GLN A 1128 -2.22 14.61 22.57
CA GLN A 1128 -1.57 13.47 21.96
C GLN A 1128 -1.62 12.28 22.94
N THR A 1129 -1.26 11.09 22.46
CA THR A 1129 -1.19 9.88 23.29
C THR A 1129 0.25 9.39 23.30
N VAL A 1130 0.82 9.17 24.48
CA VAL A 1130 2.17 8.62 24.63
C VAL A 1130 2.08 7.20 25.19
N LYS A 1131 3.00 6.34 24.79
CA LYS A 1131 3.03 4.93 25.19
C LYS A 1131 4.04 4.74 26.30
N VAL A 1132 3.58 4.39 27.49
CA VAL A 1132 4.43 4.10 28.65
C VAL A 1132 4.51 2.60 28.84
N GLU A 1133 5.72 2.06 28.87
CA GLU A 1133 5.98 0.65 29.18
C GLU A 1133 6.20 0.48 30.68
N THR A 1134 5.51 -0.52 31.23
CA THR A 1134 5.51 -0.87 32.65
C THR A 1134 5.71 -2.38 32.78
N LYS A 1135 6.35 -2.87 33.84
CA LYS A 1135 6.50 -4.30 34.12
C LYS A 1135 5.94 -4.64 35.50
N ASP A 1136 5.24 -5.76 35.62
CA ASP A 1136 4.88 -6.28 36.95
C ASP A 1136 6.12 -6.81 37.70
N ARG A 1137 5.94 -7.22 38.97
CA ARG A 1137 6.99 -7.84 39.79
C ARG A 1137 7.63 -9.11 39.21
N PHE A 1138 7.03 -9.72 38.18
CA PHE A 1138 7.55 -10.89 37.46
C PHE A 1138 8.19 -10.51 36.11
N GLY A 1139 8.29 -9.21 35.81
CA GLY A 1139 8.87 -8.69 34.58
C GLY A 1139 7.94 -8.74 33.36
N ASN A 1140 6.63 -8.92 33.53
CA ASN A 1140 5.68 -8.92 32.41
C ASN A 1140 5.38 -7.49 31.96
N LYS A 1141 5.76 -7.17 30.73
CA LYS A 1141 5.56 -5.84 30.13
C LYS A 1141 4.09 -5.58 29.78
N LYS A 1142 3.63 -4.37 30.06
CA LYS A 1142 2.34 -3.81 29.64
C LYS A 1142 2.59 -2.39 29.12
N VAL A 1143 2.19 -2.13 27.88
CA VAL A 1143 2.16 -0.78 27.32
C VAL A 1143 0.82 -0.17 27.69
N THR A 1144 0.85 1.01 28.30
CA THR A 1144 -0.34 1.81 28.61
C THR A 1144 -0.28 3.09 27.80
N GLU A 1145 -1.37 3.36 27.08
CA GLU A 1145 -1.57 4.62 26.37
C GLU A 1145 -2.02 5.70 27.36
N VAL A 1146 -1.26 6.79 27.43
CA VAL A 1146 -1.47 7.90 28.36
C VAL A 1146 -1.78 9.16 27.56
N PRO A 1147 -2.90 9.85 27.79
CA PRO A 1147 -3.18 11.12 27.14
C PRO A 1147 -2.27 12.22 27.72
N VAL A 1148 -1.63 12.98 26.83
CA VAL A 1148 -0.76 14.10 27.16
C VAL A 1148 -1.26 15.33 26.41
N GLU A 1149 -1.50 16.42 27.13
CA GLU A 1149 -1.87 17.69 26.54
C GLU A 1149 -0.64 18.61 26.57
N VAL A 1150 -0.10 18.92 25.39
CA VAL A 1150 0.96 19.92 25.26
C VAL A 1150 0.33 21.30 25.20
N THR A 1151 0.68 22.13 26.16
CA THR A 1151 0.06 23.42 26.50
C THR A 1151 1.06 24.56 26.35
N TYR A 1152 0.58 25.81 26.28
CA TYR A 1152 1.44 26.95 26.00
C TYR A 1152 2.37 27.36 27.16
N GLY A 1153 2.00 27.14 28.43
CA GLY A 1153 2.74 27.68 29.57
C GLY A 1153 2.80 29.21 29.57
N ASP A 1154 3.90 29.77 30.06
CA ASP A 1154 4.22 31.19 29.91
C ASP A 1154 4.95 31.40 28.58
N SER A 1155 4.21 31.88 27.57
CA SER A 1155 4.65 31.82 26.17
C SER A 1155 4.27 33.01 25.34
N ILE A 1156 5.07 33.24 24.29
CA ILE A 1156 4.83 34.23 23.25
C ILE A 1156 4.81 33.50 21.90
N VAL A 1157 3.69 33.60 21.20
CA VAL A 1157 3.36 32.88 19.96
C VAL A 1157 3.43 33.84 18.78
N TYR A 1158 4.28 33.53 17.81
CA TYR A 1158 4.47 34.28 16.57
C TYR A 1158 3.76 33.57 15.41
N GLN A 1159 2.77 34.23 14.79
CA GLN A 1159 2.04 33.69 13.64
C GLN A 1159 2.48 34.38 12.33
N GLY A 1160 2.81 33.57 11.32
CA GLY A 1160 3.28 34.01 10.01
C GLY A 1160 2.14 34.26 9.02
N LEU A 1161 2.37 33.87 7.76
CA LEU A 1161 1.34 33.82 6.71
C LEU A 1161 0.15 32.94 7.15
N SER A 1162 -1.06 33.28 6.69
CA SER A 1162 -2.32 32.53 6.95
C SER A 1162 -2.56 32.11 8.41
N ASN A 1163 -2.14 32.95 9.37
CA ASN A 1163 -2.24 32.72 10.81
C ASN A 1163 -1.53 31.44 11.31
N VAL A 1164 -0.70 30.81 10.48
CA VAL A 1164 0.07 29.62 10.85
C VAL A 1164 1.11 30.00 11.89
N VAL A 1165 1.17 29.28 13.01
CA VAL A 1165 2.22 29.47 14.02
C VAL A 1165 3.58 29.13 13.41
N ARG A 1166 4.52 30.08 13.47
CA ARG A 1166 5.89 29.90 12.98
C ARG A 1166 6.86 29.61 14.10
N SER A 1167 6.70 30.27 15.25
CA SER A 1167 7.54 30.05 16.42
C SER A 1167 6.76 30.31 17.70
N ILE A 1168 7.10 29.57 18.76
CA ILE A 1168 6.63 29.82 20.12
C ILE A 1168 7.86 29.94 21.01
N VAL A 1169 8.02 31.09 21.67
CA VAL A 1169 9.04 31.33 22.68
C VAL A 1169 8.41 31.06 24.05
N THR A 1170 8.99 30.14 24.81
CA THR A 1170 8.42 29.62 26.06
C THR A 1170 9.38 29.88 27.20
N PHE A 1171 8.90 30.44 28.30
CA PHE A 1171 9.68 30.73 29.49
C PHE A 1171 9.61 29.52 30.42
N ASN A 1172 10.65 28.68 30.44
CA ASN A 1172 10.70 27.57 31.37
C ASN A 1172 11.21 28.07 32.73
N HIS A 1173 10.30 28.07 33.71
CA HIS A 1173 10.54 28.56 35.06
C HIS A 1173 11.36 27.59 35.94
N GLU A 1174 11.50 26.31 35.55
CA GLU A 1174 12.27 25.31 36.28
C GLU A 1174 13.78 25.45 36.02
N ASP A 1175 14.18 25.54 34.75
CA ASP A 1175 15.58 25.70 34.34
C ASP A 1175 15.97 27.13 33.97
N LYS A 1176 15.04 28.08 34.11
CA LYS A 1176 15.18 29.52 33.82
C LYS A 1176 15.71 29.80 32.42
N LYS A 1177 15.23 29.04 31.43
CA LYS A 1177 15.61 29.18 30.02
C LYS A 1177 14.43 29.41 29.09
N LEU A 1178 14.71 30.09 27.99
CA LEU A 1178 13.80 30.18 26.85
C LEU A 1178 13.85 28.88 26.05
N HIS A 1179 12.71 28.27 25.74
CA HIS A 1179 12.59 27.13 24.83
C HIS A 1179 11.78 27.57 23.62
N VAL A 1180 12.32 27.37 22.42
CA VAL A 1180 11.80 27.98 21.19
C VAL A 1180 11.55 26.96 20.09
N THR A 1181 10.33 26.93 19.57
CA THR A 1181 9.95 26.08 18.43
C THR A 1181 10.15 26.79 17.09
N HIS A 1182 10.28 26.02 16.01
CA HIS A 1182 10.35 26.53 14.64
C HIS A 1182 9.59 25.66 13.65
N THR A 1183 9.20 26.26 12.54
CA THR A 1183 8.81 25.59 11.29
C THR A 1183 9.90 25.77 10.23
N ASN A 1184 10.05 24.78 9.34
CA ASN A 1184 10.89 24.86 8.13
C ASN A 1184 10.21 25.61 6.98
N GLU A 1185 8.97 26.06 7.16
CA GLU A 1185 8.29 26.93 6.22
C GLU A 1185 8.73 28.39 6.38
N GLN A 1186 8.64 29.13 5.27
CA GLN A 1186 8.82 30.57 5.22
C GLN A 1186 7.87 31.28 6.19
N ILE A 1187 8.40 32.19 7.01
CA ILE A 1187 7.64 32.95 8.00
C ILE A 1187 6.52 33.71 7.29
N HIS A 1188 6.84 34.47 6.24
CA HIS A 1188 5.89 35.35 5.57
C HIS A 1188 6.25 35.79 4.12
N SER A 1189 5.59 35.19 3.12
CA SER A 1189 5.83 35.45 1.67
C SER A 1189 5.85 36.92 1.25
N TYR A 1190 4.93 37.75 1.76
CA TYR A 1190 4.81 39.16 1.33
C TYR A 1190 5.80 40.14 1.99
N PHE A 1191 6.55 39.73 3.02
CA PHE A 1191 7.55 40.61 3.67
C PHE A 1191 8.93 40.24 3.13
N LYS A 1192 9.29 40.84 1.99
CA LYS A 1192 10.53 40.56 1.25
C LYS A 1192 11.66 41.43 1.75
N ASN A 1193 12.69 40.81 2.35
CA ASN A 1193 13.81 41.47 3.00
C ASN A 1193 13.39 42.48 4.08
N GLU A 1194 12.26 42.20 4.73
CA GLU A 1194 11.68 43.02 5.79
C GLU A 1194 11.60 42.21 7.09
N LEU A 1195 12.02 42.84 8.19
CA LEU A 1195 11.89 42.30 9.55
C LEU A 1195 10.42 41.95 9.85
N TYR A 1196 10.14 40.67 10.10
CA TYR A 1196 8.78 40.21 10.42
C TYR A 1196 8.59 39.96 11.92
N MET A 1197 9.59 39.38 12.59
CA MET A 1197 9.53 39.04 14.00
C MET A 1197 10.87 39.23 14.70
N GLY A 1198 10.83 39.55 15.99
CA GLY A 1198 12.03 39.73 16.80
C GLY A 1198 11.77 39.62 18.30
N ILE A 1199 12.86 39.48 19.05
CA ILE A 1199 12.89 39.44 20.51
C ILE A 1199 14.18 40.08 21.02
N THR A 1200 14.06 40.89 22.08
CA THR A 1200 15.18 41.46 22.82
C THR A 1200 15.00 41.16 24.29
N LEU A 1201 16.00 40.57 24.93
CA LEU A 1201 16.03 40.31 26.37
C LEU A 1201 16.92 41.35 27.05
N TYR A 1202 16.41 42.02 28.08
CA TYR A 1202 17.13 42.98 28.92
C TYR A 1202 17.25 42.44 30.36
N ASP A 1203 18.38 42.73 31.01
CA ASP A 1203 18.55 42.48 32.44
C ASP A 1203 17.73 43.45 33.32
N GLN A 1204 17.72 43.22 34.63
CA GLN A 1204 17.05 44.07 35.63
C GLN A 1204 17.50 45.55 35.63
N ASN A 1205 18.69 45.86 35.08
CA ASN A 1205 19.25 47.21 34.99
C ASN A 1205 18.95 47.88 33.62
N GLY A 1206 18.30 47.19 32.69
CA GLY A 1206 18.04 47.65 31.32
C GLY A 1206 19.18 47.36 30.34
N THR A 1207 20.16 46.53 30.69
CA THR A 1207 21.25 46.11 29.80
C THR A 1207 20.77 45.04 28.84
N GLU A 1208 21.00 45.21 27.53
CA GLU A 1208 20.64 44.20 26.54
C GLU A 1208 21.49 42.93 26.71
N LYS A 1209 20.83 41.79 26.91
CA LYS A 1209 21.43 40.45 26.99
C LYS A 1209 21.52 39.79 25.61
N LYS A 1210 20.52 40.00 24.75
CA LYS A 1210 20.48 39.51 23.37
C LYS A 1210 19.36 40.20 22.59
N HIS A 1211 19.61 40.52 21.33
CA HIS A 1211 18.61 40.80 20.31
C HIS A 1211 18.66 39.71 19.22
N VAL A 1212 17.49 39.22 18.79
CA VAL A 1212 17.35 38.28 17.65
C VAL A 1212 16.14 38.68 16.81
N THR A 1213 16.29 38.57 15.50
CA THR A 1213 15.33 38.97 14.48
C THR A 1213 15.24 37.92 13.38
N ALA A 1214 14.11 37.88 12.67
CA ALA A 1214 13.98 37.17 11.41
C ALA A 1214 13.10 37.94 10.41
N GLU A 1215 13.52 37.93 9.15
CA GLU A 1215 12.82 38.52 8.02
C GLU A 1215 11.67 37.62 7.53
N GLY A 1216 10.70 38.18 6.81
CA GLY A 1216 9.58 37.41 6.27
C GLY A 1216 9.97 36.30 5.29
N GLN A 1217 11.11 36.41 4.60
CA GLN A 1217 11.60 35.36 3.71
C GLN A 1217 12.35 34.23 4.42
N GLU A 1218 12.78 34.44 5.66
CA GLU A 1218 13.44 33.39 6.44
C GLU A 1218 12.44 32.32 6.89
N THR A 1219 12.99 31.16 7.25
CA THR A 1219 12.28 30.22 8.13
C THR A 1219 12.55 30.62 9.57
N SER A 1220 11.62 30.31 10.47
CA SER A 1220 11.79 30.54 11.93
C SER A 1220 12.94 29.78 12.60
N LYS A 1221 13.65 28.92 11.85
CA LYS A 1221 14.72 28.06 12.36
C LYS A 1221 15.90 28.86 12.93
N ASN A 1222 16.44 29.82 12.18
CA ASN A 1222 17.56 30.67 12.61
C ASN A 1222 17.22 31.49 13.87
N PHE A 1223 16.01 32.06 13.90
CA PHE A 1223 15.47 32.74 15.08
C PHE A 1223 15.43 31.81 16.30
N ALA A 1224 14.86 30.61 16.15
CA ALA A 1224 14.77 29.65 17.24
C ALA A 1224 16.15 29.18 17.72
N GLU A 1225 17.07 28.84 16.80
CA GLU A 1225 18.43 28.39 17.13
C GLU A 1225 19.23 29.42 17.94
N GLN A 1226 18.98 30.73 17.74
CA GLN A 1226 19.66 31.80 18.48
C GLN A 1226 19.01 32.20 19.82
N VAL A 1227 17.72 31.90 20.01
CA VAL A 1227 16.97 32.25 21.24
C VAL A 1227 16.81 31.04 22.18
N ASN A 1228 16.80 29.83 21.64
CA ASN A 1228 16.63 28.60 22.40
C ASN A 1228 17.78 28.35 23.38
N GLY A 1229 17.46 28.00 24.62
CA GLY A 1229 18.41 27.76 25.71
C GLY A 1229 18.93 29.02 26.42
N MET A 1230 18.53 30.23 25.99
CA MET A 1230 18.90 31.50 26.64
C MET A 1230 18.43 31.58 28.09
N MET A 1231 19.29 32.01 29.02
CA MET A 1231 18.95 32.17 30.43
C MET A 1231 18.28 33.52 30.75
N PHE A 1232 17.21 33.48 31.55
CA PHE A 1232 16.52 34.66 32.09
C PHE A 1232 16.56 34.69 33.62
N GLU A 1233 16.43 35.88 34.21
CA GLU A 1233 16.19 36.07 35.64
C GLU A 1233 14.84 36.73 35.90
N TYR A 1234 14.29 36.54 37.11
CA TYR A 1234 13.07 37.24 37.49
C TYR A 1234 13.37 38.72 37.65
N GLY A 1235 12.61 39.56 36.94
CA GLY A 1235 12.86 40.99 36.81
C GLY A 1235 13.49 41.40 35.47
N ASP A 1236 14.00 40.45 34.66
CA ASP A 1236 14.37 40.70 33.27
C ASP A 1236 13.14 41.20 32.47
N VAL A 1237 13.39 41.99 31.43
CA VAL A 1237 12.36 42.51 30.53
C VAL A 1237 12.58 41.99 29.12
N VAL A 1238 11.55 41.39 28.55
CA VAL A 1238 11.55 40.88 27.18
C VAL A 1238 10.73 41.83 26.32
N LYS A 1239 11.39 42.48 25.37
CA LYS A 1239 10.75 43.30 24.34
C LYS A 1239 10.56 42.45 23.09
N VAL A 1240 9.34 42.33 22.61
CA VAL A 1240 9.00 41.52 21.44
C VAL A 1240 8.57 42.41 20.29
N TYR A 1241 9.12 42.16 19.11
CA TYR A 1241 8.73 42.78 17.85
C TYR A 1241 7.88 41.81 17.02
N HIS A 1242 6.78 42.30 16.44
CA HIS A 1242 6.04 41.60 15.38
C HIS A 1242 5.48 42.62 14.39
N ALA A 1243 5.82 42.48 13.10
CA ALA A 1243 5.46 43.45 12.06
C ALA A 1243 3.93 43.62 11.92
N GLU A 1244 3.20 42.55 12.16
CA GLU A 1244 1.75 42.53 12.35
C GLU A 1244 1.42 42.04 13.77
N SER A 1245 1.40 42.94 14.75
CA SER A 1245 1.26 42.61 16.16
C SER A 1245 -0.02 41.85 16.53
N ASP A 1246 -1.07 41.92 15.71
CA ASP A 1246 -2.27 41.08 15.88
C ASP A 1246 -2.04 39.59 15.57
N ARG A 1247 -0.86 39.21 15.08
CA ARG A 1247 -0.42 37.83 14.91
C ARG A 1247 0.56 37.39 16.00
N LEU A 1248 0.79 38.26 16.98
CA LEU A 1248 1.46 37.95 18.24
C LEU A 1248 0.41 37.67 19.31
N SER A 1249 0.49 36.51 19.96
CA SER A 1249 -0.34 36.16 21.12
C SER A 1249 0.54 35.77 22.31
N TRP A 1250 0.10 36.02 23.53
CA TRP A 1250 0.83 35.62 24.74
C TRP A 1250 -0.06 34.92 25.76
N TYR A 1251 0.55 33.98 26.45
CA TYR A 1251 -0.07 33.06 27.38
C TYR A 1251 0.61 33.17 28.75
N LYS A 1252 -0.17 33.00 29.81
CA LYS A 1252 0.31 32.94 31.20
C LYS A 1252 -0.24 31.66 31.82
N ASN A 1253 0.61 30.81 32.38
CA ASN A 1253 0.19 29.50 32.90
C ASN A 1253 -0.67 28.66 31.92
N SER A 1254 -0.40 28.73 30.62
CA SER A 1254 -1.19 28.15 29.52
C SER A 1254 -2.56 28.78 29.23
N GLU A 1255 -3.01 29.76 30.00
CA GLU A 1255 -4.20 30.54 29.69
C GLU A 1255 -3.87 31.66 28.71
N PHE A 1256 -4.77 31.91 27.75
CA PHE A 1256 -4.63 33.03 26.81
C PHE A 1256 -4.87 34.36 27.55
N VAL A 1257 -3.83 35.18 27.67
CA VAL A 1257 -3.90 36.47 28.37
C VAL A 1257 -4.08 37.65 27.42
N GLY A 1258 -3.53 37.55 26.21
CA GLY A 1258 -3.69 38.62 25.25
C GLY A 1258 -3.13 38.32 23.86
N LYS A 1259 -3.48 39.21 22.95
CA LYS A 1259 -3.10 39.23 21.54
C LYS A 1259 -2.90 40.67 21.14
N GLY A 1260 -1.91 40.95 20.30
CA GLY A 1260 -1.58 42.32 19.94
C GLY A 1260 -2.65 42.98 19.08
N ASP A 1261 -2.48 44.29 18.88
CA ASP A 1261 -3.39 45.09 18.07
C ASP A 1261 -2.58 45.85 17.01
N LYS A 1262 -2.81 45.48 15.73
CA LYS A 1262 -2.14 46.05 14.54
C LYS A 1262 -2.19 47.58 14.46
N LYS A 1263 -3.14 48.21 15.18
CA LYS A 1263 -3.31 49.68 15.21
C LYS A 1263 -2.62 50.36 16.40
N LYS A 1264 -2.07 49.63 17.38
CA LYS A 1264 -1.54 50.21 18.64
C LYS A 1264 -0.02 50.13 18.79
N PHE A 1265 0.61 49.04 18.38
CA PHE A 1265 2.06 48.87 18.53
C PHE A 1265 2.63 47.83 17.55
N LYS A 1266 3.93 47.91 17.25
CA LYS A 1266 4.73 46.81 16.65
C LYS A 1266 5.65 46.12 17.65
N GLU A 1267 5.81 46.72 18.83
CA GLU A 1267 6.65 46.22 19.91
C GLU A 1267 5.86 46.21 21.23
N ILE A 1268 6.10 45.20 22.07
CA ILE A 1268 5.48 45.05 23.39
C ILE A 1268 6.51 44.51 24.38
N SER A 1269 6.48 45.00 25.61
CA SER A 1269 7.40 44.59 26.67
C SER A 1269 6.69 43.73 27.71
N PHE A 1270 7.37 42.68 28.16
CA PHE A 1270 6.94 41.80 29.24
C PHE A 1270 8.04 41.68 30.29
N LYS A 1271 7.73 41.96 31.54
CA LYS A 1271 8.59 41.63 32.68
C LYS A 1271 8.41 40.16 33.02
N VAL A 1272 9.51 39.43 33.18
CA VAL A 1272 9.49 38.02 33.57
C VAL A 1272 9.38 37.93 35.09
N THR A 1273 8.32 37.32 35.60
CA THR A 1273 8.05 37.22 37.06
C THR A 1273 7.90 35.76 37.50
N PRO A 1274 7.97 35.45 38.81
CA PRO A 1274 7.65 34.12 39.32
C PRO A 1274 6.23 33.64 39.02
N ASN A 1275 5.32 34.56 38.68
CA ASN A 1275 3.93 34.26 38.33
C ASN A 1275 3.70 34.14 36.82
N GLY A 1276 4.75 34.23 35.99
CA GLY A 1276 4.68 34.25 34.53
C GLY A 1276 5.01 35.62 33.93
N LEU A 1277 4.61 35.85 32.67
CA LEU A 1277 4.83 37.11 31.95
C LEU A 1277 3.84 38.20 32.38
N GLU A 1278 4.34 39.41 32.61
CA GLU A 1278 3.52 40.60 32.95
C GLU A 1278 3.85 41.73 31.99
N GLN A 1279 2.85 42.24 31.25
CA GLN A 1279 3.02 43.35 30.32
C GLN A 1279 3.40 44.64 31.07
N VAL A 1280 4.39 45.37 30.57
CA VAL A 1280 4.95 46.61 31.16
C VAL A 1280 5.13 47.73 30.15
#